data_AF-A0A8J7ZGP6-F1
#
_entry.id   AF-A0A8J7ZGP6-F1
#
_cell.length_a   1.000
_cell.length_b   1.000
_cell.length_c   1.000
_cell.angle_alpha   90.00
_cell.angle_beta   90.00
_cell.angle_gamma   90.00
#
_symmetry.space_group_name_H-M   'P 1'
#
loop_
_entity.id
_entity.type
_entity.pdbx_description
1 polymer ?
#
loop_
_entity_poly.entity_id
_entity_poly.type
_entity_poly.pdbx_seq_one_letter_code
_entity_poly.pdbx_strand_id
1 'polypeptide(L)'
;MYQTRHSSDGTDNRAASALVGLVLLFGLVIAGAGIIFWAGMDAQQSVQSTAEVDTAETSLQEVSSTLSTLSFKGDDSVTEFDLSGKDSSDASIENDGEVQFTVHGLEDSCSADVDLGSIVYETDDGGTVAYQAGGVFKQTESGTTIVQSPSLQYRTRNLDGRELNTLQFPVTNVSGDVDSSGTVTAETAGGGDDALATELCLAGENTDQIQWVQSITITVEGSDYQAGWKRYFEREFVDESPDHVSATVVESGDEVSVTAPLGAGVIPEQFPVDDATIYGGMMMGSSSGTIDVQAGNPSQADVDSYDSTDGPYPVSKGKHGHVLTRGNVEITANSGTIEGTVVAEGDVEFSGGACGNGDDEYCIDGDVYHDGTIDESPSKTLVNGTKTNSATLPDLDPMDDRIELTIDVTEDDNHNDRDDVTAIDADSETLHAGDVTLSDGVYHLQELTVADGDTLTLDASSGDVVIAVEDGVTIEGDVEVEGDGQVRTFVGADSDHVTVGEDASVTVRDADGDRTHRSNAFWLVCKAGCQATFEGSPGASSDGAEFTGVVYGPGGTGNVELQTDSEVYGALVAGTVTFDQAYFHLDQGLPSTAVDVDGDGDPDLGGDAGDEGGDDGDGPDEFECSETDDGYDCSVTYDEDENALVVNQSQAEVTLLGSRIAEPKLERIETDVRNPMNISLVIDDSGSMNHLTNYGKYNDGEKTYEHVSGAHSLWSYSSWSPEKSVSAASYASAGEDGPAAGSNEQWEVTTESCIGGFCWSSTETLNPGETAELEPSDTVQKRTFGEETTTVPEGYAYVGDDDGDGDIEGDIPASRVYYPGETISGTDHDYYHEIRIDGNDPSFERLDAAQQFVGAMNDTKDRLSVVRFWGVEPNEQAQTKISQSSDFGAVNGTLDTDAATWESSSGTPMLKALNAGISDVETDKTRDDGKNVTETVVLLTDGRPSDDSAANLQAIRDAASAAHENGIRIYVVALGDEGDYNKALLEDIANVDGENPDRVGKVYEVDNADDLSETFQRAANDSQESTRNVIEYKNTTTSVNVGGSDVDFGSNTNDPTDTGYTSIPLDSALDPGDLVHFAVSTRTCADYENLGAVNDTSDVQETRCAGTNGTANQTTHDSETQHKIYTNGDDVPELDASAWYVEERYDETTVEEIVEAYDPSITNGDTFSLPENDAIVVVEVDDGDSGTPDFMVLYFDASTYDPDEDDAPDGDEAPDDDDTGSTDGTRNGYVIDVGSKDVNVSSSDPRVLSGNPSLGSPTSSSDDSPSWPPRSTQYVNARD
;
A
#
# COMPACT_ATOMS: atom_id res chain seq x y z
N MET A 1 1.42 92.46 -18.20
CA MET A 1 1.66 93.89 -18.54
C MET A 1 1.12 94.14 -19.96
N TYR A 2 0.11 95.02 -20.09
CA TYR A 2 -0.22 95.88 -21.26
C TYR A 2 -0.60 95.21 -22.61
N GLN A 3 -1.86 95.31 -23.08
CA GLN A 3 -2.49 96.38 -23.92
C GLN A 3 -2.92 95.77 -25.30
N THR A 4 -3.96 96.13 -26.07
CA THR A 4 -4.80 97.35 -26.20
C THR A 4 -6.04 97.09 -27.12
N ARG A 5 -7.10 97.89 -26.91
CA ARG A 5 -8.05 98.56 -27.85
C ARG A 5 -9.06 97.81 -28.76
N HIS A 6 -10.34 97.99 -28.40
CA HIS A 6 -11.42 98.79 -29.04
C HIS A 6 -11.85 98.65 -30.52
N SER A 7 -13.13 98.27 -30.67
CA SER A 7 -14.26 98.93 -31.39
C SER A 7 -14.38 98.88 -32.93
N SER A 8 -15.48 98.28 -33.40
CA SER A 8 -16.59 99.06 -34.01
C SER A 8 -17.93 98.30 -34.02
N ASP A 9 -18.90 98.87 -33.31
CA ASP A 9 -20.38 98.88 -33.49
C ASP A 9 -20.77 99.02 -34.98
N GLY A 10 -21.87 98.53 -35.55
CA GLY A 10 -23.16 97.96 -35.16
C GLY A 10 -23.94 97.88 -36.50
N THR A 11 -24.74 96.88 -36.81
CA THR A 11 -26.11 96.62 -36.35
C THR A 11 -26.56 95.36 -37.08
N ASP A 12 -27.08 94.29 -36.46
CA ASP A 12 -27.97 93.33 -37.13
C ASP A 12 -28.50 92.19 -36.22
N ASN A 13 -29.68 91.69 -36.60
CA ASN A 13 -30.31 90.41 -36.23
C ASN A 13 -30.83 90.21 -34.79
N ARG A 14 -32.14 90.46 -34.62
CA ARG A 14 -32.94 89.89 -33.52
C ARG A 14 -34.24 89.28 -34.06
N ALA A 15 -34.15 88.05 -34.56
CA ALA A 15 -35.25 87.07 -34.66
C ALA A 15 -34.76 85.63 -34.94
N ALA A 16 -33.52 85.27 -34.55
CA ALA A 16 -32.95 83.92 -34.78
C ALA A 16 -32.45 83.23 -33.48
N SER A 17 -32.62 83.85 -32.30
CA SER A 17 -31.96 83.37 -31.07
C SER A 17 -32.67 82.19 -30.39
N ALA A 18 -34.00 82.08 -30.50
CA ALA A 18 -34.74 80.96 -29.89
C ALA A 18 -34.55 79.66 -30.68
N LEU A 19 -34.43 79.75 -32.01
CA LEU A 19 -34.29 78.59 -32.89
C LEU A 19 -32.85 78.06 -32.92
N VAL A 20 -31.86 78.95 -32.85
CA VAL A 20 -30.44 78.55 -32.71
C VAL A 20 -30.16 77.95 -31.32
N GLY A 21 -30.78 78.48 -30.25
CA GLY A 21 -30.68 77.89 -28.91
C GLY A 21 -31.29 76.49 -28.82
N LEU A 22 -32.44 76.26 -29.45
CA LEU A 22 -33.07 74.92 -29.50
C LEU A 22 -32.23 73.92 -30.32
N VAL A 23 -31.69 74.34 -31.47
CA VAL A 23 -30.85 73.48 -32.32
C VAL A 23 -29.52 73.15 -31.64
N LEU A 24 -28.90 74.09 -30.93
CA LEU A 24 -27.69 73.84 -30.13
C LEU A 24 -27.98 72.93 -28.93
N LEU A 25 -29.14 73.08 -28.28
CA LEU A 25 -29.54 72.19 -27.18
C LEU A 25 -29.76 70.76 -27.68
N PHE A 26 -30.49 70.56 -28.79
CA PHE A 26 -30.64 69.24 -29.40
C PHE A 26 -29.31 68.69 -29.91
N GLY A 27 -28.44 69.52 -30.50
CA GLY A 27 -27.11 69.11 -30.94
C GLY A 27 -26.21 68.66 -29.78
N LEU A 28 -26.27 69.35 -28.63
CA LEU A 28 -25.49 69.02 -27.44
C LEU A 28 -26.06 67.80 -26.70
N VAL A 29 -27.39 67.63 -26.69
CA VAL A 29 -28.05 66.43 -26.16
C VAL A 29 -27.73 65.21 -27.02
N ILE A 30 -27.74 65.34 -28.35
CA ILE A 30 -27.39 64.25 -29.27
C ILE A 30 -25.89 63.95 -29.22
N ALA A 31 -25.03 64.96 -29.10
CA ALA A 31 -23.59 64.77 -28.94
C ALA A 31 -23.24 64.16 -27.57
N GLY A 32 -23.91 64.59 -26.49
CA GLY A 32 -23.75 64.03 -25.16
C GLY A 32 -24.25 62.59 -25.07
N ALA A 33 -25.43 62.30 -25.64
CA ALA A 33 -25.94 60.94 -25.76
C ALA A 33 -25.04 60.06 -26.64
N GLY A 34 -24.43 60.62 -27.69
CA GLY A 34 -23.49 59.92 -28.56
C GLY A 34 -22.18 59.55 -27.85
N ILE A 35 -21.64 60.43 -27.00
CA ILE A 35 -20.42 60.16 -26.22
C ILE A 35 -20.69 59.12 -25.13
N ILE A 36 -21.82 59.23 -24.44
CA ILE A 36 -22.24 58.23 -23.43
C ILE A 36 -22.51 56.87 -24.07
N PHE A 37 -23.12 56.86 -25.26
CA PHE A 37 -23.36 55.63 -26.02
C PHE A 37 -22.06 54.97 -26.51
N TRP A 38 -21.05 55.77 -26.87
CA TRP A 38 -19.75 55.26 -27.32
C TRP A 38 -18.90 54.73 -26.15
N ALA A 39 -18.89 55.41 -25.00
CA ALA A 39 -18.26 54.91 -23.78
C ALA A 39 -19.00 53.70 -23.18
N GLY A 40 -20.33 53.63 -23.35
CA GLY A 40 -21.13 52.48 -22.97
C GLY A 40 -20.89 51.24 -23.84
N MET A 41 -20.47 51.40 -25.10
CA MET A 41 -20.11 50.27 -25.97
C MET A 41 -18.79 49.60 -25.57
N ASP A 42 -17.80 50.40 -25.13
CA ASP A 42 -16.49 49.91 -24.68
C ASP A 42 -16.60 49.17 -23.34
N ALA A 43 -17.37 49.73 -22.40
CA ALA A 43 -17.68 49.08 -21.13
C ALA A 43 -18.55 47.82 -21.31
N GLN A 44 -19.46 47.83 -22.29
CA GLN A 44 -20.28 46.66 -22.60
C GLN A 44 -19.45 45.51 -23.21
N GLN A 45 -18.41 45.80 -24.00
CA GLN A 45 -17.50 44.76 -24.52
C GLN A 45 -16.61 44.16 -23.42
N SER A 46 -16.05 44.98 -22.54
CA SER A 46 -15.24 44.50 -21.41
C SER A 46 -16.05 43.65 -20.43
N VAL A 47 -17.31 44.02 -20.13
CA VAL A 47 -18.20 43.22 -19.27
C VAL A 47 -18.64 41.91 -19.95
N GLN A 48 -18.72 41.88 -21.28
CA GLN A 48 -19.07 40.67 -22.03
C GLN A 48 -17.91 39.65 -22.04
N SER A 49 -16.67 40.11 -22.23
CA SER A 49 -15.48 39.23 -22.23
C SER A 49 -15.20 38.63 -20.85
N THR A 50 -15.31 39.40 -19.76
CA THR A 50 -15.14 38.83 -18.40
C THR A 50 -16.23 37.80 -18.07
N ALA A 51 -17.49 38.11 -18.41
CA ALA A 51 -18.59 37.17 -18.17
C ALA A 51 -18.46 35.88 -18.98
N GLU A 52 -17.82 35.94 -20.15
CA GLU A 52 -17.59 34.76 -21.00
C GLU A 52 -16.54 33.82 -20.40
N VAL A 53 -15.44 34.37 -19.89
CA VAL A 53 -14.38 33.62 -19.19
C VAL A 53 -14.93 32.97 -17.92
N ASP A 54 -15.65 33.73 -17.08
CA ASP A 54 -16.27 33.20 -15.86
C ASP A 54 -17.25 32.05 -16.17
N THR A 55 -17.98 32.16 -17.28
CA THR A 55 -18.88 31.10 -17.75
C THR A 55 -18.08 29.88 -18.23
N ALA A 56 -16.92 30.06 -18.87
CA ALA A 56 -16.07 28.95 -19.34
C ALA A 56 -15.44 28.19 -18.18
N GLU A 57 -14.95 28.92 -17.17
CA GLU A 57 -14.45 28.36 -15.92
C GLU A 57 -15.55 27.52 -15.24
N THR A 58 -16.75 28.09 -15.05
CA THR A 58 -17.88 27.39 -14.41
C THR A 58 -18.30 26.13 -15.17
N SER A 59 -18.40 26.20 -16.51
CA SER A 59 -18.79 25.04 -17.33
C SER A 59 -17.75 23.93 -17.29
N LEU A 60 -16.46 24.25 -17.32
CA LEU A 60 -15.40 23.23 -17.26
C LEU A 60 -15.21 22.65 -15.86
N GLN A 61 -15.54 23.40 -14.80
CA GLN A 61 -15.64 22.86 -13.44
C GLN A 61 -16.79 21.84 -13.32
N GLU A 62 -17.94 22.11 -13.93
CA GLU A 62 -19.07 21.15 -13.99
C GLU A 62 -18.71 19.88 -14.79
N VAL A 63 -18.00 20.04 -15.91
CA VAL A 63 -17.45 18.92 -16.69
C VAL A 63 -16.45 18.13 -15.85
N SER A 64 -15.54 18.80 -15.14
CA SER A 64 -14.57 18.15 -14.25
C SER A 64 -15.26 17.30 -13.17
N SER A 65 -16.28 17.85 -12.50
CA SER A 65 -17.06 17.11 -11.50
C SER A 65 -17.76 15.88 -12.09
N THR A 66 -18.28 16.01 -13.31
CA THR A 66 -18.96 14.88 -13.98
C THR A 66 -17.97 13.80 -14.42
N LEU A 67 -16.81 14.18 -14.97
CA LEU A 67 -15.76 13.25 -15.37
C LEU A 67 -15.11 12.54 -14.18
N SER A 68 -14.91 13.24 -13.06
CA SER A 68 -14.46 12.64 -11.79
C SER A 68 -15.44 11.57 -11.29
N THR A 69 -16.75 11.79 -11.45
CA THR A 69 -17.77 10.77 -11.12
C THR A 69 -17.68 9.54 -12.03
N LEU A 70 -17.21 9.69 -13.28
CA LEU A 70 -17.10 8.61 -14.24
C LEU A 70 -15.82 7.77 -14.05
N SER A 71 -14.71 8.37 -13.63
CA SER A 71 -13.49 7.62 -13.26
C SER A 71 -13.74 6.60 -12.16
N PHE A 72 -14.74 6.80 -11.28
CA PHE A 72 -15.11 5.84 -10.25
C PHE A 72 -16.11 4.76 -10.70
N LYS A 73 -16.61 4.80 -11.96
CA LYS A 73 -17.65 3.89 -12.49
C LYS A 73 -17.12 2.84 -13.49
N GLY A 74 -15.84 2.87 -13.86
CA GLY A 74 -15.19 1.89 -14.73
C GLY A 74 -15.08 2.27 -16.22
N ASP A 75 -14.25 1.51 -16.94
CA ASP A 75 -13.78 1.74 -18.32
C ASP A 75 -14.89 1.89 -19.38
N ASP A 76 -14.55 2.56 -20.49
CA ASP A 76 -15.41 2.83 -21.67
C ASP A 76 -16.68 3.66 -21.39
N SER A 77 -16.70 4.39 -20.28
CA SER A 77 -17.79 5.32 -19.94
C SER A 77 -17.77 6.53 -20.87
N VAL A 78 -18.67 6.53 -21.86
CA VAL A 78 -18.89 7.66 -22.76
C VAL A 78 -19.96 8.59 -22.18
N THR A 79 -19.64 9.88 -22.07
CA THR A 79 -20.60 10.90 -21.67
C THR A 79 -20.64 12.07 -22.66
N GLU A 80 -21.81 12.69 -22.78
CA GLU A 80 -22.03 13.85 -23.63
C GLU A 80 -22.32 15.07 -22.74
N PHE A 81 -21.61 16.16 -22.99
CA PHE A 81 -21.84 17.43 -22.31
C PHE A 81 -22.28 18.49 -23.32
N ASP A 82 -23.29 19.27 -22.94
CA ASP A 82 -23.70 20.46 -23.67
C ASP A 82 -23.08 21.69 -23.00
N LEU A 83 -22.12 22.33 -23.66
CA LEU A 83 -21.50 23.58 -23.21
C LEU A 83 -22.46 24.80 -23.28
N SER A 84 -23.78 24.55 -23.33
CA SER A 84 -24.88 25.44 -22.97
C SER A 84 -24.77 26.86 -23.52
N GLY A 85 -25.00 27.00 -24.83
CA GLY A 85 -25.29 28.31 -25.44
C GLY A 85 -24.08 29.10 -25.96
N LYS A 86 -22.94 28.43 -26.17
CA LYS A 86 -21.71 29.01 -26.75
C LYS A 86 -21.50 28.56 -28.20
N ASP A 87 -20.71 29.30 -28.97
CA ASP A 87 -20.40 28.94 -30.37
C ASP A 87 -19.47 27.71 -30.36
N SER A 88 -19.90 26.61 -30.98
CA SER A 88 -19.14 25.36 -31.02
C SER A 88 -17.81 25.45 -31.79
N SER A 89 -17.49 26.60 -32.38
CA SER A 89 -16.20 26.88 -32.99
C SER A 89 -15.08 27.16 -31.99
N ASP A 90 -15.44 27.46 -30.75
CA ASP A 90 -14.50 27.99 -29.76
C ASP A 90 -14.13 26.93 -28.71
N ALA A 91 -14.62 25.70 -28.87
CA ALA A 91 -14.27 24.54 -28.06
C ALA A 91 -13.58 23.45 -28.92
N SER A 92 -12.51 22.86 -28.39
CA SER A 92 -11.77 21.73 -28.98
C SER A 92 -11.49 20.65 -27.93
N ILE A 93 -11.30 19.42 -28.41
CA ILE A 93 -10.59 18.37 -27.65
C ILE A 93 -9.21 18.25 -28.28
N GLU A 94 -8.18 18.29 -27.45
CA GLU A 94 -6.78 18.20 -27.85
C GLU A 94 -6.14 17.05 -27.09
N ASN A 95 -5.38 16.20 -27.77
CA ASN A 95 -4.59 15.16 -27.10
C ASN A 95 -3.20 15.74 -26.87
N ASP A 96 -2.99 16.34 -25.70
CA ASP A 96 -1.88 17.22 -25.36
C ASP A 96 -1.27 16.88 -24.00
N GLY A 97 -0.54 15.76 -23.97
CA GLY A 97 0.36 15.40 -22.88
C GLY A 97 0.27 13.92 -22.50
N GLU A 98 1.07 13.55 -21.52
CA GLU A 98 1.14 12.21 -20.93
C GLU A 98 1.51 12.36 -19.45
N VAL A 99 0.96 11.49 -18.60
CA VAL A 99 1.41 11.28 -17.23
C VAL A 99 2.10 9.92 -17.16
N GLN A 100 3.37 9.93 -16.79
CA GLN A 100 4.11 8.72 -16.48
C GLN A 100 4.21 8.55 -14.96
N PHE A 101 3.91 7.34 -14.49
CA PHE A 101 4.14 6.89 -13.13
C PHE A 101 5.35 5.98 -13.11
N THR A 102 6.22 6.12 -12.12
CA THR A 102 7.34 5.20 -11.89
C THR A 102 7.39 4.87 -10.42
N VAL A 103 7.24 3.59 -10.09
CA VAL A 103 7.36 3.08 -8.71
C VAL A 103 8.82 2.70 -8.46
N HIS A 104 9.34 3.14 -7.32
CA HIS A 104 10.70 2.84 -6.87
C HIS A 104 10.70 1.88 -5.68
N GLY A 105 11.80 1.16 -5.51
CA GLY A 105 12.00 0.17 -4.45
C GLY A 105 11.73 -1.27 -4.87
N LEU A 106 11.30 -1.51 -6.12
CA LEU A 106 11.14 -2.85 -6.69
C LEU A 106 12.43 -3.30 -7.40
N GLU A 107 12.66 -4.61 -7.53
CA GLU A 107 13.82 -5.18 -8.24
C GLU A 107 13.89 -4.72 -9.71
N ASP A 108 12.73 -4.52 -10.35
CA ASP A 108 12.58 -3.94 -11.67
C ASP A 108 11.98 -2.52 -11.58
N SER A 109 12.49 -1.58 -12.37
CA SER A 109 11.89 -0.25 -12.48
C SER A 109 10.55 -0.34 -13.22
N CYS A 110 9.44 -0.35 -12.48
CA CYS A 110 8.11 -0.47 -13.06
C CYS A 110 7.51 0.92 -13.33
N SER A 111 7.06 1.13 -14.56
CA SER A 111 6.50 2.41 -15.01
C SER A 111 5.26 2.21 -15.86
N ALA A 112 4.30 3.10 -15.72
CA ALA A 112 3.08 3.09 -16.53
C ALA A 112 2.77 4.48 -17.07
N ASP A 113 2.27 4.52 -18.31
CA ASP A 113 1.99 5.76 -19.04
C ASP A 113 0.48 5.94 -19.24
N VAL A 114 -0.01 7.15 -18.97
CA VAL A 114 -1.41 7.54 -19.16
C VAL A 114 -1.47 8.77 -20.06
N ASP A 115 -2.01 8.59 -21.28
CA ASP A 115 -2.27 9.68 -22.22
C ASP A 115 -3.14 10.79 -21.56
N LEU A 116 -2.84 12.06 -21.85
CA LEU A 116 -3.67 13.19 -21.45
C LEU A 116 -4.35 13.86 -22.64
N GLY A 117 -5.66 14.02 -22.50
CA GLY A 117 -6.46 14.90 -23.34
C GLY A 117 -6.97 16.11 -22.56
N SER A 118 -7.17 17.22 -23.28
CA SER A 118 -7.74 18.45 -22.77
C SER A 118 -9.01 18.83 -23.49
N ILE A 119 -10.00 19.32 -22.74
CA ILE A 119 -11.15 20.03 -23.31
C ILE A 119 -10.85 21.52 -23.20
N VAL A 120 -10.57 22.16 -24.34
CA VAL A 120 -10.08 23.54 -24.43
C VAL A 120 -11.19 24.48 -24.89
N TYR A 121 -11.35 25.62 -24.23
CA TYR A 121 -12.17 26.74 -24.65
C TYR A 121 -11.30 27.96 -24.96
N GLU A 122 -11.32 28.42 -26.21
CA GLU A 122 -10.60 29.63 -26.65
C GLU A 122 -11.47 30.87 -26.44
N THR A 123 -10.89 31.91 -25.85
CA THR A 123 -11.57 33.18 -25.55
C THR A 123 -11.34 34.19 -26.67
N ASP A 124 -12.26 35.14 -26.83
CA ASP A 124 -12.20 36.19 -27.87
C ASP A 124 -10.93 37.06 -27.82
N ASP A 125 -10.28 37.16 -26.66
CA ASP A 125 -9.02 37.87 -26.43
C ASP A 125 -7.76 37.00 -26.59
N GLY A 126 -7.92 35.71 -26.93
CA GLY A 126 -6.85 34.77 -27.26
C GLY A 126 -6.24 34.03 -26.06
N GLY A 127 -6.88 34.05 -24.89
CA GLY A 127 -6.58 33.14 -23.79
C GLY A 127 -7.36 31.82 -23.91
N THR A 128 -7.02 30.83 -23.07
CA THR A 128 -7.72 29.55 -23.02
C THR A 128 -8.14 29.18 -21.60
N VAL A 129 -9.24 28.45 -21.47
CA VAL A 129 -9.62 27.73 -20.25
C VAL A 129 -9.75 26.26 -20.63
N ALA A 130 -9.08 25.37 -19.91
CA ALA A 130 -9.04 23.96 -20.26
C ALA A 130 -9.20 23.05 -19.07
N TYR A 131 -9.92 21.95 -19.26
CA TYR A 131 -9.93 20.80 -18.36
C TYR A 131 -8.86 19.80 -18.78
N GLN A 132 -8.06 19.29 -17.84
CA GLN A 132 -7.10 18.19 -18.05
C GLN A 132 -6.90 17.41 -16.74
N ALA A 133 -7.10 16.08 -16.76
CA ALA A 133 -6.93 15.15 -15.62
C ALA A 133 -7.45 15.67 -14.25
N GLY A 134 -8.72 16.07 -14.21
CA GLY A 134 -9.37 16.58 -12.99
C GLY A 134 -9.12 18.07 -12.71
N GLY A 135 -8.07 18.66 -13.27
CA GLY A 135 -7.74 20.08 -13.13
C GLY A 135 -8.45 20.98 -14.15
N VAL A 136 -8.68 22.23 -13.78
CA VAL A 136 -9.10 23.30 -14.71
C VAL A 136 -8.04 24.40 -14.69
N PHE A 137 -7.44 24.65 -15.84
CA PHE A 137 -6.37 25.61 -16.03
C PHE A 137 -6.82 26.78 -16.88
N LYS A 138 -6.38 27.98 -16.53
CA LYS A 138 -6.59 29.19 -17.32
C LYS A 138 -5.24 29.68 -17.83
N GLN A 139 -5.10 29.77 -19.15
CA GLN A 139 -3.90 30.29 -19.79
C GLN A 139 -4.17 31.68 -20.37
N THR A 140 -3.30 32.62 -20.03
CA THR A 140 -3.34 34.00 -20.52
C THR A 140 -1.96 34.42 -21.00
N GLU A 141 -1.81 35.61 -21.60
CA GLU A 141 -0.49 36.18 -21.91
C GLU A 141 0.42 36.32 -20.67
N SER A 142 -0.16 36.36 -19.46
CA SER A 142 0.58 36.42 -18.18
C SER A 142 1.04 35.06 -17.64
N GLY A 143 0.62 33.95 -18.25
CA GLY A 143 0.92 32.58 -17.84
C GLY A 143 -0.32 31.74 -17.50
N THR A 144 -0.08 30.53 -17.04
CA THR A 144 -1.12 29.57 -16.62
C THR A 144 -1.45 29.72 -15.13
N THR A 145 -2.72 29.72 -14.77
CA THR A 145 -3.22 29.70 -13.38
C THR A 145 -4.17 28.52 -13.17
N ILE A 146 -4.18 27.97 -11.97
CA ILE A 146 -5.10 26.89 -11.57
C ILE A 146 -6.44 27.52 -11.18
N VAL A 147 -7.52 27.14 -11.86
CA VAL A 147 -8.91 27.51 -11.54
C VAL A 147 -9.53 26.44 -10.64
N GLN A 148 -9.27 25.17 -10.95
CA GLN A 148 -9.59 24.01 -10.13
C GLN A 148 -8.36 23.11 -10.09
N SER A 149 -7.96 22.68 -8.89
CA SER A 149 -6.83 21.76 -8.71
C SER A 149 -7.13 20.40 -9.33
N PRO A 150 -6.13 19.71 -9.91
CA PRO A 150 -6.20 18.28 -10.14
C PRO A 150 -6.63 17.53 -8.87
N SER A 151 -7.34 16.42 -9.02
CA SER A 151 -7.88 15.58 -7.93
C SER A 151 -6.90 14.50 -7.46
N LEU A 152 -5.60 14.72 -7.66
CA LEU A 152 -4.57 13.91 -7.02
C LEU A 152 -4.59 14.21 -5.51
N GLN A 153 -4.47 13.17 -4.70
CA GLN A 153 -4.43 13.28 -3.26
C GLN A 153 -3.25 12.48 -2.76
N TYR A 154 -2.41 13.13 -1.98
CA TYR A 154 -1.34 12.48 -1.25
C TYR A 154 -1.63 12.61 0.25
N ARG A 155 -1.70 11.49 0.96
CA ARG A 155 -2.13 11.45 2.36
C ARG A 155 -1.23 10.56 3.19
N THR A 156 -0.74 11.10 4.30
CA THR A 156 -0.18 10.31 5.41
C THR A 156 -1.32 9.83 6.29
N ARG A 157 -1.36 8.53 6.60
CA ARG A 157 -2.36 7.90 7.49
C ARG A 157 -1.64 7.19 8.61
N ASN A 158 -2.19 7.24 9.82
CA ASN A 158 -1.72 6.39 10.91
C ASN A 158 -2.53 5.07 10.94
N LEU A 159 -1.88 3.94 10.66
CA LEU A 159 -2.44 2.59 10.72
C LEU A 159 -1.61 1.77 11.70
N ASP A 160 -2.25 1.20 12.72
CA ASP A 160 -1.60 0.42 13.80
C ASP A 160 -0.42 1.14 14.50
N GLY A 161 -0.53 2.47 14.62
CA GLY A 161 0.51 3.32 15.23
C GLY A 161 1.68 3.63 14.30
N ARG A 162 1.55 3.37 12.99
CA ARG A 162 2.55 3.65 11.95
C ARG A 162 2.02 4.66 10.94
N GLU A 163 2.86 5.60 10.54
CA GLU A 163 2.56 6.53 9.45
C GLU A 163 2.76 5.85 8.09
N LEU A 164 1.75 5.90 7.23
CA LEU A 164 1.72 5.34 5.88
C LEU A 164 1.35 6.44 4.88
N ASN A 165 2.20 6.65 3.89
CA ASN A 165 1.92 7.55 2.79
C ASN A 165 1.14 6.82 1.69
N THR A 166 0.00 7.40 1.30
CA THR A 166 -0.89 6.86 0.26
C THR A 166 -1.10 7.91 -0.83
N LEU A 167 -1.00 7.48 -2.08
CA LEU A 167 -1.31 8.31 -3.25
C LEU A 167 -2.62 7.80 -3.88
N GLN A 168 -3.54 8.73 -4.15
CA GLN A 168 -4.73 8.46 -4.95
C GLN A 168 -4.76 9.46 -6.11
N PHE A 169 -4.74 8.96 -7.34
CA PHE A 169 -4.85 9.82 -8.52
C PHE A 169 -5.87 9.28 -9.52
N PRO A 170 -7.11 9.80 -9.50
CA PRO A 170 -8.11 9.46 -10.51
C PRO A 170 -7.78 10.21 -11.81
N VAL A 171 -6.94 9.62 -12.65
CA VAL A 171 -6.61 10.18 -13.97
C VAL A 171 -7.71 9.79 -14.96
N THR A 172 -8.45 10.78 -15.45
CA THR A 172 -9.41 10.58 -16.54
C THR A 172 -8.88 11.21 -17.81
N ASN A 173 -8.41 10.39 -18.74
CA ASN A 173 -8.13 10.84 -20.10
C ASN A 173 -9.44 11.12 -20.85
N VAL A 174 -9.46 12.18 -21.65
CA VAL A 174 -10.61 12.59 -22.46
C VAL A 174 -10.25 12.57 -23.94
N SER A 175 -11.06 11.89 -24.74
CA SER A 175 -10.92 11.90 -26.19
C SER A 175 -12.28 12.10 -26.88
N GLY A 176 -12.27 12.63 -28.11
CA GLY A 176 -13.49 12.84 -28.90
C GLY A 176 -13.42 13.99 -29.91
N ASP A 177 -14.58 14.39 -30.42
CA ASP A 177 -14.77 15.53 -31.34
C ASP A 177 -15.91 16.43 -30.82
N VAL A 178 -15.81 17.74 -31.07
CA VAL A 178 -16.90 18.70 -30.82
C VAL A 178 -17.85 18.74 -32.02
N ASP A 179 -19.13 18.44 -31.80
CA ASP A 179 -20.10 18.42 -32.89
C ASP A 179 -20.64 19.83 -33.25
N SER A 180 -21.36 19.94 -34.37
CA SER A 180 -21.92 21.22 -34.83
C SER A 180 -23.01 21.82 -33.92
N SER A 181 -23.45 21.07 -32.89
CA SER A 181 -24.39 21.50 -31.84
C SER A 181 -23.67 22.07 -30.61
N GLY A 182 -22.35 21.88 -30.49
CA GLY A 182 -21.60 22.17 -29.27
C GLY A 182 -21.64 21.05 -28.24
N THR A 183 -22.09 19.85 -28.64
CA THR A 183 -22.01 18.66 -27.81
C THR A 183 -20.59 18.13 -27.85
N VAL A 184 -19.99 17.97 -26.68
CA VAL A 184 -18.67 17.35 -26.48
C VAL A 184 -18.92 15.92 -26.04
N THR A 185 -18.41 14.94 -26.80
CA THR A 185 -18.36 13.55 -26.37
C THR A 185 -17.00 13.33 -25.72
N ALA A 186 -16.99 13.00 -24.43
CA ALA A 186 -15.79 12.60 -23.72
C ALA A 186 -15.88 11.11 -23.43
N GLU A 187 -14.86 10.38 -23.87
CA GLU A 187 -14.66 8.98 -23.54
C GLU A 187 -13.59 8.90 -22.45
N THR A 188 -13.89 8.23 -21.34
CA THR A 188 -12.87 7.90 -20.34
C THR A 188 -11.97 6.81 -20.93
N ALA A 189 -10.73 7.16 -21.27
CA ALA A 189 -9.71 6.16 -21.56
C ALA A 189 -9.03 5.77 -20.24
N GLY A 190 -9.68 4.89 -19.48
CA GLY A 190 -9.03 4.11 -18.43
C GLY A 190 -8.42 2.87 -19.08
N GLY A 191 -7.11 2.70 -18.96
CA GLY A 191 -6.60 1.33 -18.89
C GLY A 191 -7.11 0.79 -17.57
N GLY A 192 -7.92 -0.27 -17.58
CA GLY A 192 -8.57 -0.77 -16.37
C GLY A 192 -7.61 -0.85 -15.20
N ASP A 193 -8.14 -0.60 -13.99
CA ASP A 193 -7.35 -0.55 -12.75
C ASP A 193 -6.34 -1.71 -12.63
N ASP A 194 -6.70 -2.89 -13.14
CA ASP A 194 -5.83 -4.08 -13.22
C ASP A 194 -4.62 -3.93 -14.16
N ALA A 195 -4.77 -3.26 -15.31
CA ALA A 195 -3.72 -3.05 -16.29
C ALA A 195 -2.67 -2.05 -15.81
N LEU A 196 -3.12 -0.92 -15.22
CA LEU A 196 -2.21 0.06 -14.64
C LEU A 196 -1.47 -0.52 -13.44
N ALA A 197 -2.17 -1.24 -12.55
CA ALA A 197 -1.55 -1.92 -11.42
C ALA A 197 -0.55 -3.00 -11.88
N THR A 198 -0.85 -3.73 -12.95
CA THR A 198 0.09 -4.72 -13.53
C THR A 198 1.33 -4.05 -14.13
N GLU A 199 1.18 -2.93 -14.86
CA GLU A 199 2.32 -2.18 -15.45
C GLU A 199 3.21 -1.55 -14.37
N LEU A 200 2.62 -1.18 -13.23
CA LEU A 200 3.35 -0.72 -12.04
C LEU A 200 3.86 -1.85 -11.14
N CYS A 201 3.68 -3.12 -11.53
CA CYS A 201 4.07 -4.30 -10.75
C CYS A 201 3.40 -4.39 -9.37
N LEU A 202 2.23 -3.77 -9.21
CA LEU A 202 1.42 -3.78 -7.98
C LEU A 202 0.30 -4.83 -8.01
N ALA A 203 0.19 -5.63 -9.08
CA ALA A 203 -0.78 -6.70 -9.24
C ALA A 203 -0.20 -7.86 -10.08
N GLY A 204 -0.80 -9.06 -9.98
CA GLY A 204 -0.37 -10.24 -10.74
C GLY A 204 0.62 -11.14 -9.97
N GLU A 205 1.61 -11.72 -10.66
CA GLU A 205 2.63 -12.61 -10.06
C GLU A 205 3.63 -11.88 -9.14
N ASN A 206 3.56 -10.53 -9.05
CA ASN A 206 4.53 -9.68 -8.35
C ASN A 206 4.02 -9.13 -7.00
N THR A 207 2.93 -9.65 -6.43
CA THR A 207 2.34 -9.11 -5.18
C THR A 207 3.29 -9.16 -3.98
N ASP A 208 4.22 -10.10 -3.98
CA ASP A 208 5.23 -10.27 -2.93
C ASP A 208 6.25 -9.12 -2.92
N GLN A 209 6.32 -8.35 -4.02
CA GLN A 209 7.21 -7.20 -4.15
C GLN A 209 6.58 -5.90 -3.62
N ILE A 210 5.26 -5.86 -3.37
CA ILE A 210 4.55 -4.65 -2.91
C ILE A 210 5.15 -4.10 -1.61
N GLN A 211 5.61 -4.99 -0.74
CA GLN A 211 6.26 -4.61 0.52
C GLN A 211 7.55 -3.82 0.33
N TRP A 212 8.13 -3.80 -0.87
CA TRP A 212 9.37 -3.07 -1.18
C TRP A 212 9.14 -1.70 -1.83
N VAL A 213 7.89 -1.35 -2.13
CA VAL A 213 7.52 -0.05 -2.71
C VAL A 213 7.87 1.09 -1.74
N GLN A 214 8.69 2.03 -2.19
CA GLN A 214 9.20 3.12 -1.35
C GLN A 214 8.74 4.50 -1.76
N SER A 215 8.67 4.76 -3.06
CA SER A 215 8.32 6.07 -3.58
C SER A 215 7.74 5.95 -4.97
N ILE A 216 7.09 7.03 -5.41
CA ILE A 216 6.55 7.15 -6.75
C ILE A 216 6.99 8.47 -7.36
N THR A 217 7.54 8.40 -8.57
CA THR A 217 7.72 9.56 -9.42
C THR A 217 6.51 9.70 -10.33
N ILE A 218 5.92 10.90 -10.32
CA ILE A 218 4.85 11.28 -11.23
C ILE A 218 5.43 12.34 -12.16
N THR A 219 5.42 12.05 -13.46
CA THR A 219 5.99 12.89 -14.50
C THR A 219 4.90 13.31 -15.47
N VAL A 220 4.72 14.62 -15.66
CA VAL A 220 3.82 15.18 -16.68
C VAL A 220 4.66 15.73 -17.82
N GLU A 221 4.54 15.13 -19.02
CA GLU A 221 5.25 15.53 -20.23
C GLU A 221 4.28 16.05 -21.29
N GLY A 222 4.69 17.04 -22.07
CA GLY A 222 4.00 17.42 -23.32
C GLY A 222 2.67 18.17 -23.15
N SER A 223 2.32 18.58 -21.93
CA SER A 223 1.12 19.39 -21.62
C SER A 223 1.37 20.89 -21.80
N ASP A 224 0.47 21.57 -22.51
CA ASP A 224 0.47 23.03 -22.63
C ASP A 224 0.21 23.76 -21.28
N TYR A 225 -0.21 22.99 -20.26
CA TYR A 225 -0.52 23.45 -18.90
C TYR A 225 0.55 23.06 -17.87
N GLN A 226 1.75 22.63 -18.29
CA GLN A 226 2.90 22.25 -17.42
C GLN A 226 3.17 23.23 -16.27
N ALA A 227 3.12 24.55 -16.51
CA ALA A 227 3.33 25.57 -15.48
C ALA A 227 2.22 25.61 -14.41
N GLY A 228 1.03 25.07 -14.72
CA GLY A 228 -0.05 24.79 -13.77
C GLY A 228 0.28 23.55 -12.94
N TRP A 229 0.63 22.45 -13.58
CA TRP A 229 1.05 21.19 -12.92
C TRP A 229 2.20 21.38 -11.94
N LYS A 230 3.23 22.14 -12.31
CA LYS A 230 4.33 22.47 -11.41
C LYS A 230 3.88 23.14 -10.12
N ARG A 231 3.04 24.17 -10.22
CA ARG A 231 2.52 24.87 -9.04
C ARG A 231 1.61 24.00 -8.20
N TYR A 232 0.90 23.08 -8.85
CA TYR A 232 0.09 22.09 -8.15
C TYR A 232 1.00 21.15 -7.34
N PHE A 233 2.04 20.57 -7.94
CA PHE A 233 2.99 19.70 -7.22
C PHE A 233 3.73 20.42 -6.10
N GLU A 234 4.19 21.66 -6.32
CA GLU A 234 4.83 22.47 -5.28
C GLU A 234 3.89 22.73 -4.08
N ARG A 235 2.58 22.86 -4.32
CA ARG A 235 1.60 23.07 -3.26
C ARG A 235 1.20 21.78 -2.56
N GLU A 236 0.98 20.71 -3.32
CA GLU A 236 0.49 19.43 -2.80
C GLU A 236 1.60 18.67 -2.04
N PHE A 237 2.85 18.80 -2.47
CA PHE A 237 3.94 17.97 -1.96
C PHE A 237 5.12 18.74 -1.34
N VAL A 238 5.12 20.08 -1.28
CA VAL A 238 6.31 20.85 -0.82
C VAL A 238 6.01 21.93 0.23
N ASP A 239 4.81 22.50 0.30
CA ASP A 239 4.55 23.65 1.18
C ASP A 239 4.65 23.29 2.68
N GLU A 240 5.27 24.18 3.49
CA GLU A 240 5.78 23.93 4.86
C GLU A 240 4.67 23.83 5.94
N SER A 241 3.68 22.95 5.76
CA SER A 241 2.83 22.50 6.87
C SER A 241 3.49 21.29 7.57
N PRO A 242 3.34 21.15 8.90
CA PRO A 242 3.94 20.06 9.68
C PRO A 242 3.51 18.64 9.26
N ASP A 243 2.51 18.53 8.38
CA ASP A 243 1.96 17.27 7.88
C ASP A 243 2.35 16.97 6.41
N HIS A 244 3.20 17.80 5.79
CA HIS A 244 3.62 17.61 4.39
C HIS A 244 5.01 16.97 4.30
N VAL A 245 5.15 16.06 3.35
CA VAL A 245 6.39 15.34 3.06
C VAL A 245 7.34 16.21 2.25
N SER A 246 8.65 16.14 2.51
CA SER A 246 9.67 16.82 1.71
C SER A 246 9.83 16.16 0.33
N ALA A 247 8.97 16.47 -0.63
CA ALA A 247 9.12 15.99 -2.01
C ALA A 247 10.00 16.93 -2.86
N THR A 248 10.63 16.40 -3.90
CA THR A 248 11.39 17.19 -4.86
C THR A 248 10.60 17.36 -6.16
N VAL A 249 10.34 18.61 -6.55
CA VAL A 249 9.74 18.96 -7.85
C VAL A 249 10.85 19.37 -8.83
N VAL A 250 10.97 18.64 -9.94
CA VAL A 250 11.98 18.88 -10.98
C VAL A 250 11.28 19.36 -12.25
N GLU A 251 11.87 20.38 -12.91
CA GLU A 251 11.40 20.89 -14.20
C GLU A 251 12.52 20.75 -15.23
N SER A 252 12.27 20.05 -16.33
CA SER A 252 13.25 19.80 -17.39
C SER A 252 12.60 19.89 -18.78
N GLY A 253 12.74 21.05 -19.43
CA GLY A 253 12.16 21.23 -20.77
C GLY A 253 10.63 21.26 -20.71
N ASP A 254 9.99 20.35 -21.43
CA ASP A 254 8.53 20.22 -21.52
C ASP A 254 7.96 19.20 -20.50
N GLU A 255 8.77 18.83 -19.50
CA GLU A 255 8.48 17.85 -18.45
C GLU A 255 8.48 18.51 -17.06
N VAL A 256 7.53 18.12 -16.21
CA VAL A 256 7.56 18.39 -14.77
C VAL A 256 7.33 17.10 -14.00
N SER A 257 8.20 16.80 -13.04
CA SER A 257 8.12 15.60 -12.22
C SER A 257 8.15 15.90 -10.73
N VAL A 258 7.48 15.06 -9.95
CA VAL A 258 7.52 15.04 -8.49
C VAL A 258 7.77 13.62 -8.01
N THR A 259 8.72 13.46 -7.08
CA THR A 259 8.99 12.17 -6.41
C THR A 259 8.50 12.28 -4.97
N ALA A 260 7.57 11.39 -4.60
CA ALA A 260 6.97 11.35 -3.27
C ALA A 260 7.09 9.94 -2.67
N PRO A 261 7.48 9.78 -1.39
CA PRO A 261 7.54 8.48 -0.74
C PRO A 261 6.15 7.85 -0.59
N LEU A 262 6.07 6.53 -0.55
CA LEU A 262 4.88 5.72 -0.34
C LEU A 262 5.11 4.80 0.85
N GLY A 263 4.03 4.30 1.47
CA GLY A 263 4.13 3.36 2.57
C GLY A 263 4.78 3.96 3.82
N ALA A 264 5.44 3.11 4.63
CA ALA A 264 6.06 3.48 5.91
C ALA A 264 7.56 3.86 5.78
N GLY A 265 8.09 3.98 4.56
CA GLY A 265 9.54 3.95 4.32
C GLY A 265 10.13 2.53 4.47
N VAL A 266 11.46 2.39 4.43
CA VAL A 266 12.10 1.08 4.61
C VAL A 266 12.13 0.67 6.09
N ILE A 267 11.82 -0.60 6.36
CA ILE A 267 11.78 -1.18 7.70
C ILE A 267 12.64 -2.44 7.77
N PRO A 268 13.22 -2.78 8.94
CA PRO A 268 14.11 -3.94 9.08
C PRO A 268 13.51 -5.26 8.58
N GLU A 269 12.21 -5.47 8.72
CA GLU A 269 11.49 -6.69 8.33
C GLU A 269 11.48 -6.94 6.83
N GLN A 270 11.69 -5.91 6.01
CA GLN A 270 11.82 -6.09 4.56
C GLN A 270 13.12 -6.81 4.21
N PHE A 271 14.15 -6.81 5.06
CA PHE A 271 15.47 -7.36 4.74
C PHE A 271 15.75 -8.68 5.49
N PRO A 272 14.96 -9.76 5.33
CA PRO A 272 15.24 -11.03 6.00
C PRO A 272 16.48 -11.70 5.41
N VAL A 273 17.03 -12.63 6.18
CA VAL A 273 18.15 -13.50 5.77
C VAL A 273 17.71 -14.97 5.67
N ASP A 274 16.41 -15.21 5.51
CA ASP A 274 15.83 -16.57 5.52
C ASP A 274 16.31 -17.45 4.36
N ASP A 275 16.73 -16.82 3.25
CA ASP A 275 17.36 -17.50 2.10
C ASP A 275 18.78 -18.02 2.42
N ALA A 276 19.37 -17.60 3.56
CA ALA A 276 20.73 -17.96 3.95
C ALA A 276 20.77 -19.32 4.70
N THR A 277 20.91 -20.41 3.96
CA THR A 277 20.91 -21.75 4.56
C THR A 277 22.24 -22.12 5.25
N ILE A 278 22.15 -22.59 6.49
CA ILE A 278 23.29 -23.09 7.28
C ILE A 278 23.10 -24.59 7.53
N TYR A 279 23.92 -25.45 6.91
CA TYR A 279 23.88 -26.90 7.20
C TYR A 279 24.95 -27.36 8.22
N GLY A 280 25.86 -26.47 8.62
CA GLY A 280 26.95 -26.81 9.55
C GLY A 280 27.76 -25.58 9.93
N GLY A 281 28.77 -25.77 10.80
CA GLY A 281 29.51 -24.64 11.36
C GLY A 281 30.47 -23.97 10.40
N MET A 282 31.18 -24.76 9.61
CA MET A 282 31.99 -24.23 8.51
C MET A 282 31.56 -24.87 7.20
N MET A 283 31.10 -24.05 6.26
CA MET A 283 30.67 -24.52 4.95
C MET A 283 31.40 -23.82 3.81
N MET A 284 31.87 -24.62 2.85
CA MET A 284 32.50 -24.13 1.64
C MET A 284 31.76 -24.51 0.36
N GLY A 285 31.31 -23.48 -0.36
CA GLY A 285 30.64 -23.62 -1.65
C GLY A 285 31.58 -23.84 -2.85
N SER A 286 32.90 -23.65 -2.70
CA SER A 286 33.84 -23.81 -3.81
C SER A 286 34.51 -25.19 -3.83
N SER A 287 34.45 -25.88 -4.97
CA SER A 287 35.21 -27.13 -5.21
C SER A 287 36.73 -26.94 -5.25
N SER A 288 37.20 -25.69 -5.23
CA SER A 288 38.62 -25.34 -5.09
C SER A 288 39.03 -24.97 -3.67
N GLY A 289 38.05 -24.87 -2.75
CA GLY A 289 38.28 -24.56 -1.35
C GLY A 289 39.10 -25.64 -0.67
N THR A 290 40.05 -25.24 0.17
CA THR A 290 40.74 -26.17 1.07
C THR A 290 40.55 -25.64 2.47
N ILE A 291 40.08 -26.49 3.37
CA ILE A 291 40.17 -26.19 4.80
C ILE A 291 41.58 -26.57 5.22
N ASP A 292 42.41 -25.59 5.53
CA ASP A 292 43.75 -25.84 6.06
C ASP A 292 43.76 -25.52 7.54
N VAL A 293 43.70 -26.56 8.38
CA VAL A 293 43.80 -26.44 9.84
C VAL A 293 45.27 -26.52 10.24
N GLN A 294 45.90 -25.35 10.44
CA GLN A 294 47.28 -25.25 10.89
C GLN A 294 47.33 -25.06 12.41
N ALA A 295 48.08 -25.92 13.10
CA ALA A 295 48.36 -25.79 14.53
C ALA A 295 49.86 -25.67 14.79
N GLY A 296 50.23 -24.97 15.88
CA GLY A 296 51.63 -24.71 16.22
C GLY A 296 51.88 -24.61 17.72
N ASN A 297 52.84 -25.36 18.24
CA ASN A 297 53.11 -25.37 19.69
C ASN A 297 53.55 -23.97 20.22
N PRO A 298 52.84 -23.36 21.20
CA PRO A 298 51.83 -23.96 22.10
C PRO A 298 50.35 -23.75 21.74
N SER A 299 50.03 -22.96 20.71
CA SER A 299 48.64 -22.63 20.32
C SER A 299 47.98 -23.77 19.53
N GLN A 300 46.71 -24.01 19.83
CA GLN A 300 45.90 -25.08 19.23
C GLN A 300 45.02 -24.51 18.14
N ALA A 301 44.46 -25.41 17.34
CA ALA A 301 43.50 -25.09 16.30
C ALA A 301 42.28 -25.97 16.54
N ASP A 302 41.25 -25.46 17.23
CA ASP A 302 40.16 -26.30 17.74
C ASP A 302 38.81 -25.88 17.12
N VAL A 303 38.06 -26.88 16.65
CA VAL A 303 36.70 -26.74 16.12
C VAL A 303 35.78 -27.57 17.02
N ASP A 304 34.83 -26.93 17.68
CA ASP A 304 33.83 -27.59 18.53
C ASP A 304 32.45 -26.96 18.36
N SER A 305 31.52 -27.20 19.28
CA SER A 305 30.19 -26.59 19.25
C SER A 305 29.73 -26.11 20.63
N TYR A 306 28.60 -25.42 20.64
CA TYR A 306 27.76 -25.11 21.79
C TYR A 306 26.33 -24.87 21.29
N ASP A 307 25.36 -24.74 22.19
CA ASP A 307 23.99 -24.36 21.82
C ASP A 307 23.61 -23.10 22.62
N SER A 308 23.43 -21.97 21.91
CA SER A 308 23.10 -20.70 22.54
C SER A 308 21.67 -20.65 23.09
N THR A 309 20.79 -21.55 22.64
CA THR A 309 19.43 -21.71 23.17
C THR A 309 19.43 -22.37 24.56
N ASP A 310 20.41 -23.22 24.83
CA ASP A 310 20.66 -23.85 26.14
C ASP A 310 21.48 -22.96 27.08
N GLY A 311 22.24 -22.01 26.54
CA GLY A 311 22.97 -20.99 27.29
C GLY A 311 24.30 -20.58 26.65
N PRO A 312 25.08 -19.71 27.31
CA PRO A 312 26.34 -19.23 26.76
C PRO A 312 27.38 -20.34 26.66
N TYR A 313 28.33 -20.19 25.73
CA TYR A 313 29.36 -21.19 25.39
C TYR A 313 29.98 -21.95 26.59
N PRO A 314 30.42 -21.32 27.69
CA PRO A 314 31.04 -22.05 28.81
C PRO A 314 30.11 -23.04 29.53
N VAL A 315 28.81 -22.95 29.29
CA VAL A 315 27.75 -23.77 29.89
C VAL A 315 27.26 -24.84 28.92
N SER A 316 27.12 -24.52 27.64
CA SER A 316 26.52 -25.40 26.61
C SER A 316 27.52 -26.04 25.64
N LYS A 317 28.83 -25.90 25.87
CA LYS A 317 29.88 -26.51 25.04
C LYS A 317 29.64 -28.01 24.76
N GLY A 318 29.72 -28.39 23.48
CA GLY A 318 29.57 -29.73 22.93
C GLY A 318 30.64 -30.09 21.90
N LYS A 319 30.37 -31.15 21.11
CA LYS A 319 31.33 -31.79 20.17
C LYS A 319 30.78 -31.97 18.74
N HIS A 320 29.91 -31.07 18.31
CA HIS A 320 29.25 -31.16 17.00
C HIS A 320 29.67 -29.99 16.10
N GLY A 321 30.96 -29.64 16.11
CA GLY A 321 31.55 -28.60 15.27
C GLY A 321 31.71 -29.09 13.82
N HIS A 322 30.60 -29.32 13.14
CA HIS A 322 30.56 -29.92 11.81
C HIS A 322 31.26 -29.06 10.76
N VAL A 323 32.01 -29.71 9.87
CA VAL A 323 32.82 -29.09 8.83
C VAL A 323 32.49 -29.68 7.46
N LEU A 324 32.00 -28.84 6.54
CA LEU A 324 31.47 -29.24 5.24
C LEU A 324 32.22 -28.49 4.11
N THR A 325 32.75 -29.22 3.13
CA THR A 325 33.42 -28.60 1.97
C THR A 325 33.22 -29.41 0.69
N ARG A 326 33.01 -28.71 -0.43
CA ARG A 326 33.07 -29.30 -1.78
C ARG A 326 34.50 -29.59 -2.26
N GLY A 327 35.49 -29.10 -1.54
CA GLY A 327 36.90 -29.26 -1.85
C GLY A 327 37.62 -30.20 -0.90
N ASN A 328 38.88 -29.89 -0.60
CA ASN A 328 39.72 -30.74 0.25
C ASN A 328 39.71 -30.27 1.71
N VAL A 329 39.99 -31.19 2.62
CA VAL A 329 40.30 -30.89 4.02
C VAL A 329 41.75 -31.29 4.29
N GLU A 330 42.60 -30.32 4.61
CA GLU A 330 43.98 -30.53 5.03
C GLU A 330 44.11 -30.22 6.53
N ILE A 331 44.54 -31.20 7.33
CA ILE A 331 44.80 -31.02 8.76
C ILE A 331 46.29 -31.18 9.02
N THR A 332 46.93 -30.07 9.40
CA THR A 332 48.35 -30.08 9.79
C THR A 332 48.49 -30.54 11.24
N ALA A 333 48.74 -31.83 11.44
CA ALA A 333 48.88 -32.48 12.73
C ALA A 333 50.11 -31.96 13.53
N ASN A 334 49.86 -31.06 14.49
CA ASN A 334 50.62 -30.80 15.73
C ASN A 334 49.78 -29.87 16.65
N SER A 335 48.61 -30.35 17.09
CA SER A 335 47.61 -29.68 17.95
C SER A 335 46.38 -29.03 17.29
N GLY A 336 45.97 -29.49 16.10
CA GLY A 336 44.66 -29.18 15.52
C GLY A 336 43.66 -30.30 15.78
N THR A 337 42.43 -29.97 16.18
CA THR A 337 41.34 -30.92 16.44
C THR A 337 40.00 -30.41 15.89
N ILE A 338 39.23 -31.32 15.31
CA ILE A 338 37.82 -31.11 14.93
C ILE A 338 36.99 -32.06 15.78
N GLU A 339 36.19 -31.53 16.70
CA GLU A 339 35.17 -32.26 17.46
C GLU A 339 33.84 -32.15 16.71
N GLY A 340 33.60 -33.05 15.75
CA GLY A 340 32.41 -33.06 14.89
C GLY A 340 32.60 -33.84 13.59
N THR A 341 31.51 -33.99 12.82
CA THR A 341 31.52 -34.66 11.51
C THR A 341 32.22 -33.81 10.45
N VAL A 342 33.02 -34.45 9.60
CA VAL A 342 33.67 -33.83 8.43
C VAL A 342 33.09 -34.40 7.15
N VAL A 343 32.62 -33.53 6.26
CA VAL A 343 32.09 -33.89 4.94
C VAL A 343 32.93 -33.18 3.87
N ALA A 344 33.58 -33.96 3.01
CA ALA A 344 34.49 -33.44 1.99
C ALA A 344 34.26 -34.12 0.64
N GLU A 345 33.72 -33.43 -0.35
CA GLU A 345 33.63 -33.98 -1.73
C GLU A 345 35.03 -34.20 -2.37
N GLY A 346 36.10 -33.68 -1.75
CA GLY A 346 37.49 -33.89 -2.13
C GLY A 346 38.30 -34.82 -1.21
N ASP A 347 39.62 -34.62 -1.20
CA ASP A 347 40.58 -35.38 -0.39
C ASP A 347 40.58 -34.90 1.08
N VAL A 348 40.76 -35.83 2.03
CA VAL A 348 41.05 -35.54 3.45
C VAL A 348 42.50 -35.90 3.74
N GLU A 349 43.37 -34.91 3.83
CA GLU A 349 44.81 -35.05 3.98
C GLU A 349 45.28 -34.70 5.40
N PHE A 350 46.20 -35.50 5.95
CA PHE A 350 46.84 -35.22 7.24
C PHE A 350 48.34 -35.01 7.06
N SER A 351 48.84 -33.83 7.43
CA SER A 351 50.26 -33.50 7.31
C SER A 351 50.90 -33.28 8.70
N GLY A 352 51.91 -34.07 9.10
CA GLY A 352 52.62 -33.84 10.39
C GLY A 352 52.67 -35.02 11.39
N GLY A 353 52.64 -34.68 12.68
CA GLY A 353 52.89 -35.55 13.85
C GLY A 353 51.62 -36.08 14.54
N ALA A 354 51.53 -35.96 15.87
CA ALA A 354 50.33 -36.33 16.64
C ALA A 354 49.33 -35.17 16.64
N CYS A 355 48.03 -35.47 16.69
CA CYS A 355 46.97 -34.48 16.92
C CYS A 355 46.90 -34.13 18.41
N GLY A 356 46.45 -32.92 18.74
CA GLY A 356 46.32 -32.44 20.13
C GLY A 356 47.61 -32.37 20.96
N ASN A 357 47.46 -32.43 22.29
CA ASN A 357 48.53 -32.32 23.30
C ASN A 357 49.01 -33.69 23.85
N GLY A 358 48.62 -34.80 23.21
CA GLY A 358 48.92 -36.17 23.64
C GLY A 358 49.25 -37.16 22.52
N ASP A 359 49.71 -38.37 22.90
CA ASP A 359 49.94 -39.48 21.96
C ASP A 359 48.64 -40.26 21.59
N ASP A 360 47.52 -39.95 22.27
CA ASP A 360 46.23 -40.68 22.22
C ASP A 360 45.05 -39.78 21.74
N GLU A 361 45.33 -38.64 21.10
CA GLU A 361 44.32 -37.65 20.69
C GLU A 361 44.11 -37.68 19.17
N TYR A 362 42.86 -37.59 18.75
CA TYR A 362 42.43 -37.68 17.36
C TYR A 362 42.43 -36.29 16.70
N CYS A 363 42.68 -36.23 15.40
CA CYS A 363 42.56 -34.99 14.62
C CYS A 363 41.09 -34.70 14.32
N ILE A 364 40.28 -35.75 14.15
CA ILE A 364 38.83 -35.66 13.98
C ILE A 364 38.20 -36.61 15.01
N ASP A 365 37.38 -36.06 15.89
CA ASP A 365 36.53 -36.78 16.85
C ASP A 365 35.07 -36.69 16.36
N GLY A 366 34.73 -37.54 15.39
CA GLY A 366 33.48 -37.54 14.63
C GLY A 366 33.60 -38.36 13.35
N ASP A 367 32.48 -38.50 12.62
CA ASP A 367 32.41 -39.26 11.37
C ASP A 367 33.01 -38.47 10.19
N VAL A 368 33.48 -39.19 9.17
CA VAL A 368 34.11 -38.61 7.98
C VAL A 368 33.47 -39.15 6.72
N TYR A 369 32.83 -38.28 5.95
CA TYR A 369 32.26 -38.55 4.64
C TYR A 369 33.17 -37.92 3.59
N HIS A 370 33.58 -38.71 2.58
CA HIS A 370 34.45 -38.19 1.52
C HIS A 370 34.19 -38.79 0.13
N ASP A 371 34.46 -38.04 -0.94
CA ASP A 371 34.51 -38.58 -2.32
C ASP A 371 35.93 -38.58 -2.93
N GLY A 372 36.93 -38.14 -2.17
CA GLY A 372 38.36 -38.25 -2.50
C GLY A 372 39.06 -39.41 -1.79
N THR A 373 40.28 -39.16 -1.35
CA THR A 373 41.13 -40.10 -0.61
C THR A 373 41.40 -39.60 0.81
N ILE A 374 41.52 -40.53 1.75
CA ILE A 374 42.03 -40.23 3.10
C ILE A 374 43.48 -40.71 3.20
N ASP A 375 44.45 -39.80 3.31
CA ASP A 375 45.87 -40.15 3.51
C ASP A 375 46.24 -40.26 5.00
N GLU A 376 45.88 -41.38 5.62
CA GLU A 376 46.41 -41.73 6.94
C GLU A 376 47.78 -42.41 6.83
N SER A 377 48.82 -41.76 7.38
CA SER A 377 50.12 -42.40 7.51
C SER A 377 50.00 -43.70 8.35
N PRO A 378 50.56 -44.85 7.94
CA PRO A 378 50.14 -46.21 8.36
C PRO A 378 50.48 -46.62 9.81
N SER A 379 50.70 -45.66 10.73
CA SER A 379 51.15 -45.91 12.09
C SER A 379 50.35 -45.23 13.21
N LYS A 380 49.31 -44.45 12.89
CA LYS A 380 48.42 -43.81 13.88
C LYS A 380 46.98 -43.75 13.33
N THR A 381 45.99 -43.96 14.20
CA THR A 381 44.57 -43.69 13.91
C THR A 381 44.36 -42.20 14.17
N LEU A 382 43.94 -41.44 13.16
CA LEU A 382 43.79 -39.97 13.26
C LEU A 382 42.32 -39.54 13.35
N VAL A 383 41.38 -40.43 13.02
CA VAL A 383 39.93 -40.21 13.07
C VAL A 383 39.30 -41.15 14.11
N ASN A 384 38.44 -40.60 14.98
CA ASN A 384 37.59 -41.34 15.91
C ASN A 384 36.13 -41.30 15.46
N GLY A 385 35.83 -42.07 14.42
CA GLY A 385 34.50 -42.18 13.82
C GLY A 385 34.51 -43.11 12.63
N THR A 386 33.34 -43.25 12.01
CA THR A 386 33.11 -43.95 10.75
C THR A 386 33.72 -43.17 9.59
N LYS A 387 34.11 -43.90 8.54
CA LYS A 387 34.66 -43.33 7.31
C LYS A 387 33.86 -43.86 6.14
N THR A 388 33.11 -42.98 5.51
CA THR A 388 32.21 -43.31 4.41
C THR A 388 32.73 -42.68 3.12
N ASN A 389 32.80 -43.48 2.05
CA ASN A 389 33.23 -43.01 0.74
C ASN A 389 31.98 -42.69 -0.11
N SER A 390 31.24 -41.69 0.33
CA SER A 390 30.07 -41.10 -0.31
C SER A 390 29.88 -39.76 0.40
N ALA A 391 30.08 -38.66 -0.29
CA ALA A 391 29.86 -37.32 0.24
C ALA A 391 29.24 -36.47 -0.88
N THR A 392 28.04 -35.95 -0.62
CA THR A 392 27.35 -35.02 -1.50
C THR A 392 26.81 -33.87 -0.66
N LEU A 393 27.08 -32.62 -1.07
CA LEU A 393 26.58 -31.44 -0.37
C LEU A 393 25.51 -30.72 -1.20
N PRO A 394 24.41 -30.24 -0.59
CA PRO A 394 23.44 -29.37 -1.25
C PRO A 394 24.06 -28.06 -1.73
N ASP A 395 23.58 -27.53 -2.86
CA ASP A 395 23.99 -26.22 -3.37
C ASP A 395 23.60 -25.09 -2.39
N LEU A 396 24.43 -24.04 -2.39
CA LEU A 396 24.23 -22.83 -1.58
C LEU A 396 24.01 -21.67 -2.54
N ASP A 397 22.94 -20.93 -2.31
CA ASP A 397 22.58 -19.80 -3.15
C ASP A 397 23.33 -18.53 -2.72
N PRO A 398 24.04 -17.84 -3.63
CA PRO A 398 24.62 -16.53 -3.37
C PRO A 398 23.54 -15.49 -3.03
N MET A 399 23.85 -14.55 -2.13
CA MET A 399 22.97 -13.43 -1.79
C MET A 399 23.24 -12.16 -2.60
N ASP A 400 23.95 -12.27 -3.73
CA ASP A 400 24.43 -11.13 -4.53
C ASP A 400 23.30 -10.18 -4.92
N ASP A 401 22.22 -10.72 -5.50
CA ASP A 401 21.06 -9.95 -5.96
C ASP A 401 20.34 -9.27 -4.79
N ARG A 402 20.22 -9.96 -3.64
CA ARG A 402 19.61 -9.41 -2.42
C ARG A 402 20.44 -8.26 -1.83
N ILE A 403 21.76 -8.39 -1.83
CA ILE A 403 22.67 -7.35 -1.35
C ILE A 403 22.59 -6.11 -2.25
N GLU A 404 22.57 -6.30 -3.57
CA GLU A 404 22.42 -5.20 -4.53
C GLU A 404 21.10 -4.47 -4.33
N LEU A 405 19.98 -5.22 -4.24
CA LEU A 405 18.69 -4.63 -3.91
C LEU A 405 18.73 -3.87 -2.58
N THR A 406 19.32 -4.45 -1.54
CA THR A 406 19.38 -3.81 -0.20
C THR A 406 20.14 -2.49 -0.24
N ILE A 407 21.26 -2.43 -0.95
CA ILE A 407 22.04 -1.20 -1.10
C ILE A 407 21.27 -0.15 -1.89
N ASP A 408 20.76 -0.51 -3.07
CA ASP A 408 20.01 0.39 -3.95
C ASP A 408 18.78 0.97 -3.23
N VAL A 409 18.09 0.15 -2.44
CA VAL A 409 16.91 0.54 -1.64
C VAL A 409 17.27 1.51 -0.51
N THR A 410 18.45 1.36 0.09
CA THR A 410 18.82 2.15 1.28
C THR A 410 19.59 3.43 0.95
N GLU A 411 20.17 3.54 -0.25
CA GLU A 411 20.92 4.71 -0.77
C GLU A 411 20.05 5.98 -0.93
N ASP A 412 18.71 5.88 -1.04
CA ASP A 412 17.82 7.01 -1.34
C ASP A 412 17.60 7.97 -0.13
N ASP A 413 18.64 8.77 0.17
CA ASP A 413 18.78 10.04 0.93
C ASP A 413 18.03 10.31 2.27
N ASN A 414 17.19 9.42 2.84
CA ASN A 414 16.44 9.71 4.09
C ASN A 414 16.58 8.67 5.22
N HIS A 415 17.35 7.60 5.05
CA HIS A 415 17.40 6.50 6.04
C HIS A 415 18.35 6.78 7.21
N ASN A 416 19.34 7.63 6.97
CA ASN A 416 20.21 8.16 8.00
C ASN A 416 19.70 9.52 8.49
N ASP A 417 18.40 9.75 8.75
CA ASP A 417 17.88 11.02 9.32
C ASP A 417 17.24 10.89 10.74
N ARG A 418 17.39 9.72 11.39
CA ARG A 418 16.97 9.44 12.79
C ARG A 418 17.83 10.13 13.86
N ASP A 419 17.36 10.16 15.12
CA ASP A 419 18.10 10.81 16.24
C ASP A 419 19.52 10.21 16.50
N ASP A 420 19.75 8.94 16.12
CA ASP A 420 21.04 8.24 16.27
C ASP A 420 22.09 8.64 15.21
N VAL A 421 21.65 9.31 14.15
CA VAL A 421 22.43 9.73 12.97
C VAL A 421 23.52 10.73 13.29
N THR A 422 23.50 11.39 14.45
CA THR A 422 24.61 12.29 14.80
C THR A 422 25.98 11.57 14.83
N ALA A 423 25.98 10.25 14.88
CA ALA A 423 27.16 9.40 14.73
C ALA A 423 27.57 9.10 13.28
N ILE A 424 26.70 9.28 12.29
CA ILE A 424 26.96 9.04 10.86
C ILE A 424 27.15 10.40 10.17
N ASP A 425 28.26 10.57 9.45
CA ASP A 425 28.56 11.81 8.73
C ASP A 425 27.66 11.95 7.49
N ALA A 426 26.70 12.87 7.51
CA ALA A 426 25.74 13.07 6.42
C ALA A 426 26.35 13.46 5.05
N ASP A 427 27.64 13.86 4.97
CA ASP A 427 28.30 14.18 3.70
C ASP A 427 29.11 12.98 3.14
N SER A 428 29.43 11.98 3.97
CA SER A 428 30.31 10.87 3.61
C SER A 428 29.77 9.48 3.96
N GLU A 429 28.62 9.42 4.65
CA GLU A 429 27.95 8.19 5.08
C GLU A 429 28.90 7.24 5.81
N THR A 430 29.86 7.83 6.54
CA THR A 430 30.81 7.11 7.36
C THR A 430 30.44 7.26 8.82
N LEU A 431 30.49 6.15 9.54
CA LEU A 431 30.35 6.16 10.99
C LEU A 431 31.56 6.90 11.61
N HIS A 432 31.32 7.92 12.43
CA HIS A 432 32.37 8.67 13.12
C HIS A 432 32.97 7.89 14.31
N ALA A 433 34.29 8.00 14.46
CA ALA A 433 35.07 7.40 15.55
C ALA A 433 34.68 7.92 16.96
N GLY A 434 34.10 7.02 17.77
CA GLY A 434 33.77 7.19 19.19
C GLY A 434 32.79 6.10 19.68
N ASP A 435 32.39 6.16 20.95
CA ASP A 435 31.32 5.30 21.48
C ASP A 435 29.97 5.72 20.83
N VAL A 436 29.40 4.86 20.00
CA VAL A 436 28.18 5.10 19.21
C VAL A 436 27.13 4.05 19.56
N THR A 437 25.85 4.43 19.55
CA THR A 437 24.73 3.50 19.63
C THR A 437 23.83 3.73 18.42
N LEU A 438 23.50 2.65 17.69
CA LEU A 438 22.47 2.63 16.65
C LEU A 438 21.30 1.81 17.20
N SER A 439 20.11 2.41 17.31
CA SER A 439 18.87 1.70 17.69
C SER A 439 18.32 0.87 16.53
N ASP A 440 17.24 0.13 16.78
CA ASP A 440 16.45 -0.54 15.76
C ASP A 440 16.11 0.39 14.57
N GLY A 441 16.17 -0.17 13.36
CA GLY A 441 16.02 0.58 12.12
C GLY A 441 16.99 0.14 11.02
N VAL A 442 16.90 0.84 9.89
CA VAL A 442 17.70 0.59 8.67
C VAL A 442 18.66 1.75 8.44
N TYR A 443 19.93 1.43 8.18
CA TYR A 443 21.03 2.36 8.00
C TYR A 443 21.78 2.04 6.70
N HIS A 444 22.21 3.08 5.99
CA HIS A 444 23.09 2.95 4.82
C HIS A 444 24.45 3.59 5.14
N LEU A 445 25.54 2.95 4.75
CA LEU A 445 26.90 3.43 4.97
C LEU A 445 27.74 3.20 3.72
N GLN A 446 28.58 4.17 3.38
CA GLN A 446 29.63 3.94 2.39
C GLN A 446 30.64 2.91 2.94
N GLU A 447 31.08 3.08 4.19
CA GLU A 447 32.05 2.20 4.85
C GLU A 447 31.73 2.12 6.36
N LEU A 448 31.75 0.91 6.93
CA LEU A 448 31.62 0.71 8.38
C LEU A 448 33.02 0.59 8.99
N THR A 449 33.45 1.58 9.76
CA THR A 449 34.73 1.53 10.50
C THR A 449 34.53 1.76 12.00
N VAL A 450 34.98 0.81 12.81
CA VAL A 450 35.08 0.94 14.28
C VAL A 450 36.56 1.00 14.65
N ALA A 451 37.05 2.11 15.20
CA ALA A 451 38.47 2.29 15.47
C ALA A 451 38.91 1.68 16.82
N ASP A 452 40.21 1.40 16.96
CA ASP A 452 40.82 0.92 18.22
C ASP A 452 40.44 1.82 19.42
N GLY A 453 39.81 1.18 20.41
CA GLY A 453 39.37 1.80 21.65
C GLY A 453 38.01 2.51 21.60
N ASP A 454 37.28 2.43 20.49
CA ASP A 454 35.90 2.88 20.35
C ASP A 454 34.92 1.69 20.42
N THR A 455 33.68 1.93 20.85
CA THR A 455 32.62 0.90 20.92
C THR A 455 31.41 1.28 20.06
N LEU A 456 30.99 0.39 19.16
CA LEU A 456 29.72 0.47 18.44
C LEU A 456 28.68 -0.43 19.10
N THR A 457 27.65 0.15 19.70
CA THR A 457 26.50 -0.59 20.22
C THR A 457 25.39 -0.64 19.17
N LEU A 458 24.91 -1.84 18.86
CA LEU A 458 23.78 -2.10 18.00
C LEU A 458 22.62 -2.56 18.90
N ASP A 459 21.72 -1.63 19.21
CA ASP A 459 20.62 -1.83 20.17
C ASP A 459 19.38 -2.37 19.45
N ALA A 460 19.28 -3.70 19.41
CA ALA A 460 18.15 -4.45 18.89
C ALA A 460 17.14 -4.82 20.00
N SER A 461 17.01 -4.00 21.05
CA SER A 461 16.09 -4.27 22.16
C SER A 461 14.61 -3.96 21.83
N SER A 462 14.37 -3.06 20.88
CA SER A 462 13.03 -2.62 20.47
C SER A 462 12.62 -3.10 19.07
N GLY A 463 13.53 -3.71 18.32
CA GLY A 463 13.35 -4.19 16.96
C GLY A 463 14.68 -4.63 16.35
N ASP A 464 14.67 -4.98 15.07
CA ASP A 464 15.87 -5.39 14.33
C ASP A 464 16.68 -4.19 13.85
N VAL A 465 17.98 -4.41 13.59
CA VAL A 465 18.89 -3.40 13.01
C VAL A 465 19.39 -3.91 11.67
N VAL A 466 19.26 -3.11 10.61
CA VAL A 466 19.80 -3.41 9.28
C VAL A 466 20.83 -2.36 8.90
N ILE A 467 22.00 -2.81 8.44
CA ILE A 467 23.09 -1.95 8.00
C ILE A 467 23.50 -2.38 6.60
N ALA A 468 23.21 -1.55 5.60
CA ALA A 468 23.72 -1.71 4.25
C ALA A 468 25.06 -0.97 4.12
N VAL A 469 26.10 -1.66 3.67
CA VAL A 469 27.46 -1.12 3.53
C VAL A 469 27.91 -1.29 2.09
N GLU A 470 28.19 -0.20 1.37
CA GLU A 470 28.60 -0.27 -0.04
C GLU A 470 30.01 -0.83 -0.23
N ASP A 471 30.96 -0.29 0.52
CA ASP A 471 32.36 -0.69 0.49
C ASP A 471 32.60 -1.81 1.53
N GLY A 472 33.43 -1.55 2.54
CA GLY A 472 33.92 -2.57 3.46
C GLY A 472 33.53 -2.33 4.91
N VAL A 473 33.72 -3.39 5.70
CA VAL A 473 33.62 -3.43 7.16
C VAL A 473 35.02 -3.57 7.75
N THR A 474 35.42 -2.63 8.60
CA THR A 474 36.69 -2.68 9.35
C THR A 474 36.43 -2.44 10.84
N ILE A 475 36.68 -3.45 11.67
CA ILE A 475 36.44 -3.41 13.12
C ILE A 475 37.78 -3.58 13.84
N GLU A 476 38.32 -2.50 14.39
CA GLU A 476 39.55 -2.47 15.20
C GLU A 476 39.24 -2.25 16.70
N GLY A 477 37.99 -1.90 17.03
CA GLY A 477 37.49 -1.70 18.39
C GLY A 477 36.47 -2.76 18.81
N ASP A 478 35.46 -2.34 19.58
CA ASP A 478 34.42 -3.23 20.09
C ASP A 478 33.07 -2.99 19.37
N VAL A 479 32.36 -4.07 19.03
CA VAL A 479 30.96 -4.05 18.58
C VAL A 479 30.13 -4.86 19.57
N GLU A 480 29.06 -4.26 20.10
CA GLU A 480 28.18 -4.87 21.08
C GLU A 480 26.75 -4.91 20.56
N VAL A 481 26.19 -6.10 20.38
CA VAL A 481 24.78 -6.29 20.04
C VAL A 481 23.98 -6.50 21.32
N GLU A 482 22.97 -5.66 21.54
CA GLU A 482 22.08 -5.71 22.70
C GLU A 482 20.65 -6.04 22.29
N GLY A 483 19.92 -6.76 23.14
CA GLY A 483 18.49 -7.05 22.93
C GLY A 483 18.20 -8.39 22.29
N ASP A 484 16.92 -8.63 21.99
CA ASP A 484 16.42 -9.89 21.45
C ASP A 484 16.25 -9.90 19.92
N GLY A 485 16.27 -8.72 19.28
CA GLY A 485 16.24 -8.58 17.84
C GLY A 485 17.52 -9.07 17.16
N GLN A 486 17.47 -9.07 15.83
CA GLN A 486 18.55 -9.46 14.95
C GLN A 486 19.18 -8.24 14.29
N VAL A 487 20.51 -8.26 14.19
CA VAL A 487 21.31 -7.30 13.45
C VAL A 487 21.76 -7.94 12.14
N ARG A 488 21.48 -7.30 11.01
CA ARG A 488 21.82 -7.77 9.66
C ARG A 488 22.68 -6.74 8.95
N THR A 489 23.90 -7.10 8.61
CA THR A 489 24.85 -6.24 7.89
C THR A 489 25.07 -6.79 6.48
N PHE A 490 24.65 -6.05 5.45
CA PHE A 490 24.80 -6.42 4.05
C PHE A 490 25.99 -5.66 3.44
N VAL A 491 26.98 -6.38 2.89
CA VAL A 491 28.24 -5.80 2.40
C VAL A 491 28.34 -5.92 0.88
N GLY A 492 28.36 -4.78 0.19
CA GLY A 492 28.32 -4.64 -1.26
C GLY A 492 29.65 -4.77 -1.99
N ALA A 493 30.79 -4.68 -1.29
CA ALA A 493 32.08 -4.58 -1.94
C ALA A 493 32.54 -5.84 -2.69
N ASP A 494 33.13 -5.59 -3.86
CA ASP A 494 33.68 -6.63 -4.73
C ASP A 494 35.00 -7.29 -4.23
N SER A 495 35.76 -6.67 -3.30
CA SER A 495 37.04 -7.22 -2.78
C SER A 495 37.59 -6.53 -1.52
N ASP A 496 38.23 -7.29 -0.61
CA ASP A 496 38.86 -6.85 0.67
C ASP A 496 37.90 -6.09 1.61
N HIS A 497 36.81 -6.74 2.04
CA HIS A 497 35.63 -6.05 2.58
C HIS A 497 35.17 -6.43 3.99
N VAL A 498 35.84 -7.35 4.68
CA VAL A 498 35.64 -7.54 6.13
C VAL A 498 36.98 -7.74 6.82
N THR A 499 37.29 -6.89 7.79
CA THR A 499 38.43 -7.06 8.69
C THR A 499 37.97 -6.90 10.13
N VAL A 500 38.27 -7.88 10.97
CA VAL A 500 38.19 -7.77 12.43
C VAL A 500 39.63 -7.83 12.94
N GLY A 501 40.12 -6.69 13.43
CA GLY A 501 41.51 -6.44 13.80
C GLY A 501 41.96 -7.17 15.06
N GLU A 502 43.26 -7.10 15.33
CA GLU A 502 43.86 -7.61 16.58
C GLU A 502 43.24 -6.90 17.80
N ASP A 503 42.94 -7.64 18.88
CA ASP A 503 42.23 -7.17 20.08
C ASP A 503 40.77 -6.67 19.85
N ALA A 504 40.23 -6.70 18.63
CA ALA A 504 38.85 -6.29 18.35
C ALA A 504 37.84 -7.37 18.73
N SER A 505 36.63 -6.96 19.16
CA SER A 505 35.59 -7.89 19.60
C SER A 505 34.21 -7.57 19.01
N VAL A 506 33.50 -8.58 18.53
CA VAL A 506 32.06 -8.53 18.21
C VAL A 506 31.34 -9.46 19.17
N THR A 507 30.55 -8.89 20.07
CA THR A 507 29.91 -9.64 21.16
C THR A 507 28.41 -9.39 21.25
N VAL A 508 27.67 -10.40 21.69
CA VAL A 508 26.23 -10.30 21.94
C VAL A 508 25.99 -10.33 23.44
N ARG A 509 25.21 -9.36 23.93
CA ARG A 509 24.93 -9.15 25.35
C ARG A 509 23.43 -9.16 25.64
N ASP A 510 23.08 -9.65 26.82
CA ASP A 510 21.74 -9.47 27.37
C ASP A 510 21.57 -8.09 28.03
N ALA A 511 20.35 -7.80 28.50
CA ALA A 511 20.02 -6.54 29.16
C ALA A 511 20.78 -6.28 30.48
N ASP A 512 21.42 -7.31 31.07
CA ASP A 512 22.28 -7.18 32.26
C ASP A 512 23.76 -6.94 31.87
N GLY A 513 24.09 -6.96 30.57
CA GLY A 513 25.42 -6.78 30.00
C GLY A 513 26.26 -8.06 29.95
N ASP A 514 25.67 -9.21 30.27
CA ASP A 514 26.35 -10.51 30.28
C ASP A 514 26.41 -11.10 28.86
N ARG A 515 27.51 -11.79 28.54
CA ARG A 515 27.70 -12.41 27.21
C ARG A 515 26.78 -13.60 27.01
N THR A 516 25.97 -13.58 25.96
CA THR A 516 25.03 -14.66 25.63
C THR A 516 25.63 -15.66 24.66
N HIS A 517 26.52 -15.22 23.78
CA HIS A 517 26.96 -15.99 22.61
C HIS A 517 25.78 -16.39 21.71
N ARG A 518 24.70 -15.58 21.63
CA ARG A 518 23.59 -15.87 20.69
C ARG A 518 24.03 -15.54 19.28
N SER A 519 24.58 -16.50 18.54
CA SER A 519 25.16 -16.23 17.21
C SER A 519 24.12 -15.83 16.17
N ASN A 520 22.83 -16.19 16.34
CA ASN A 520 21.77 -15.72 15.46
C ASN A 520 21.42 -14.21 15.62
N ALA A 521 22.01 -13.52 16.60
CA ALA A 521 21.77 -12.10 16.83
C ALA A 521 22.50 -11.18 15.84
N PHE A 522 23.58 -11.64 15.22
CA PHE A 522 24.41 -10.81 14.33
C PHE A 522 24.76 -11.57 13.06
N TRP A 523 24.31 -11.05 11.93
CA TRP A 523 24.56 -11.58 10.59
C TRP A 523 25.39 -10.60 9.79
N LEU A 524 26.48 -11.09 9.22
CA LEU A 524 27.30 -10.38 8.25
C LEU A 524 27.20 -11.12 6.92
N VAL A 525 26.54 -10.48 5.95
CA VAL A 525 26.19 -11.05 4.65
C VAL A 525 27.00 -10.36 3.56
N CYS A 526 27.69 -11.14 2.73
CA CYS A 526 28.59 -10.66 1.69
C CYS A 526 28.29 -11.31 0.34
N LYS A 527 28.67 -10.62 -0.74
CA LYS A 527 28.59 -11.17 -2.10
C LYS A 527 29.50 -12.40 -2.29
N ALA A 528 29.21 -13.19 -3.30
CA ALA A 528 30.04 -14.31 -3.75
C ALA A 528 31.47 -13.82 -4.04
N GLY A 529 32.47 -14.57 -3.55
CA GLY A 529 33.85 -14.11 -3.58
C GLY A 529 34.29 -13.32 -2.35
N CYS A 530 33.49 -13.38 -1.27
CA CYS A 530 33.75 -12.71 0.01
C CYS A 530 35.20 -12.85 0.52
N GLN A 531 35.84 -11.75 0.93
CA GLN A 531 37.14 -11.78 1.58
C GLN A 531 37.02 -11.19 2.99
N ALA A 532 37.16 -12.05 4.00
CA ALA A 532 37.11 -11.69 5.40
C ALA A 532 38.39 -12.11 6.13
N THR A 533 38.93 -11.25 6.98
CA THR A 533 40.09 -11.56 7.82
C THR A 533 39.80 -11.28 9.28
N PHE A 534 40.01 -12.28 10.12
CA PHE A 534 40.02 -12.17 11.57
C PHE A 534 41.47 -12.19 12.02
N GLU A 535 42.01 -11.00 12.30
CA GLU A 535 43.42 -10.81 12.58
C GLU A 535 43.83 -11.48 13.90
N GLY A 536 45.02 -12.06 13.87
CA GLY A 536 45.55 -12.84 14.97
C GLY A 536 46.64 -12.11 15.71
N SER A 537 46.94 -12.54 16.93
CA SER A 537 48.04 -11.97 17.70
C SER A 537 49.33 -12.80 17.59
N PRO A 538 50.40 -12.31 16.94
CA PRO A 538 51.67 -13.01 16.90
C PRO A 538 52.48 -12.94 18.23
N GLY A 539 51.92 -12.41 19.33
CA GLY A 539 52.64 -12.14 20.57
C GLY A 539 51.82 -12.33 21.86
N ALA A 540 52.48 -12.71 22.96
CA ALA A 540 51.85 -13.02 24.25
C ALA A 540 51.29 -11.80 25.04
N SER A 541 50.88 -10.72 24.38
CA SER A 541 50.47 -9.46 25.01
C SER A 541 49.19 -8.83 24.46
N SER A 542 48.59 -9.43 23.44
CA SER A 542 47.33 -9.06 22.80
C SER A 542 46.56 -10.36 22.56
N ASP A 543 45.24 -10.27 22.54
CA ASP A 543 44.33 -11.36 22.20
C ASP A 543 44.01 -11.27 20.69
N GLY A 544 43.69 -12.39 20.04
CA GLY A 544 43.24 -12.35 18.64
C GLY A 544 41.83 -11.76 18.53
N ALA A 545 41.36 -11.54 17.30
CA ALA A 545 40.00 -11.11 17.04
C ALA A 545 38.97 -12.06 17.66
N GLU A 546 37.93 -11.52 18.30
CA GLU A 546 36.80 -12.27 18.82
C GLU A 546 35.51 -11.92 18.05
N PHE A 547 34.75 -12.92 17.61
CA PHE A 547 33.52 -12.69 16.85
C PHE A 547 32.38 -13.63 17.26
N THR A 548 31.21 -13.08 17.55
CA THR A 548 29.97 -13.84 17.79
C THR A 548 28.94 -13.46 16.73
N GLY A 549 28.60 -14.39 15.83
CA GLY A 549 27.65 -14.14 14.75
C GLY A 549 27.73 -15.14 13.61
N VAL A 550 27.07 -14.83 12.51
CA VAL A 550 27.14 -15.57 11.24
C VAL A 550 27.88 -14.73 10.20
N VAL A 551 28.81 -15.33 9.46
CA VAL A 551 29.36 -14.76 8.22
C VAL A 551 28.86 -15.60 7.05
N TYR A 552 28.11 -14.97 6.14
CA TYR A 552 27.46 -15.65 5.02
C TYR A 552 27.86 -15.01 3.69
N GLY A 553 28.56 -15.76 2.84
CA GLY A 553 28.94 -15.35 1.49
C GLY A 553 29.31 -16.56 0.63
N PRO A 554 28.36 -17.48 0.36
CA PRO A 554 28.61 -18.65 -0.45
C PRO A 554 28.95 -18.29 -1.90
N GLY A 555 29.77 -19.12 -2.54
CA GLY A 555 30.13 -18.95 -3.96
C GLY A 555 31.44 -18.20 -4.20
N GLY A 556 31.90 -18.24 -5.46
CA GLY A 556 33.16 -17.63 -5.90
C GLY A 556 34.44 -18.30 -5.32
N THR A 557 35.54 -17.55 -5.28
CA THR A 557 36.84 -17.97 -4.70
C THR A 557 37.23 -17.11 -3.50
N GLY A 558 36.23 -16.56 -2.81
CA GLY A 558 36.40 -15.77 -1.61
C GLY A 558 37.09 -16.55 -0.50
N ASN A 559 37.80 -15.87 0.40
CA ASN A 559 38.51 -16.50 1.51
C ASN A 559 38.16 -15.82 2.84
N VAL A 560 37.71 -16.61 3.80
CA VAL A 560 37.61 -16.23 5.21
C VAL A 560 38.85 -16.76 5.92
N GLU A 561 39.71 -15.87 6.41
CA GLU A 561 40.96 -16.20 7.10
C GLU A 561 40.83 -15.98 8.60
N LEU A 562 40.98 -17.05 9.39
CA LEU A 562 41.13 -17.00 10.84
C LEU A 562 42.62 -17.12 11.18
N GLN A 563 43.22 -16.03 11.66
CA GLN A 563 44.64 -16.00 12.03
C GLN A 563 44.87 -16.43 13.50
N THR A 564 46.14 -16.43 13.94
CA THR A 564 46.55 -16.98 15.24
C THR A 564 45.81 -16.38 16.44
N ASP A 565 45.28 -17.26 17.29
CA ASP A 565 44.55 -16.94 18.52
C ASP A 565 43.25 -16.14 18.30
N SER A 566 42.70 -16.07 17.07
CA SER A 566 41.33 -15.56 16.85
C SER A 566 40.28 -16.60 17.25
N GLU A 567 39.09 -16.13 17.64
CA GLU A 567 38.02 -16.96 18.21
C GLU A 567 36.66 -16.56 17.64
N VAL A 568 35.96 -17.53 17.03
CA VAL A 568 34.67 -17.32 16.36
C VAL A 568 33.60 -18.21 16.96
N TYR A 569 32.45 -17.62 17.30
CA TYR A 569 31.25 -18.27 17.83
C TYR A 569 30.10 -18.11 16.84
N GLY A 570 29.63 -19.19 16.21
CA GLY A 570 28.50 -19.16 15.28
C GLY A 570 28.73 -20.00 14.03
N ALA A 571 28.55 -19.43 12.84
CA ALA A 571 28.70 -20.14 11.57
C ALA A 571 29.46 -19.32 10.52
N LEU A 572 30.25 -20.00 9.68
CA LEU A 572 30.99 -19.42 8.55
C LEU A 572 30.61 -20.15 7.25
N VAL A 573 30.01 -19.42 6.31
CA VAL A 573 29.66 -19.92 4.99
C VAL A 573 30.39 -19.09 3.95
N ALA A 574 31.34 -19.68 3.22
CA ALA A 574 32.24 -18.95 2.33
C ALA A 574 32.68 -19.75 1.10
N GLY A 575 33.41 -19.10 0.19
CA GLY A 575 34.10 -19.80 -0.90
C GLY A 575 35.25 -20.70 -0.42
N THR A 576 36.07 -20.22 0.52
CA THR A 576 37.22 -20.91 1.13
C THR A 576 37.38 -20.41 2.55
N VAL A 577 37.83 -21.27 3.46
CA VAL A 577 38.15 -20.91 4.84
C VAL A 577 39.59 -21.36 5.15
N THR A 578 40.43 -20.43 5.62
CA THR A 578 41.81 -20.70 6.05
C THR A 578 41.92 -20.56 7.56
N PHE A 579 42.58 -21.51 8.22
CA PHE A 579 42.58 -21.63 9.68
C PHE A 579 44.00 -21.75 10.23
N ASP A 580 44.55 -20.69 10.82
CA ASP A 580 45.92 -20.65 11.37
C ASP A 580 45.91 -20.45 12.89
N GLN A 581 45.93 -21.56 13.65
CA GLN A 581 45.99 -21.55 15.12
C GLN A 581 44.83 -20.77 15.78
N ALA A 582 43.62 -20.91 15.26
CA ALA A 582 42.41 -20.21 15.72
C ALA A 582 41.44 -21.14 16.49
N TYR A 583 40.33 -20.61 16.97
CA TYR A 583 39.26 -21.36 17.62
C TYR A 583 37.92 -21.07 16.94
N PHE A 584 37.15 -22.13 16.68
CA PHE A 584 35.81 -22.00 16.12
C PHE A 584 34.81 -22.85 16.90
N HIS A 585 33.67 -22.24 17.21
CA HIS A 585 32.62 -22.82 18.04
C HIS A 585 31.29 -22.72 17.28
N LEU A 586 30.80 -23.85 16.76
CA LEU A 586 29.49 -23.88 16.10
C LEU A 586 28.37 -23.64 17.11
N ASP A 587 27.48 -22.69 16.83
CA ASP A 587 26.21 -22.58 17.55
C ASP A 587 25.17 -23.51 16.93
N GLN A 588 24.78 -24.56 17.66
CA GLN A 588 23.81 -25.56 17.21
C GLN A 588 22.38 -25.03 17.11
N GLY A 589 22.10 -23.83 17.63
CA GLY A 589 20.84 -23.13 17.39
C GLY A 589 20.70 -22.54 15.97
N LEU A 590 21.74 -22.61 15.13
CA LEU A 590 21.75 -22.05 13.78
C LEU A 590 21.35 -23.03 12.67
N PRO A 591 21.85 -24.29 12.62
CA PRO A 591 21.51 -25.18 11.51
C PRO A 591 20.01 -25.47 11.46
N SER A 592 19.38 -25.17 10.33
CA SER A 592 17.93 -25.21 10.16
C SER A 592 17.42 -26.44 9.41
N THR A 593 18.33 -27.22 8.80
CA THR A 593 17.97 -28.26 7.84
C THR A 593 18.76 -29.54 8.10
N ALA A 594 18.05 -30.67 8.13
CA ALA A 594 18.67 -31.98 8.20
C ALA A 594 19.26 -32.35 6.81
N VAL A 595 20.48 -32.90 6.78
CA VAL A 595 21.18 -33.23 5.53
C VAL A 595 21.64 -34.68 5.57
N ASP A 596 21.14 -35.45 4.61
CA ASP A 596 21.72 -36.74 4.20
C ASP A 596 22.92 -36.45 3.30
N VAL A 597 24.12 -36.76 3.79
CA VAL A 597 25.37 -36.47 3.07
C VAL A 597 25.89 -37.69 2.31
N ASP A 598 25.39 -38.89 2.60
CA ASP A 598 25.87 -40.13 2.03
C ASP A 598 24.91 -40.80 1.03
N GLY A 599 23.67 -40.31 0.98
CA GLY A 599 22.62 -40.66 0.06
C GLY A 599 21.89 -41.95 0.43
N ASP A 600 21.90 -42.34 1.70
CA ASP A 600 21.21 -43.53 2.20
C ASP A 600 19.74 -43.28 2.63
N GLY A 601 19.31 -42.01 2.63
CA GLY A 601 17.98 -41.56 2.98
C GLY A 601 17.79 -41.18 4.45
N ASP A 602 18.81 -41.32 5.31
CA ASP A 602 18.79 -40.88 6.70
C ASP A 602 19.62 -39.59 6.87
N PRO A 603 19.10 -38.52 7.49
CA PRO A 603 19.90 -37.32 7.71
C PRO A 603 21.10 -37.56 8.64
N ASP A 604 22.31 -37.43 8.09
CA ASP A 604 23.57 -37.53 8.82
C ASP A 604 23.90 -36.29 9.67
N LEU A 605 23.31 -35.14 9.32
CA LEU A 605 23.53 -33.84 9.96
C LEU A 605 22.18 -33.17 10.25
N GLY A 606 22.08 -32.46 11.38
CA GLY A 606 20.90 -31.65 11.75
C GLY A 606 19.76 -32.47 12.38
N GLY A 607 19.39 -32.13 13.62
CA GLY A 607 18.26 -32.73 14.34
C GLY A 607 18.59 -33.20 15.76
N ASP A 608 18.17 -32.40 16.75
CA ASP A 608 18.07 -32.64 18.20
C ASP A 608 19.35 -33.01 18.98
N ALA A 609 19.86 -32.02 19.72
CA ALA A 609 20.84 -32.18 20.78
C ALA A 609 20.22 -32.93 21.97
N GLY A 610 20.12 -34.26 21.85
CA GLY A 610 19.49 -35.12 22.83
C GLY A 610 20.19 -36.45 23.07
N ASP A 611 21.53 -36.50 23.15
CA ASP A 611 22.21 -37.72 23.63
C ASP A 611 22.14 -37.81 25.17
N GLU A 612 21.17 -38.60 25.68
CA GLU A 612 21.33 -39.29 26.96
C GLU A 612 21.33 -40.80 26.74
N GLY A 613 22.51 -41.35 26.47
CA GLY A 613 22.82 -42.75 26.77
C GLY A 613 22.44 -43.13 28.21
N GLY A 614 21.34 -43.85 28.37
CA GLY A 614 20.90 -44.44 29.64
C GLY A 614 19.72 -45.40 29.49
N ASP A 615 20.03 -46.70 29.49
CA ASP A 615 19.13 -47.85 29.72
C ASP A 615 17.88 -47.49 30.56
N ASP A 616 16.68 -47.54 29.96
CA ASP A 616 15.41 -48.07 30.53
C ASP A 616 14.20 -47.76 29.60
N GLY A 617 13.91 -48.66 28.65
CA GLY A 617 12.56 -49.16 28.32
C GLY A 617 11.49 -48.23 27.68
N ASP A 618 11.03 -48.70 26.52
CA ASP A 618 9.78 -48.36 25.80
C ASP A 618 9.78 -47.05 24.99
N GLY A 619 10.21 -47.15 23.73
CA GLY A 619 9.89 -46.28 22.59
C GLY A 619 9.67 -47.17 21.36
N PRO A 620 8.75 -46.82 20.43
CA PRO A 620 8.06 -47.76 19.55
C PRO A 620 8.95 -48.34 18.45
N ASP A 621 8.57 -49.55 18.02
CA ASP A 621 9.34 -50.46 17.18
C ASP A 621 9.71 -49.87 15.80
N GLU A 622 10.98 -50.07 15.41
CA GLU A 622 11.43 -50.24 14.03
C GLU A 622 10.46 -51.16 13.26
N PHE A 623 9.93 -50.70 12.12
CA PHE A 623 9.31 -51.59 11.14
C PHE A 623 10.40 -52.34 10.36
N GLU A 624 10.97 -53.39 10.97
CA GLU A 624 11.57 -54.48 10.19
C GLU A 624 10.44 -55.26 9.49
N CYS A 625 10.48 -55.33 8.15
CA CYS A 625 9.79 -56.36 7.38
C CYS A 625 10.32 -57.75 7.78
N SER A 626 9.72 -58.34 8.83
CA SER A 626 10.13 -59.67 9.29
C SER A 626 9.71 -60.75 8.29
N GLU A 627 10.71 -61.48 7.75
CA GLU A 627 10.48 -62.71 7.00
C GLU A 627 9.72 -63.73 7.89
N THR A 628 8.46 -64.02 7.57
CA THR A 628 7.77 -65.20 8.07
C THR A 628 7.49 -66.22 6.96
N ASP A 629 7.65 -67.48 7.34
CA ASP A 629 7.86 -68.67 6.50
C ASP A 629 6.59 -69.18 5.76
N ASP A 630 5.57 -68.34 5.55
CA ASP A 630 4.29 -68.71 4.90
C ASP A 630 3.75 -67.64 3.93
N GLY A 631 4.60 -67.04 3.09
CA GLY A 631 4.27 -66.57 1.72
C GLY A 631 3.15 -65.53 1.49
N TYR A 632 3.60 -64.34 1.08
CA TYR A 632 2.92 -63.18 0.47
C TYR A 632 2.10 -62.29 1.39
N ASP A 633 2.68 -61.13 1.74
CA ASP A 633 1.98 -59.90 2.06
C ASP A 633 2.89 -58.72 1.66
N CYS A 634 2.47 -57.95 0.65
CA CYS A 634 3.05 -56.66 0.29
C CYS A 634 1.84 -55.73 0.12
N SER A 635 1.51 -55.00 1.18
CA SER A 635 0.43 -54.02 1.18
C SER A 635 0.82 -52.77 0.37
N VAL A 636 -0.17 -51.95 0.01
CA VAL A 636 0.05 -50.53 -0.28
C VAL A 636 0.70 -49.91 0.96
N THR A 637 1.89 -49.35 0.80
CA THR A 637 2.60 -48.63 1.85
C THR A 637 2.60 -47.15 1.49
N TYR A 638 2.41 -46.31 2.48
CA TYR A 638 2.53 -44.87 2.34
C TYR A 638 4.00 -44.50 2.58
N ASP A 639 4.56 -43.69 1.70
CA ASP A 639 5.87 -43.06 1.91
C ASP A 639 5.63 -41.76 2.69
N GLU A 640 6.10 -41.72 3.94
CA GLU A 640 5.86 -40.56 4.81
C GLU A 640 6.69 -39.34 4.38
N ASP A 641 7.82 -39.55 3.69
CA ASP A 641 8.73 -38.50 3.25
C ASP A 641 8.28 -37.89 1.92
N GLU A 642 7.63 -38.68 1.05
CA GLU A 642 7.13 -38.23 -0.26
C GLU A 642 5.61 -37.98 -0.29
N ASN A 643 4.91 -38.24 0.82
CA ASN A 643 3.45 -38.18 0.97
C ASN A 643 2.69 -38.84 -0.20
N ALA A 644 3.06 -40.08 -0.52
CA ALA A 644 2.61 -40.79 -1.73
C ALA A 644 2.21 -42.24 -1.46
N LEU A 645 1.35 -42.80 -2.33
CA LEU A 645 1.06 -44.24 -2.30
C LEU A 645 2.11 -45.01 -3.11
N VAL A 646 2.81 -45.95 -2.47
CA VAL A 646 3.65 -46.93 -3.15
C VAL A 646 2.77 -48.13 -3.55
N VAL A 647 2.57 -48.33 -4.85
CA VAL A 647 1.65 -49.36 -5.36
C VAL A 647 2.44 -50.55 -5.91
N ASN A 648 2.28 -51.72 -5.30
CA ASN A 648 2.95 -52.96 -5.72
C ASN A 648 2.09 -53.83 -6.65
N GLN A 649 1.06 -53.25 -7.26
CA GLN A 649 0.11 -53.91 -8.15
C GLN A 649 0.06 -53.20 -9.50
N SER A 650 -0.37 -53.92 -10.54
CA SER A 650 -0.45 -53.38 -11.91
C SER A 650 -1.86 -52.93 -12.32
N GLN A 651 -2.80 -52.89 -11.38
CA GLN A 651 -4.21 -52.52 -11.60
C GLN A 651 -4.72 -51.77 -10.37
N ALA A 652 -5.37 -50.64 -10.59
CA ALA A 652 -6.04 -49.87 -9.54
C ALA A 652 -7.09 -48.93 -10.16
N GLU A 653 -8.07 -48.53 -9.35
CA GLU A 653 -9.10 -47.56 -9.71
C GLU A 653 -9.15 -46.45 -8.64
N VAL A 654 -9.24 -45.19 -9.09
CA VAL A 654 -9.49 -44.06 -8.18
C VAL A 654 -10.90 -43.54 -8.40
N THR A 655 -11.65 -43.40 -7.32
CA THR A 655 -13.01 -42.86 -7.32
C THR A 655 -13.09 -41.56 -6.53
N LEU A 656 -13.62 -40.50 -7.14
CA LEU A 656 -13.98 -39.26 -6.45
C LEU A 656 -15.27 -39.46 -5.67
N LEU A 657 -15.18 -39.40 -4.34
CA LEU A 657 -16.31 -39.58 -3.42
C LEU A 657 -17.06 -38.28 -3.18
N GLY A 658 -16.35 -37.16 -3.10
CA GLY A 658 -16.95 -35.84 -2.92
C GLY A 658 -15.93 -34.71 -2.97
N SER A 659 -16.42 -33.54 -3.38
CA SER A 659 -15.68 -32.28 -3.47
C SER A 659 -16.66 -31.13 -3.22
N ARG A 660 -16.25 -30.12 -2.45
CA ARG A 660 -17.03 -28.89 -2.26
C ARG A 660 -16.07 -27.72 -2.05
N ILE A 661 -15.51 -27.25 -3.15
CA ILE A 661 -14.58 -26.11 -3.17
C ILE A 661 -15.38 -24.87 -3.56
N ALA A 662 -15.67 -23.97 -2.62
CA ALA A 662 -16.58 -22.86 -2.87
C ALA A 662 -16.32 -21.66 -1.97
N GLU A 663 -16.48 -20.46 -2.51
CA GLU A 663 -16.21 -19.22 -1.79
C GLU A 663 -17.48 -18.37 -1.57
N PRO A 664 -17.67 -17.77 -0.39
CA PRO A 664 -18.70 -16.78 -0.17
C PRO A 664 -18.29 -15.45 -0.81
N LYS A 665 -19.08 -14.95 -1.75
CA LYS A 665 -18.94 -13.61 -2.30
C LYS A 665 -20.10 -12.72 -1.90
N LEU A 666 -19.75 -11.49 -1.52
CA LEU A 666 -20.71 -10.40 -1.43
C LEU A 666 -20.86 -9.78 -2.81
N GLU A 667 -21.91 -10.15 -3.53
CA GLU A 667 -22.19 -9.55 -4.84
C GLU A 667 -22.88 -8.21 -4.65
N ARG A 668 -22.28 -7.14 -5.21
CA ARG A 668 -22.86 -5.80 -5.24
C ARG A 668 -24.00 -5.77 -6.26
N ILE A 669 -25.20 -5.42 -5.82
CA ILE A 669 -26.38 -5.39 -6.70
C ILE A 669 -26.35 -4.13 -7.59
N GLU A 670 -26.42 -4.29 -8.91
CA GLU A 670 -26.62 -3.16 -9.84
C GLU A 670 -27.86 -2.32 -9.48
N THR A 671 -27.72 -0.99 -9.56
CA THR A 671 -28.64 0.05 -9.03
C THR A 671 -30.11 -0.06 -9.47
N ASP A 672 -30.42 -0.80 -10.53
CA ASP A 672 -31.80 -0.99 -11.00
C ASP A 672 -32.62 -1.97 -10.15
N VAL A 673 -31.96 -2.92 -9.48
CA VAL A 673 -32.59 -3.99 -8.67
C VAL A 673 -32.66 -3.64 -7.17
N ARG A 674 -32.05 -2.53 -6.77
CA ARG A 674 -31.96 -2.07 -5.39
C ARG A 674 -33.32 -1.80 -4.72
N ASN A 675 -33.42 -2.18 -3.43
CA ASN A 675 -34.56 -1.90 -2.56
C ASN A 675 -34.80 -0.39 -2.35
N PRO A 676 -36.06 0.08 -2.32
CA PRO A 676 -36.38 1.44 -1.91
C PRO A 676 -35.87 1.77 -0.51
N MET A 677 -35.57 3.05 -0.23
CA MET A 677 -35.20 3.51 1.11
C MET A 677 -36.17 4.49 1.75
N ASN A 678 -36.19 4.46 3.08
CA ASN A 678 -36.66 5.57 3.93
C ASN A 678 -35.45 6.14 4.70
N ILE A 679 -35.04 7.37 4.38
CA ILE A 679 -33.89 8.04 5.00
C ILE A 679 -34.35 9.20 5.88
N SER A 680 -33.79 9.35 7.08
CA SER A 680 -33.91 10.56 7.89
C SER A 680 -32.58 11.27 8.04
N LEU A 681 -32.49 12.49 7.48
CA LEU A 681 -31.37 13.41 7.67
C LEU A 681 -31.56 14.16 9.00
N VAL A 682 -30.69 13.92 9.96
CA VAL A 682 -30.70 14.54 11.29
C VAL A 682 -29.53 15.50 11.38
N ILE A 683 -29.82 16.80 11.27
CA ILE A 683 -28.84 17.87 11.09
C ILE A 683 -28.72 18.71 12.36
N ASP A 684 -27.49 18.81 12.87
CA ASP A 684 -27.13 19.67 13.98
C ASP A 684 -27.10 21.15 13.55
N ASP A 685 -27.91 21.98 14.23
CA ASP A 685 -27.89 23.45 14.12
C ASP A 685 -27.54 24.11 15.45
N SER A 686 -26.92 23.35 16.35
CA SER A 686 -26.45 23.89 17.62
C SER A 686 -25.42 24.99 17.43
N GLY A 687 -25.24 25.78 18.47
CA GLY A 687 -24.24 26.85 18.46
C GLY A 687 -22.80 26.36 18.32
N SER A 688 -22.49 25.07 18.44
CA SER A 688 -21.13 24.55 18.23
C SER A 688 -20.85 24.21 16.77
N MET A 689 -21.90 23.90 15.99
CA MET A 689 -21.84 23.91 14.53
C MET A 689 -21.70 25.32 13.98
N ASN A 690 -22.23 26.33 14.70
CA ASN A 690 -22.16 27.73 14.29
C ASN A 690 -22.17 28.66 15.52
N HIS A 691 -21.02 29.23 15.92
CA HIS A 691 -20.97 30.17 17.04
C HIS A 691 -20.63 31.60 16.64
N LEU A 692 -21.65 32.33 16.18
CA LEU A 692 -21.77 33.76 16.49
C LEU A 692 -22.57 33.96 17.79
N THR A 693 -22.00 33.70 18.97
CA THR A 693 -22.63 34.18 20.23
C THR A 693 -21.70 34.82 21.28
N ASN A 694 -21.72 36.16 21.28
CA ASN A 694 -22.14 36.96 22.45
C ASN A 694 -21.43 36.69 23.79
N TYR A 695 -20.24 37.28 24.01
CA TYR A 695 -19.79 37.57 25.38
C TYR A 695 -18.86 38.78 25.65
N GLY A 696 -19.03 39.99 25.08
CA GLY A 696 -18.24 41.14 25.58
C GLY A 696 -18.45 42.56 25.03
N LYS A 697 -19.71 42.98 24.88
CA LYS A 697 -20.23 44.37 24.76
C LYS A 697 -19.74 45.36 23.67
N TYR A 698 -20.38 45.30 22.49
CA TYR A 698 -20.96 46.44 21.73
C TYR A 698 -22.45 46.66 22.14
N ASN A 699 -23.03 47.86 22.02
CA ASN A 699 -24.45 48.11 22.38
C ASN A 699 -25.12 48.99 21.32
N ASP A 700 -25.81 48.37 20.36
CA ASP A 700 -26.85 49.05 19.58
C ASP A 700 -28.22 48.47 19.94
N GLY A 701 -28.88 49.10 20.91
CA GLY A 701 -30.33 49.00 21.11
C GLY A 701 -30.93 47.67 21.58
N GLU A 702 -30.40 46.50 21.23
CA GLU A 702 -31.01 45.20 21.58
C GLU A 702 -30.06 43.97 21.70
N LYS A 703 -28.74 44.04 21.42
CA LYS A 703 -27.76 42.91 21.62
C LYS A 703 -26.29 43.37 21.89
N THR A 704 -25.41 42.44 22.33
CA THR A 704 -24.00 42.63 22.78
C THR A 704 -22.94 41.71 22.10
N TYR A 705 -21.66 42.10 21.99
CA TYR A 705 -20.54 41.41 21.25
C TYR A 705 -19.12 41.66 21.85
N GLU A 706 -18.13 40.73 21.85
CA GLU A 706 -16.75 40.84 22.45
C GLU A 706 -15.61 41.23 21.46
N HIS A 707 -14.54 41.90 21.95
CA HIS A 707 -13.44 42.57 21.21
C HIS A 707 -12.12 41.76 21.30
N VAL A 708 -11.46 41.44 20.18
CA VAL A 708 -10.25 40.57 20.15
C VAL A 708 -8.94 41.33 19.86
N SER A 709 -8.97 42.43 19.08
CA SER A 709 -7.77 43.22 18.75
C SER A 709 -8.02 44.74 18.73
N GLY A 710 -6.96 45.55 18.83
CA GLY A 710 -7.06 47.02 18.74
C GLY A 710 -7.19 47.50 17.29
N ALA A 711 -7.74 48.69 17.04
CA ALA A 711 -7.99 49.21 15.69
C ALA A 711 -6.74 49.15 14.78
N HIS A 712 -6.86 48.45 13.65
CA HIS A 712 -5.86 48.36 12.60
C HIS A 712 -6.13 49.44 11.55
N SER A 713 -5.14 50.28 11.24
CA SER A 713 -5.33 51.36 10.25
C SER A 713 -5.20 50.83 8.83
N LEU A 714 -6.12 51.20 7.95
CA LEU A 714 -6.08 50.91 6.51
C LEU A 714 -5.32 52.00 5.72
N TRP A 715 -4.51 52.80 6.43
CA TRP A 715 -3.73 53.89 5.88
C TRP A 715 -2.26 53.82 6.33
N SER A 716 -1.35 53.73 5.36
CA SER A 716 0.09 53.84 5.63
C SER A 716 0.56 55.29 5.54
N TYR A 717 1.35 55.76 6.50
CA TYR A 717 1.85 57.14 6.54
C TYR A 717 3.37 57.21 6.37
N SER A 718 3.85 58.09 5.51
CA SER A 718 5.29 58.43 5.46
C SER A 718 5.68 59.32 6.65
N SER A 719 6.98 59.32 6.98
CA SER A 719 7.52 60.20 8.01
C SER A 719 7.30 61.68 7.67
N TRP A 720 6.96 62.50 8.68
CA TRP A 720 6.83 63.95 8.51
C TRP A 720 8.10 64.56 7.89
N SER A 721 7.90 65.40 6.87
CA SER A 721 8.98 66.21 6.30
C SER A 721 9.52 67.18 7.36
N PRO A 722 10.79 67.61 7.30
CA PRO A 722 11.30 68.64 8.21
C PRO A 722 10.45 69.92 8.17
N GLU A 723 10.16 70.51 9.34
CA GLU A 723 9.45 71.77 9.46
C GLU A 723 10.08 72.87 8.60
N LYS A 724 9.25 73.58 7.83
CA LYS A 724 9.68 74.73 7.02
C LYS A 724 8.84 75.96 7.35
N SER A 725 9.49 77.10 7.54
CA SER A 725 8.80 78.39 7.67
C SER A 725 8.13 78.79 6.36
N VAL A 726 6.89 79.27 6.41
CA VAL A 726 6.08 79.69 5.23
C VAL A 726 6.78 80.78 4.40
N SER A 727 7.68 81.57 4.98
CA SER A 727 8.48 82.59 4.27
C SER A 727 9.49 82.05 3.24
N ALA A 728 9.73 80.74 3.20
CA ALA A 728 10.61 80.08 2.23
C ALA A 728 9.91 79.81 0.88
N ALA A 729 9.50 80.89 0.19
CA ALA A 729 9.33 81.06 -1.26
C ALA A 729 8.91 79.90 -2.21
N SER A 730 8.19 78.85 -1.77
CA SER A 730 7.59 77.87 -2.69
C SER A 730 6.18 77.38 -2.33
N TYR A 731 5.56 77.88 -1.26
CA TYR A 731 4.26 77.37 -0.77
C TYR A 731 3.06 78.32 -0.95
N ALA A 732 3.22 79.44 -1.66
CA ALA A 732 2.12 80.39 -1.86
C ALA A 732 2.06 80.92 -3.29
N SER A 733 1.20 80.34 -4.12
CA SER A 733 0.49 81.09 -5.14
C SER A 733 -0.89 81.45 -4.58
N ALA A 734 -1.03 82.70 -4.15
CA ALA A 734 -2.26 83.24 -3.56
C ALA A 734 -3.42 83.23 -4.58
N GLY A 735 -4.35 82.29 -4.41
CA GLY A 735 -5.78 82.44 -4.73
C GLY A 735 -6.56 82.74 -3.45
N GLU A 736 -7.84 83.12 -3.57
CA GLU A 736 -8.71 83.53 -2.44
C GLU A 736 -8.95 82.43 -1.39
N ASP A 737 -8.45 81.20 -1.62
CA ASP A 737 -8.69 80.02 -0.78
C ASP A 737 -7.45 79.48 -0.03
N GLY A 738 -6.27 80.11 -0.10
CA GLY A 738 -5.03 79.61 0.57
C GLY A 738 -4.39 78.38 -0.12
N PRO A 739 -3.19 77.91 0.29
CA PRO A 739 -2.63 76.65 -0.19
C PRO A 739 -3.40 75.46 0.41
N ALA A 740 -3.76 74.49 -0.43
CA ALA A 740 -4.42 73.25 -0.03
C ALA A 740 -3.40 72.11 0.15
N ALA A 741 -3.65 71.23 1.11
CA ALA A 741 -2.95 69.95 1.16
C ALA A 741 -3.27 69.12 -0.11
N GLY A 742 -2.26 68.46 -0.69
CA GLY A 742 -2.43 67.61 -1.87
C GLY A 742 -3.40 66.44 -1.62
N SER A 743 -3.93 65.82 -2.67
CA SER A 743 -4.95 64.75 -2.56
C SER A 743 -4.48 63.49 -1.82
N ASN A 744 -3.17 63.32 -1.64
CA ASN A 744 -2.54 62.25 -0.87
C ASN A 744 -1.54 62.80 0.17
N GLU A 745 -1.71 64.06 0.58
CA GLU A 745 -0.84 64.72 1.55
C GLU A 745 -1.64 65.22 2.75
N GLN A 746 -1.10 65.03 3.96
CA GLN A 746 -1.58 65.68 5.17
C GLN A 746 -0.55 66.69 5.62
N TRP A 747 -0.99 67.90 5.98
CA TRP A 747 -0.12 68.98 6.42
C TRP A 747 -0.33 69.24 7.90
N GLU A 748 0.72 69.57 8.62
CA GLU A 748 0.64 70.07 9.99
C GLU A 748 1.21 71.49 10.01
N VAL A 749 0.37 72.42 10.45
CA VAL A 749 0.65 73.85 10.49
C VAL A 749 0.80 74.29 11.94
N THR A 750 1.97 74.77 12.30
CA THR A 750 2.22 75.36 13.61
C THR A 750 2.23 76.88 13.51
N THR A 751 1.25 77.50 14.19
CA THR A 751 1.04 78.94 14.24
C THR A 751 1.60 79.51 15.54
N GLU A 752 2.48 80.52 15.46
CA GLU A 752 3.01 81.21 16.65
C GLU A 752 2.26 82.53 16.91
N SER A 753 1.53 82.57 18.03
CA SER A 753 0.83 83.77 18.48
C SER A 753 1.52 84.42 19.68
N CYS A 754 1.98 85.66 19.52
CA CYS A 754 2.66 86.41 20.57
C CYS A 754 1.84 87.63 21.02
N ILE A 755 1.42 87.68 22.29
CA ILE A 755 0.77 88.86 22.88
C ILE A 755 1.55 89.31 24.12
N GLY A 756 2.06 90.54 24.10
CA GLY A 756 2.73 91.14 25.26
C GLY A 756 4.07 90.51 25.65
N GLY A 757 4.77 89.85 24.71
CA GLY A 757 6.06 89.19 24.94
C GLY A 757 5.97 87.75 25.42
N PHE A 758 4.76 87.18 25.53
CA PHE A 758 4.53 85.74 25.68
C PHE A 758 4.05 85.19 24.35
N CYS A 759 4.73 84.16 23.86
CA CYS A 759 4.36 83.43 22.65
C CYS A 759 3.89 82.03 23.05
N TRP A 760 2.84 81.56 22.38
CA TRP A 760 2.44 80.15 22.39
C TRP A 760 2.28 79.72 20.94
N SER A 761 2.59 78.46 20.68
CA SER A 761 2.30 77.80 19.41
C SER A 761 1.00 77.02 19.52
N SER A 762 0.23 76.99 18.43
CA SER A 762 -0.86 76.05 18.22
C SER A 762 -0.61 75.30 16.94
N THR A 763 -0.87 74.00 16.97
CA THR A 763 -0.65 73.11 15.85
C THR A 763 -2.01 72.62 15.34
N GLU A 764 -2.22 72.68 14.04
CA GLU A 764 -3.43 72.24 13.35
C GLU A 764 -3.05 71.32 12.20
N THR A 765 -3.78 70.21 12.05
CA THR A 765 -3.57 69.25 10.97
C THR A 765 -4.61 69.50 9.88
N LEU A 766 -4.16 69.66 8.64
CA LEU A 766 -4.99 69.80 7.45
C LEU A 766 -5.00 68.49 6.67
N ASN A 767 -6.19 67.95 6.49
CA ASN A 767 -6.46 66.77 5.70
C ASN A 767 -6.46 67.10 4.18
N PRO A 768 -6.42 66.08 3.31
CA PRO A 768 -6.37 66.27 1.86
C PRO A 768 -7.45 67.22 1.34
N GLY A 769 -7.04 68.22 0.56
CA GLY A 769 -7.95 69.21 0.00
C GLY A 769 -8.40 70.30 0.98
N GLU A 770 -8.08 70.21 2.28
CA GLU A 770 -8.31 71.30 3.23
C GLU A 770 -7.31 72.44 3.03
N THR A 771 -7.76 73.67 3.28
CA THR A 771 -6.96 74.88 3.11
C THR A 771 -6.80 75.63 4.43
N ALA A 772 -5.66 76.30 4.61
CA ALA A 772 -5.45 77.21 5.72
C ALA A 772 -4.92 78.56 5.27
N GLU A 773 -5.31 79.61 6.00
CA GLU A 773 -4.69 80.93 5.90
C GLU A 773 -3.36 80.92 6.67
N LEU A 774 -2.24 80.83 5.94
CA LEU A 774 -0.90 80.78 6.53
C LEU A 774 -0.27 82.17 6.63
N GLU A 775 0.24 82.51 7.81
CA GLU A 775 1.04 83.71 8.05
C GLU A 775 2.55 83.41 7.89
N PRO A 776 3.40 84.42 7.57
CA PRO A 776 4.83 84.21 7.38
C PRO A 776 5.59 83.68 8.61
N SER A 777 4.98 83.77 9.80
CA SER A 777 5.50 83.24 11.07
C SER A 777 5.25 81.75 11.26
N ASP A 778 4.40 81.14 10.45
CA ASP A 778 3.98 79.76 10.66
C ASP A 778 4.99 78.78 10.07
N THR A 779 5.03 77.57 10.63
CA THR A 779 5.80 76.44 10.10
C THR A 779 4.85 75.37 9.59
N VAL A 780 5.24 74.72 8.50
CA VAL A 780 4.48 73.62 7.91
C VAL A 780 5.40 72.41 7.76
N GLN A 781 4.88 71.24 8.11
CA GLN A 781 5.42 69.95 7.72
C GLN A 781 4.33 69.14 7.02
N LYS A 782 4.73 68.24 6.12
CA LYS A 782 3.81 67.39 5.38
C LYS A 782 4.23 65.92 5.44
N ARG A 783 3.25 65.03 5.33
CA ARG A 783 3.42 63.60 5.10
C ARG A 783 2.52 63.14 3.96
N THR A 784 2.88 62.05 3.30
CA THR A 784 2.05 61.37 2.30
C THR A 784 1.42 60.14 2.92
N PHE A 785 0.22 59.77 2.49
CA PHE A 785 -0.41 58.50 2.88
C PHE A 785 -0.76 57.65 1.66
N GLY A 786 -0.86 56.34 1.85
CA GLY A 786 -1.27 55.34 0.87
C GLY A 786 -2.40 54.46 1.42
N GLU A 787 -3.34 54.09 0.54
CA GLU A 787 -4.45 53.18 0.83
C GLU A 787 -3.91 51.75 0.96
N GLU A 788 -4.35 51.05 2.00
CA GLU A 788 -4.14 49.62 2.14
C GLU A 788 -5.47 48.89 2.04
N THR A 789 -5.42 47.71 1.42
CA THR A 789 -6.53 46.77 1.35
C THR A 789 -6.09 45.49 2.03
N THR A 790 -6.98 44.87 2.79
CA THR A 790 -6.73 43.56 3.39
C THR A 790 -7.92 42.66 3.18
N THR A 791 -7.64 41.40 2.87
CA THR A 791 -8.64 40.34 2.84
C THR A 791 -8.80 39.79 4.25
N VAL A 792 -10.02 39.45 4.63
CA VAL A 792 -10.28 38.78 5.90
C VAL A 792 -9.76 37.33 5.81
N PRO A 793 -8.87 36.89 6.70
CA PRO A 793 -8.38 35.52 6.73
C PRO A 793 -9.44 34.55 7.28
N GLU A 794 -9.30 33.27 6.94
CA GLU A 794 -10.14 32.21 7.50
C GLU A 794 -10.09 32.18 9.03
N GLY A 795 -11.25 31.91 9.65
CA GLY A 795 -11.41 31.95 11.11
C GLY A 795 -11.61 33.34 11.72
N TYR A 796 -11.68 34.41 10.91
CA TYR A 796 -11.88 35.79 11.37
C TYR A 796 -12.99 36.54 10.62
N ALA A 797 -13.53 37.59 11.23
CA ALA A 797 -14.38 38.61 10.60
C ALA A 797 -13.83 40.00 10.95
N TYR A 798 -13.84 40.93 10.00
CA TYR A 798 -13.38 42.31 10.23
C TYR A 798 -14.57 43.28 10.34
N VAL A 799 -14.49 44.26 11.24
CA VAL A 799 -15.50 45.33 11.35
C VAL A 799 -14.86 46.65 10.98
N GLY A 800 -15.40 47.30 9.95
CA GLY A 800 -14.94 48.62 9.52
C GLY A 800 -15.30 49.73 10.51
N ASP A 801 -14.34 50.62 10.75
CA ASP A 801 -14.42 51.75 11.68
C ASP A 801 -13.73 52.99 11.07
N ASP A 802 -14.33 54.18 11.19
CA ASP A 802 -13.83 55.41 10.55
C ASP A 802 -13.05 56.31 11.51
N ASP A 803 -13.12 56.12 12.83
CA ASP A 803 -12.46 57.00 13.80
C ASP A 803 -11.39 56.30 14.66
N GLY A 804 -11.38 54.96 14.68
CA GLY A 804 -10.30 54.14 15.22
C GLY A 804 -10.15 54.26 16.74
N ASP A 805 -11.13 54.86 17.43
CA ASP A 805 -11.11 55.00 18.88
C ASP A 805 -11.63 53.75 19.59
N GLY A 806 -12.18 52.79 18.83
CA GLY A 806 -12.77 51.55 19.34
C GLY A 806 -14.07 51.77 20.12
N ASP A 807 -14.53 53.02 20.24
CA ASP A 807 -15.81 53.40 20.81
C ASP A 807 -16.79 53.57 19.65
N ILE A 808 -17.34 52.45 19.16
CA ILE A 808 -18.48 52.49 18.23
C ILE A 808 -19.75 52.92 19.02
N GLU A 809 -19.77 54.13 19.59
CA GLU A 809 -20.90 54.72 20.31
C GLU A 809 -21.71 55.65 19.39
N GLY A 810 -22.72 55.08 18.75
CA GLY A 810 -23.97 55.78 18.41
C GLY A 810 -24.18 56.18 16.96
N ASP A 811 -25.31 55.73 16.39
CA ASP A 811 -25.95 56.22 15.15
C ASP A 811 -24.97 56.64 14.03
N ILE A 812 -24.03 55.75 13.68
CA ILE A 812 -23.33 55.82 12.39
C ILE A 812 -23.88 54.69 11.49
N PRO A 813 -24.47 55.01 10.32
CA PRO A 813 -25.09 54.01 9.43
C PRO A 813 -24.10 53.07 8.69
N ALA A 814 -22.84 52.95 9.10
CA ALA A 814 -21.76 52.54 8.19
C ALA A 814 -20.87 51.37 8.63
N SER A 815 -20.93 50.83 9.86
CA SER A 815 -20.04 49.71 10.22
C SER A 815 -20.50 48.40 9.55
N ARG A 816 -19.95 48.08 8.38
CA ARG A 816 -20.11 46.77 7.71
C ARG A 816 -19.17 45.76 8.37
N VAL A 817 -19.68 44.54 8.56
CA VAL A 817 -18.86 43.37 8.92
C VAL A 817 -18.43 42.70 7.61
N TYR A 818 -17.15 42.34 7.55
CA TYR A 818 -16.49 41.68 6.45
C TYR A 818 -16.11 40.25 6.89
N TYR A 819 -16.46 39.24 6.11
CA TYR A 819 -16.24 37.81 6.40
C TYR A 819 -15.02 37.26 5.66
N PRO A 820 -14.52 36.05 5.98
CA PRO A 820 -13.40 35.44 5.28
C PRO A 820 -13.53 35.54 3.76
N GLY A 821 -12.42 35.88 3.09
CA GLY A 821 -12.39 36.12 1.64
C GLY A 821 -12.90 37.50 1.20
N GLU A 822 -13.66 38.24 2.01
CA GLU A 822 -14.02 39.63 1.69
C GLU A 822 -12.83 40.58 1.87
N THR A 823 -12.72 41.60 1.02
CA THR A 823 -11.68 42.62 1.11
C THR A 823 -12.22 43.90 1.73
N ILE A 824 -11.53 44.44 2.74
CA ILE A 824 -11.78 45.77 3.28
C ILE A 824 -10.69 46.74 2.80
N SER A 825 -11.09 47.97 2.47
CA SER A 825 -10.21 49.03 1.95
C SER A 825 -10.30 50.31 2.80
N GLY A 826 -9.17 51.04 2.86
CA GLY A 826 -9.10 52.43 3.33
C GLY A 826 -10.09 53.40 2.68
N THR A 827 -10.67 53.08 1.51
CA THR A 827 -11.74 53.90 0.91
C THR A 827 -13.11 53.69 1.53
N ASP A 828 -13.33 52.51 2.12
CA ASP A 828 -14.59 52.14 2.75
C ASP A 828 -14.57 52.51 4.24
N HIS A 829 -13.44 52.25 4.92
CA HIS A 829 -13.23 52.52 6.33
C HIS A 829 -11.78 52.92 6.66
N ASP A 830 -11.56 53.85 7.60
CA ASP A 830 -10.21 54.31 7.97
C ASP A 830 -9.43 53.28 8.84
N TYR A 831 -10.17 52.40 9.53
CA TYR A 831 -9.70 51.37 10.45
C TYR A 831 -10.55 50.10 10.36
N TYR A 832 -10.03 48.98 10.87
CA TYR A 832 -10.81 47.76 11.10
C TYR A 832 -10.46 47.08 12.43
N HIS A 833 -11.39 46.29 12.94
CA HIS A 833 -11.22 45.47 14.14
C HIS A 833 -11.41 43.99 13.79
N GLU A 834 -10.59 43.12 14.36
CA GLU A 834 -10.65 41.67 14.10
C GLU A 834 -11.55 40.97 15.13
N ILE A 835 -12.40 40.06 14.64
CA ILE A 835 -13.28 39.19 15.42
C ILE A 835 -12.93 37.75 15.05
N ARG A 836 -12.80 36.86 16.03
CA ARG A 836 -12.63 35.43 15.77
C ARG A 836 -14.00 34.76 15.58
N ILE A 837 -14.13 33.91 14.56
CA ILE A 837 -15.32 33.06 14.32
C ILE A 837 -15.04 31.70 14.97
N ASP A 838 -15.89 31.24 15.89
CA ASP A 838 -15.77 29.92 16.52
C ASP A 838 -16.94 29.02 16.02
N GLY A 839 -16.68 27.74 15.69
CA GLY A 839 -17.66 26.74 15.27
C GLY A 839 -17.21 25.91 14.05
N ASN A 840 -17.69 24.67 13.93
CA ASN A 840 -17.17 23.70 12.95
C ASN A 840 -17.78 23.85 11.52
N ASP A 841 -18.88 24.59 11.35
CA ASP A 841 -19.48 24.94 10.05
C ASP A 841 -20.08 26.38 10.05
N PRO A 842 -19.22 27.41 10.05
CA PRO A 842 -19.65 28.80 10.07
C PRO A 842 -20.26 29.29 8.74
N SER A 843 -19.93 28.64 7.61
CA SER A 843 -20.38 28.95 6.24
C SER A 843 -21.71 28.28 5.85
N PHE A 844 -22.23 27.37 6.68
CA PHE A 844 -23.45 26.59 6.45
C PHE A 844 -23.35 25.56 5.32
N GLU A 845 -22.14 25.11 5.00
CA GLU A 845 -21.88 24.14 3.94
C GLU A 845 -22.55 22.79 4.21
N ARG A 846 -22.84 22.47 5.48
CA ARG A 846 -23.62 21.28 5.82
C ARG A 846 -25.01 21.25 5.21
N LEU A 847 -25.62 22.41 4.99
CA LEU A 847 -26.94 22.52 4.36
C LEU A 847 -26.86 22.27 2.86
N ASP A 848 -25.81 22.77 2.22
CA ASP A 848 -25.54 22.55 0.80
C ASP A 848 -25.16 21.09 0.54
N ALA A 849 -24.31 20.50 1.38
CA ALA A 849 -23.98 19.07 1.36
C ALA A 849 -25.22 18.18 1.57
N ALA A 850 -26.12 18.54 2.49
CA ALA A 850 -27.38 17.84 2.67
C ALA A 850 -28.29 17.93 1.44
N GLN A 851 -28.33 19.07 0.72
CA GLN A 851 -29.08 19.20 -0.53
C GLN A 851 -28.50 18.32 -1.64
N GLN A 852 -27.17 18.18 -1.70
CA GLN A 852 -26.51 17.27 -2.64
C GLN A 852 -26.84 15.80 -2.34
N PHE A 853 -26.86 15.41 -1.06
CA PHE A 853 -27.32 14.09 -0.64
C PHE A 853 -28.75 13.81 -1.13
N VAL A 854 -29.66 14.78 -0.99
CA VAL A 854 -31.02 14.66 -1.54
C VAL A 854 -30.99 14.49 -3.06
N GLY A 855 -30.13 15.23 -3.76
CA GLY A 855 -29.96 15.14 -5.22
C GLY A 855 -29.40 13.80 -5.71
N ALA A 856 -28.59 13.12 -4.89
CA ALA A 856 -28.02 11.80 -5.20
C ALA A 856 -29.03 10.65 -5.05
N MET A 857 -30.16 10.88 -4.35
CA MET A 857 -31.19 9.87 -4.12
C MET A 857 -32.19 9.75 -5.27
N ASN A 858 -32.92 8.63 -5.35
CA ASN A 858 -33.89 8.39 -6.41
C ASN A 858 -35.31 8.79 -5.98
N ASP A 859 -35.80 9.95 -6.41
CA ASP A 859 -37.12 10.50 -6.05
C ASP A 859 -38.34 9.63 -6.43
N THR A 860 -38.13 8.61 -7.29
CA THR A 860 -39.16 7.65 -7.66
C THR A 860 -39.23 6.41 -6.76
N LYS A 861 -38.13 6.09 -6.07
CA LYS A 861 -38.01 4.92 -5.18
C LYS A 861 -37.92 5.34 -3.71
N ASP A 862 -37.12 6.36 -3.41
CA ASP A 862 -36.70 6.71 -2.05
C ASP A 862 -37.57 7.81 -1.44
N ARG A 863 -37.52 7.88 -0.10
CA ARG A 863 -38.19 8.92 0.69
C ARG A 863 -37.22 9.51 1.70
N LEU A 864 -37.29 10.82 1.85
CA LEU A 864 -36.40 11.60 2.71
C LEU A 864 -37.21 12.40 3.73
N SER A 865 -36.72 12.45 4.96
CA SER A 865 -37.15 13.38 6.01
C SER A 865 -35.98 14.22 6.48
N VAL A 866 -36.26 15.40 7.02
CA VAL A 866 -35.25 16.29 7.60
C VAL A 866 -35.66 16.65 9.02
N VAL A 867 -34.80 16.31 9.97
CA VAL A 867 -34.85 16.69 11.38
C VAL A 867 -33.71 17.67 11.65
N ARG A 868 -34.03 18.82 12.22
CA ARG A 868 -33.04 19.83 12.63
C ARG A 868 -33.09 19.99 14.14
N PHE A 869 -31.95 20.08 14.83
CA PHE A 869 -31.92 20.15 16.30
C PHE A 869 -30.97 21.22 16.83
N TRP A 870 -31.38 21.87 17.93
CA TRP A 870 -30.66 22.97 18.56
C TRP A 870 -31.22 23.27 19.97
N GLY A 871 -30.50 24.07 20.76
CA GLY A 871 -30.99 24.75 21.96
C GLY A 871 -30.45 24.24 23.29
N VAL A 872 -30.65 25.04 24.33
CA VAL A 872 -30.24 24.76 25.71
C VAL A 872 -31.45 24.56 26.61
N GLU A 873 -31.32 23.74 27.65
CA GLU A 873 -32.40 23.53 28.62
C GLU A 873 -32.94 24.86 29.19
N PRO A 874 -34.27 25.02 29.34
CA PRO A 874 -35.33 24.03 29.11
C PRO A 874 -35.94 24.06 27.69
N ASN A 875 -35.34 24.77 26.74
CA ASN A 875 -35.89 25.05 25.41
C ASN A 875 -35.24 24.24 24.28
N GLU A 876 -34.58 23.14 24.60
CA GLU A 876 -34.02 22.19 23.62
C GLU A 876 -35.09 21.73 22.62
N GLN A 877 -34.77 21.78 21.33
CA GLN A 877 -35.66 21.38 20.24
C GLN A 877 -34.98 20.37 19.32
N ALA A 878 -35.76 19.38 18.90
CA ALA A 878 -35.51 18.60 17.69
C ALA A 878 -36.80 18.69 16.88
N GLN A 879 -36.74 19.26 15.68
CA GLN A 879 -37.90 19.54 14.86
C GLN A 879 -37.78 18.85 13.50
N THR A 880 -38.70 17.93 13.23
CA THR A 880 -38.96 17.44 11.87
C THR A 880 -39.48 18.61 11.02
N LYS A 881 -38.65 19.09 10.09
CA LYS A 881 -39.02 20.17 9.16
C LYS A 881 -39.88 19.63 8.02
N ILE A 882 -39.58 18.42 7.57
CA ILE A 882 -40.40 17.65 6.63
C ILE A 882 -40.34 16.17 7.01
N SER A 883 -41.51 15.55 7.14
CA SER A 883 -41.58 14.09 7.29
C SER A 883 -41.35 13.41 5.95
N GLN A 884 -40.98 12.14 5.99
CA GLN A 884 -40.70 11.27 4.85
C GLN A 884 -41.49 11.62 3.57
N SER A 885 -40.79 12.12 2.56
CA SER A 885 -41.36 12.68 1.33
C SER A 885 -40.57 12.22 0.11
N SER A 886 -41.28 11.94 -0.99
CA SER A 886 -40.69 11.73 -2.31
C SER A 886 -40.66 13.04 -3.14
N ASP A 887 -41.14 14.15 -2.57
CA ASP A 887 -41.06 15.49 -3.19
C ASP A 887 -39.74 16.14 -2.78
N PHE A 888 -38.67 15.81 -3.51
CA PHE A 888 -37.31 16.27 -3.16
C PHE A 888 -37.14 17.77 -3.30
N GLY A 889 -37.92 18.43 -4.17
CA GLY A 889 -37.96 19.90 -4.23
C GLY A 889 -38.51 20.50 -2.93
N ALA A 890 -39.50 19.87 -2.30
CA ALA A 890 -39.98 20.28 -0.99
C ALA A 890 -38.99 19.94 0.14
N VAL A 891 -38.23 18.85 0.02
CA VAL A 891 -37.15 18.49 0.96
C VAL A 891 -36.01 19.51 0.89
N ASN A 892 -35.48 19.81 -0.30
CA ASN A 892 -34.46 20.84 -0.49
C ASN A 892 -34.92 22.22 -0.03
N GLY A 893 -36.21 22.56 -0.23
CA GLY A 893 -36.77 23.80 0.32
C GLY A 893 -36.75 23.92 1.85
N THR A 894 -36.53 22.82 2.59
CA THR A 894 -36.31 22.85 4.05
C THR A 894 -34.84 22.98 4.46
N LEU A 895 -33.93 22.81 3.51
CA LEU A 895 -32.46 22.88 3.66
C LEU A 895 -31.88 24.21 3.16
N ASP A 896 -32.70 25.22 2.84
CA ASP A 896 -32.26 26.54 2.35
C ASP A 896 -31.84 27.51 3.49
N THR A 897 -30.88 28.39 3.19
CA THR A 897 -30.20 29.36 4.07
C THR A 897 -31.14 30.38 4.73
N ASP A 898 -32.25 30.75 4.09
CA ASP A 898 -33.25 31.69 4.62
C ASP A 898 -33.92 31.18 5.92
N ALA A 899 -33.86 29.87 6.19
CA ALA A 899 -34.39 29.27 7.42
C ALA A 899 -33.46 29.40 8.64
N ALA A 900 -32.17 29.74 8.45
CA ALA A 900 -31.16 29.77 9.52
C ALA A 900 -31.15 31.06 10.36
N THR A 901 -31.99 32.05 10.04
CA THR A 901 -31.82 33.43 10.54
C THR A 901 -32.32 33.72 11.97
N TRP A 902 -32.84 32.74 12.72
CA TRP A 902 -33.32 33.02 14.10
C TRP A 902 -33.19 31.92 15.17
N GLU A 903 -32.78 30.70 14.84
CA GLU A 903 -32.97 29.55 15.74
C GLU A 903 -31.68 28.95 16.33
N SER A 904 -30.48 29.30 15.85
CA SER A 904 -29.23 28.78 16.43
C SER A 904 -29.07 29.24 17.89
N SER A 905 -29.08 28.27 18.81
CA SER A 905 -28.83 28.50 20.22
C SER A 905 -27.85 27.46 20.73
N SER A 906 -27.14 27.81 21.80
CA SER A 906 -25.86 27.22 22.23
C SER A 906 -25.93 25.79 22.80
N GLY A 907 -26.81 24.92 22.31
CA GLY A 907 -26.82 23.53 22.76
C GLY A 907 -27.29 22.50 21.73
N THR A 908 -26.92 21.26 22.01
CA THR A 908 -26.82 20.09 21.14
C THR A 908 -27.61 18.93 21.78
N PRO A 909 -28.96 18.94 21.68
CA PRO A 909 -29.82 17.94 22.30
C PRO A 909 -29.86 16.61 21.50
N MET A 910 -28.71 15.97 21.36
CA MET A 910 -28.48 14.79 20.49
C MET A 910 -29.46 13.64 20.74
N LEU A 911 -29.75 13.30 22.01
CA LEU A 911 -30.72 12.24 22.34
C LEU A 911 -32.12 12.52 21.75
N LYS A 912 -32.58 13.77 21.78
CA LYS A 912 -33.88 14.15 21.22
C LYS A 912 -33.86 14.11 19.70
N ALA A 913 -32.76 14.52 19.10
CA ALA A 913 -32.55 14.51 17.66
C ALA A 913 -32.57 13.09 17.10
N LEU A 914 -31.78 12.20 17.71
CA LEU A 914 -31.69 10.79 17.33
C LEU A 914 -33.06 10.09 17.43
N ASN A 915 -33.77 10.28 18.55
CA ASN A 915 -35.13 9.74 18.71
C ASN A 915 -36.12 10.29 17.67
N ALA A 916 -35.99 11.56 17.27
CA ALA A 916 -36.85 12.15 16.25
C ALA A 916 -36.57 11.55 14.86
N GLY A 917 -35.30 11.35 14.49
CA GLY A 917 -34.91 10.68 13.25
C GLY A 917 -35.39 9.24 13.19
N ILE A 918 -35.11 8.45 14.25
CA ILE A 918 -35.58 7.06 14.38
C ILE A 918 -37.10 6.98 14.25
N SER A 919 -37.83 7.83 14.99
CA SER A 919 -39.30 7.82 14.96
C SER A 919 -39.87 8.17 13.57
N ASP A 920 -39.21 9.00 12.78
CA ASP A 920 -39.67 9.38 11.44
C ASP A 920 -39.55 8.20 10.47
N VAL A 921 -38.45 7.43 10.56
CA VAL A 921 -38.24 6.22 9.74
C VAL A 921 -39.15 5.07 10.20
N GLU A 922 -39.27 4.82 11.51
CA GLU A 922 -40.15 3.77 12.06
C GLU A 922 -41.63 3.98 11.70
N THR A 923 -42.08 5.24 11.64
CA THR A 923 -43.47 5.55 11.28
C THR A 923 -43.81 5.05 9.89
N ASP A 924 -42.88 5.18 8.93
CA ASP A 924 -43.10 4.69 7.57
C ASP A 924 -42.70 3.21 7.37
N LYS A 925 -41.80 2.65 8.19
CA LYS A 925 -41.59 1.20 8.28
C LYS A 925 -42.91 0.45 8.49
N THR A 926 -43.75 0.93 9.42
CA THR A 926 -45.08 0.32 9.64
C THR A 926 -46.06 0.47 8.46
N ARG A 927 -45.83 1.45 7.57
CA ARG A 927 -46.61 1.64 6.33
C ARG A 927 -46.13 0.72 5.22
N ASP A 928 -44.84 0.39 5.23
CA ASP A 928 -44.16 -0.43 4.25
C ASP A 928 -44.00 -1.90 4.68
N ASP A 929 -44.48 -2.28 5.87
CA ASP A 929 -44.61 -3.66 6.37
C ASP A 929 -45.00 -4.65 5.25
N GLY A 930 -44.04 -5.51 4.86
CA GLY A 930 -44.16 -6.51 3.78
C GLY A 930 -43.57 -6.10 2.43
N LYS A 931 -42.91 -4.94 2.34
CA LYS A 931 -42.02 -4.55 1.24
C LYS A 931 -40.58 -4.60 1.72
N ASN A 932 -39.65 -4.93 0.83
CA ASN A 932 -38.22 -4.90 1.11
C ASN A 932 -37.74 -3.44 1.00
N VAL A 933 -37.78 -2.68 2.11
CA VAL A 933 -37.40 -1.27 2.17
C VAL A 933 -36.32 -1.11 3.23
N THR A 934 -35.26 -0.37 2.92
CA THR A 934 -34.15 -0.14 3.85
C THR A 934 -34.41 1.12 4.68
N GLU A 935 -34.22 1.02 5.99
CA GLU A 935 -34.40 2.12 6.93
C GLU A 935 -33.06 2.71 7.37
N THR A 936 -32.84 4.00 7.09
CA THR A 936 -31.56 4.66 7.32
C THR A 936 -31.72 6.00 8.05
N VAL A 937 -30.85 6.26 9.02
CA VAL A 937 -30.67 7.58 9.65
C VAL A 937 -29.28 8.08 9.28
N VAL A 938 -29.17 9.34 8.88
CA VAL A 938 -27.88 10.03 8.69
C VAL A 938 -27.81 11.14 9.72
N LEU A 939 -26.94 10.99 10.72
CA LEU A 939 -26.72 11.94 11.80
C LEU A 939 -25.50 12.81 11.48
N LEU A 940 -25.69 14.10 11.33
CA LEU A 940 -24.62 15.07 11.18
C LEU A 940 -24.48 15.86 12.48
N THR A 941 -23.30 15.83 13.09
CA THR A 941 -23.03 16.47 14.39
C THR A 941 -21.54 16.61 14.65
N ASP A 942 -21.17 17.54 15.52
CA ASP A 942 -19.83 17.66 16.10
C ASP A 942 -19.64 16.76 17.34
N GLY A 943 -20.53 15.79 17.55
CA GLY A 943 -20.44 14.77 18.59
C GLY A 943 -20.41 15.29 20.03
N ARG A 944 -20.82 16.54 20.29
CA ARG A 944 -20.78 17.17 21.62
C ARG A 944 -22.19 17.41 22.19
N PRO A 945 -22.87 16.37 22.76
CA PRO A 945 -24.17 16.58 23.38
C PRO A 945 -24.06 17.57 24.56
N SER A 946 -25.01 18.50 24.67
CA SER A 946 -24.96 19.52 25.74
C SER A 946 -25.14 19.00 27.16
N ASP A 947 -25.67 17.79 27.31
CA ASP A 947 -25.65 17.02 28.56
C ASP A 947 -24.70 15.84 28.37
N ASP A 948 -23.47 15.98 28.84
CA ASP A 948 -22.41 14.97 28.79
C ASP A 948 -22.45 14.00 29.99
N SER A 949 -23.52 14.04 30.80
CA SER A 949 -23.63 13.14 31.94
C SER A 949 -23.68 11.69 31.47
N ALA A 950 -23.02 10.79 32.22
CA ALA A 950 -23.00 9.36 31.90
C ALA A 950 -24.40 8.75 31.73
N ALA A 951 -25.43 9.31 32.40
CA ALA A 951 -26.81 8.87 32.23
C ALA A 951 -27.40 9.27 30.87
N ASN A 952 -27.06 10.46 30.35
CA ASN A 952 -27.50 10.90 29.03
C ASN A 952 -26.73 10.19 27.91
N LEU A 953 -25.41 10.05 28.04
CA LEU A 953 -24.59 9.27 27.09
C LEU A 953 -25.08 7.83 26.97
N GLN A 954 -25.38 7.16 28.08
CA GLN A 954 -25.97 5.82 28.05
C GLN A 954 -27.34 5.82 27.37
N ALA A 955 -28.19 6.81 27.61
CA ALA A 955 -29.49 6.90 26.96
C ALA A 955 -29.38 7.10 25.43
N ILE A 956 -28.34 7.78 24.95
CA ILE A 956 -28.04 7.92 23.51
C ILE A 956 -27.64 6.56 22.93
N ARG A 957 -26.70 5.86 23.58
CA ARG A 957 -26.30 4.50 23.19
C ARG A 957 -27.49 3.55 23.16
N ASP A 958 -28.31 3.53 24.21
CA ASP A 958 -29.50 2.67 24.30
C ASP A 958 -30.51 2.95 23.17
N ALA A 959 -30.65 4.21 22.74
CA ALA A 959 -31.52 4.59 21.63
C ALA A 959 -30.98 4.12 20.27
N ALA A 960 -29.67 4.26 20.04
CA ALA A 960 -29.02 3.76 18.83
C ALA A 960 -29.09 2.22 18.75
N SER A 961 -28.71 1.51 19.83
CA SER A 961 -28.78 0.05 19.88
C SER A 961 -30.19 -0.48 19.61
N ALA A 962 -31.22 0.15 20.19
CA ALA A 962 -32.61 -0.23 19.92
C ALA A 962 -33.03 -0.02 18.45
N ALA A 963 -32.47 0.99 17.77
CA ALA A 963 -32.70 1.22 16.35
C ALA A 963 -32.04 0.12 15.49
N HIS A 964 -30.79 -0.25 15.78
CA HIS A 964 -30.10 -1.36 15.09
C HIS A 964 -30.80 -2.70 15.31
N GLU A 965 -31.30 -2.98 16.53
CA GLU A 965 -32.12 -4.17 16.81
C GLU A 965 -33.41 -4.22 15.96
N ASN A 966 -33.97 -3.04 15.65
CA ASN A 966 -35.12 -2.88 14.76
C ASN A 966 -34.75 -2.83 13.27
N GLY A 967 -33.48 -3.07 12.90
CA GLY A 967 -33.01 -3.09 11.52
C GLY A 967 -32.91 -1.71 10.88
N ILE A 968 -32.65 -0.67 11.67
CA ILE A 968 -32.36 0.69 11.18
C ILE A 968 -30.84 0.87 11.14
N ARG A 969 -30.32 1.30 9.99
CA ARG A 969 -28.90 1.64 9.83
C ARG A 969 -28.68 3.11 10.19
N ILE A 970 -27.60 3.42 10.90
CA ILE A 970 -27.27 4.79 11.31
C ILE A 970 -25.89 5.15 10.76
N TYR A 971 -25.84 6.06 9.79
CA TYR A 971 -24.60 6.70 9.37
C TYR A 971 -24.38 7.97 10.18
N VAL A 972 -23.14 8.25 10.56
CA VAL A 972 -22.75 9.45 11.28
C VAL A 972 -21.77 10.25 10.43
N VAL A 973 -22.01 11.54 10.26
CA VAL A 973 -21.03 12.50 9.72
C VAL A 973 -20.55 13.35 10.90
N ALA A 974 -19.34 13.07 11.35
CA ALA A 974 -18.67 13.76 12.44
C ALA A 974 -17.91 14.96 11.87
N LEU A 975 -18.22 16.17 12.34
CA LEU A 975 -17.60 17.40 11.85
C LEU A 975 -16.75 18.09 12.91
N GLY A 976 -15.50 18.38 12.59
CA GLY A 976 -14.45 19.00 13.44
C GLY A 976 -13.23 18.10 13.55
N ASP A 977 -12.12 18.60 14.11
CA ASP A 977 -10.88 17.81 14.31
C ASP A 977 -11.11 16.58 15.22
N GLU A 978 -10.22 15.57 15.20
CA GLU A 978 -10.35 14.33 16.01
C GLU A 978 -10.39 14.59 17.55
N GLY A 979 -10.00 15.79 18.00
CA GLY A 979 -10.15 16.27 19.38
C GLY A 979 -11.48 16.97 19.70
N ASP A 980 -12.29 17.24 18.67
CA ASP A 980 -13.50 18.05 18.74
C ASP A 980 -14.79 17.29 18.97
N TYR A 981 -14.80 15.97 18.85
CA TYR A 981 -15.98 15.15 19.09
C TYR A 981 -15.66 13.88 19.87
N ASN A 982 -16.69 13.24 20.45
CA ASN A 982 -16.51 11.98 21.16
C ASN A 982 -16.58 10.82 20.17
N LYS A 983 -15.45 10.47 19.54
CA LYS A 983 -15.34 9.40 18.52
C LYS A 983 -15.97 8.08 18.98
N ALA A 984 -15.61 7.60 20.18
CA ALA A 984 -16.19 6.41 20.79
C ALA A 984 -17.71 6.50 21.09
N LEU A 985 -18.29 7.70 21.17
CA LEU A 985 -19.73 7.86 21.22
C LEU A 985 -20.35 7.69 19.83
N LEU A 986 -19.74 8.27 18.81
CA LEU A 986 -20.23 8.25 17.43
C LEU A 986 -20.11 6.87 16.79
N GLU A 987 -19.01 6.16 17.02
CA GLU A 987 -18.81 4.77 16.57
C GLU A 987 -19.86 3.82 17.15
N ASP A 988 -20.14 3.95 18.46
CA ASP A 988 -21.20 3.19 19.13
C ASP A 988 -22.62 3.58 18.65
N ILE A 989 -22.83 4.82 18.20
CA ILE A 989 -24.11 5.24 17.58
C ILE A 989 -24.24 4.64 16.17
N ALA A 990 -23.14 4.51 15.43
CA ALA A 990 -23.13 3.93 14.10
C ALA A 990 -23.09 2.39 14.10
N ASN A 991 -22.72 1.76 15.22
CA ASN A 991 -22.54 0.32 15.35
C ASN A 991 -21.49 -0.22 14.35
N VAL A 992 -20.32 0.41 14.31
CA VAL A 992 -19.22 0.09 13.37
C VAL A 992 -18.67 -1.33 13.56
N ASP A 993 -18.65 -1.84 14.80
CA ASP A 993 -18.17 -3.19 15.13
C ASP A 993 -19.29 -4.25 15.14
N GLY A 994 -20.41 -3.98 14.47
CA GLY A 994 -21.57 -4.87 14.47
C GLY A 994 -21.32 -6.15 13.67
N GLU A 995 -21.63 -7.32 14.24
CA GLU A 995 -21.51 -8.62 13.54
C GLU A 995 -22.46 -8.79 12.34
N ASN A 996 -23.52 -7.98 12.25
CA ASN A 996 -24.50 -8.06 11.16
C ASN A 996 -24.28 -6.93 10.14
N PRO A 997 -23.76 -7.22 8.93
CA PRO A 997 -23.39 -6.19 7.95
C PRO A 997 -24.59 -5.38 7.44
N ASP A 998 -25.82 -5.88 7.54
CA ASP A 998 -27.01 -5.11 7.17
C ASP A 998 -27.31 -3.98 8.15
N ARG A 999 -26.80 -4.08 9.38
CA ARG A 999 -27.06 -3.17 10.52
C ARG A 999 -25.88 -2.28 10.88
N VAL A 1000 -24.71 -2.54 10.29
CA VAL A 1000 -23.49 -1.74 10.46
C VAL A 1000 -23.66 -0.41 9.74
N GLY A 1001 -23.53 0.67 10.49
CA GLY A 1001 -23.37 2.01 9.97
C GLY A 1001 -21.91 2.38 9.78
N LYS A 1002 -21.65 3.60 9.32
CA LYS A 1002 -20.29 4.14 9.21
C LYS A 1002 -20.23 5.51 9.88
N VAL A 1003 -19.06 5.84 10.43
CA VAL A 1003 -18.72 7.20 10.83
C VAL A 1003 -17.86 7.78 9.71
N TYR A 1004 -18.26 8.93 9.18
CA TYR A 1004 -17.46 9.73 8.26
C TYR A 1004 -16.91 10.91 9.05
N GLU A 1005 -15.60 10.96 9.18
CA GLU A 1005 -14.89 12.04 9.86
C GLU A 1005 -14.60 13.14 8.84
N VAL A 1006 -14.88 14.37 9.22
CA VAL A 1006 -14.73 15.55 8.37
C VAL A 1006 -14.09 16.64 9.22
N ASP A 1007 -12.85 16.99 8.91
CA ASP A 1007 -12.10 17.97 9.69
C ASP A 1007 -12.61 19.40 9.44
N ASN A 1008 -12.93 19.72 8.18
CA ASN A 1008 -13.43 21.03 7.74
C ASN A 1008 -14.76 20.91 6.97
N ALA A 1009 -15.61 21.92 7.09
CA ALA A 1009 -16.89 22.02 6.38
C ALA A 1009 -16.75 21.86 4.85
N ASP A 1010 -15.61 22.28 4.28
CA ASP A 1010 -15.34 22.20 2.82
C ASP A 1010 -15.46 20.76 2.27
N ASP A 1011 -15.16 19.75 3.10
CA ASP A 1011 -15.17 18.33 2.73
C ASP A 1011 -16.54 17.65 2.98
N LEU A 1012 -17.51 18.37 3.57
CA LEU A 1012 -18.85 17.83 3.84
C LEU A 1012 -19.56 17.42 2.56
N SER A 1013 -19.36 18.18 1.48
CA SER A 1013 -19.97 17.93 0.18
C SER A 1013 -19.59 16.55 -0.36
N GLU A 1014 -18.30 16.23 -0.38
CA GLU A 1014 -17.78 14.94 -0.84
C GLU A 1014 -18.24 13.82 0.11
N THR A 1015 -18.15 14.06 1.42
CA THR A 1015 -18.54 13.09 2.44
C THR A 1015 -20.01 12.71 2.37
N PHE A 1016 -20.91 13.68 2.14
CA PHE A 1016 -22.33 13.38 1.96
C PHE A 1016 -22.62 12.65 0.65
N GLN A 1017 -21.80 12.83 -0.40
CA GLN A 1017 -21.90 12.00 -1.61
C GLN A 1017 -21.46 10.55 -1.33
N ARG A 1018 -20.38 10.34 -0.57
CA ARG A 1018 -19.96 9.01 -0.12
C ARG A 1018 -21.03 8.38 0.78
N ALA A 1019 -21.52 9.10 1.79
CA ALA A 1019 -22.60 8.64 2.66
C ALA A 1019 -23.89 8.35 1.89
N ALA A 1020 -24.18 9.12 0.83
CA ALA A 1020 -25.26 8.81 -0.09
C ALA A 1020 -24.97 7.47 -0.75
N ASN A 1021 -23.87 7.33 -1.50
CA ASN A 1021 -23.50 6.09 -2.21
C ASN A 1021 -23.48 4.85 -1.31
N ASP A 1022 -22.93 4.95 -0.10
CA ASP A 1022 -22.87 3.87 0.87
C ASP A 1022 -24.25 3.54 1.44
N SER A 1023 -25.09 4.55 1.70
CA SER A 1023 -26.50 4.31 1.99
C SER A 1023 -27.23 3.68 0.80
N GLN A 1024 -26.65 3.81 -0.40
CA GLN A 1024 -27.13 3.19 -1.63
C GLN A 1024 -26.67 1.74 -1.85
N GLU A 1025 -25.71 1.27 -1.07
CA GLU A 1025 -25.13 -0.05 -1.27
C GLU A 1025 -26.01 -1.16 -0.68
N SER A 1026 -26.36 -2.14 -1.52
CA SER A 1026 -27.01 -3.39 -1.11
C SER A 1026 -26.18 -4.54 -1.66
N THR A 1027 -25.68 -5.37 -0.76
CA THR A 1027 -24.98 -6.61 -1.07
C THR A 1027 -25.95 -7.78 -1.01
N ARG A 1028 -25.62 -8.86 -1.71
CA ARG A 1028 -26.25 -10.17 -1.53
C ARG A 1028 -25.18 -11.21 -1.32
N ASN A 1029 -25.43 -12.16 -0.42
CA ASN A 1029 -24.57 -13.32 -0.21
C ASN A 1029 -24.72 -14.31 -1.37
N VAL A 1030 -23.61 -14.63 -2.03
CA VAL A 1030 -23.52 -15.61 -3.10
C VAL A 1030 -22.50 -16.67 -2.69
N ILE A 1031 -22.82 -17.95 -2.91
CA ILE A 1031 -21.86 -19.04 -2.78
C ILE A 1031 -21.45 -19.45 -4.18
N GLU A 1032 -20.16 -19.33 -4.48
CA GLU A 1032 -19.61 -19.59 -5.80
C GLU A 1032 -18.78 -20.88 -5.79
N TYR A 1033 -19.23 -21.90 -6.54
CA TYR A 1033 -18.48 -23.15 -6.70
C TYR A 1033 -17.40 -23.00 -7.79
N LYS A 1034 -16.13 -23.17 -7.40
CA LYS A 1034 -14.96 -23.06 -8.30
C LYS A 1034 -14.92 -24.20 -9.31
N ASN A 1035 -14.49 -23.92 -10.54
CA ASN A 1035 -14.27 -24.98 -11.54
C ASN A 1035 -12.98 -25.72 -11.18
N THR A 1036 -13.08 -27.02 -10.90
CA THR A 1036 -11.97 -27.81 -10.36
C THR A 1036 -11.62 -28.96 -11.30
N THR A 1037 -10.35 -29.07 -11.66
CA THR A 1037 -9.79 -30.23 -12.37
C THR A 1037 -8.93 -31.05 -11.43
N THR A 1038 -9.11 -32.38 -11.46
CA THR A 1038 -8.33 -33.32 -10.65
C THR A 1038 -7.57 -34.26 -11.57
N SER A 1039 -6.29 -34.48 -11.27
CA SER A 1039 -5.41 -35.43 -11.94
C SER A 1039 -4.69 -36.33 -10.92
N VAL A 1040 -4.31 -37.51 -11.37
CA VAL A 1040 -3.52 -38.48 -10.60
C VAL A 1040 -2.20 -38.68 -11.31
N ASN A 1041 -1.09 -38.34 -10.66
CA ASN A 1041 0.24 -38.58 -11.18
C ASN A 1041 0.69 -40.00 -10.79
N VAL A 1042 1.08 -40.80 -11.76
CA VAL A 1042 1.61 -42.16 -11.54
C VAL A 1042 2.97 -42.26 -12.22
N GLY A 1043 4.04 -42.44 -11.44
CA GLY A 1043 5.39 -42.58 -11.97
C GLY A 1043 5.82 -41.44 -12.92
N GLY A 1044 5.35 -40.21 -12.68
CA GLY A 1044 5.62 -39.03 -13.50
C GLY A 1044 4.69 -38.83 -14.71
N SER A 1045 3.56 -39.55 -14.80
CA SER A 1045 2.55 -39.38 -15.84
C SER A 1045 1.16 -39.04 -15.25
N ASP A 1046 0.51 -38.00 -15.77
CA ASP A 1046 -0.81 -37.58 -15.26
C ASP A 1046 -1.99 -38.31 -15.93
N VAL A 1047 -2.96 -38.69 -15.10
CA VAL A 1047 -4.26 -39.25 -15.50
C VAL A 1047 -5.39 -38.35 -14.98
N ASP A 1048 -6.09 -37.66 -15.87
CA ASP A 1048 -7.14 -36.69 -15.50
C ASP A 1048 -8.53 -37.33 -15.30
N PHE A 1049 -9.27 -36.87 -14.29
CA PHE A 1049 -10.70 -37.19 -14.11
C PHE A 1049 -11.61 -36.56 -15.19
N GLY A 1050 -11.08 -35.61 -15.97
CA GLY A 1050 -11.77 -35.01 -17.11
C GLY A 1050 -12.53 -33.72 -16.78
N SER A 1051 -13.87 -33.77 -16.72
CA SER A 1051 -14.73 -32.59 -16.53
C SER A 1051 -14.58 -31.95 -15.14
N ASN A 1052 -15.28 -30.83 -14.88
CA ASN A 1052 -15.27 -30.18 -13.57
C ASN A 1052 -15.64 -31.19 -12.46
N THR A 1053 -14.64 -31.52 -11.64
CA THR A 1053 -14.72 -32.45 -10.51
C THR A 1053 -15.40 -31.84 -9.29
N ASN A 1054 -15.77 -30.56 -9.33
CA ASN A 1054 -16.48 -29.83 -8.28
C ASN A 1054 -17.80 -29.21 -8.82
N ASP A 1055 -18.54 -29.96 -9.65
CA ASP A 1055 -19.87 -29.52 -10.12
C ASP A 1055 -20.95 -29.98 -9.13
N PRO A 1056 -21.58 -29.06 -8.36
CA PRO A 1056 -22.59 -29.42 -7.35
C PRO A 1056 -23.89 -30.00 -7.95
N THR A 1057 -24.05 -29.96 -9.28
CA THR A 1057 -25.18 -30.56 -9.98
C THR A 1057 -24.93 -32.00 -10.42
N ASP A 1058 -23.67 -32.45 -10.40
CA ASP A 1058 -23.35 -33.86 -10.61
C ASP A 1058 -23.60 -34.63 -9.31
N THR A 1059 -24.35 -35.72 -9.43
CA THR A 1059 -24.78 -36.53 -8.27
C THR A 1059 -24.22 -37.95 -8.34
N GLY A 1060 -23.27 -38.21 -9.24
CA GLY A 1060 -22.61 -39.50 -9.40
C GLY A 1060 -21.16 -39.48 -8.94
N TYR A 1061 -20.64 -40.66 -8.59
CA TYR A 1061 -19.21 -40.86 -8.36
C TYR A 1061 -18.49 -41.01 -9.71
N THR A 1062 -17.35 -40.35 -9.85
CA THR A 1062 -16.50 -40.46 -11.04
C THR A 1062 -15.31 -41.34 -10.71
N SER A 1063 -15.10 -42.40 -11.49
CA SER A 1063 -13.98 -43.34 -11.31
C SER A 1063 -13.10 -43.39 -12.56
N ILE A 1064 -11.79 -43.45 -12.38
CA ILE A 1064 -10.80 -43.61 -13.45
C ILE A 1064 -9.90 -44.83 -13.18
N PRO A 1065 -9.70 -45.73 -14.17
CA PRO A 1065 -8.76 -46.84 -14.03
C PRO A 1065 -7.33 -46.37 -14.30
N LEU A 1066 -6.39 -46.84 -13.48
CA LEU A 1066 -4.95 -46.56 -13.58
C LEU A 1066 -4.15 -47.72 -14.22
N ASP A 1067 -4.82 -48.78 -14.65
CA ASP A 1067 -4.24 -50.05 -15.15
C ASP A 1067 -3.15 -49.93 -16.23
N SER A 1068 -3.14 -48.86 -17.02
CA SER A 1068 -2.16 -48.65 -18.09
C SER A 1068 -0.99 -47.74 -17.71
N ALA A 1069 -1.08 -47.10 -16.55
CA ALA A 1069 -0.11 -46.14 -16.03
C ALA A 1069 0.70 -46.68 -14.84
N LEU A 1070 0.25 -47.76 -14.19
CA LEU A 1070 0.88 -48.36 -13.01
C LEU A 1070 1.87 -49.50 -13.33
N ASP A 1071 3.11 -49.33 -12.92
CA ASP A 1071 4.10 -50.40 -12.73
C ASP A 1071 4.33 -50.67 -11.22
N PRO A 1072 4.64 -51.91 -10.79
CA PRO A 1072 4.89 -52.21 -9.38
C PRO A 1072 6.09 -51.42 -8.82
N GLY A 1073 5.85 -50.66 -7.75
CA GLY A 1073 6.82 -49.76 -7.12
C GLY A 1073 6.68 -48.29 -7.54
N ASP A 1074 5.73 -47.96 -8.40
CA ASP A 1074 5.43 -46.57 -8.75
C ASP A 1074 4.77 -45.84 -7.57
N LEU A 1075 5.11 -44.55 -7.47
CA LEU A 1075 4.48 -43.58 -6.58
C LEU A 1075 3.25 -42.98 -7.24
N VAL A 1076 2.19 -42.84 -6.46
CA VAL A 1076 0.93 -42.21 -6.89
C VAL A 1076 0.67 -40.97 -6.06
N HIS A 1077 0.54 -39.83 -6.74
CA HIS A 1077 0.23 -38.53 -6.15
C HIS A 1077 -1.07 -37.97 -6.72
N PHE A 1078 -1.73 -37.10 -5.96
CA PHE A 1078 -3.00 -36.49 -6.33
C PHE A 1078 -2.84 -34.98 -6.47
N ALA A 1079 -3.20 -34.44 -7.64
CA ALA A 1079 -3.16 -33.01 -7.90
C ALA A 1079 -4.57 -32.50 -8.20
N VAL A 1080 -4.93 -31.41 -7.52
CA VAL A 1080 -6.18 -30.67 -7.74
C VAL A 1080 -5.81 -29.28 -8.21
N SER A 1081 -6.55 -28.72 -9.16
CA SER A 1081 -6.36 -27.36 -9.63
C SER A 1081 -7.71 -26.68 -9.74
N THR A 1082 -7.84 -25.49 -9.17
CA THR A 1082 -9.07 -24.70 -9.18
C THR A 1082 -8.96 -23.55 -10.17
N ARG A 1083 -10.10 -23.05 -10.64
CA ARG A 1083 -10.16 -21.94 -11.58
C ARG A 1083 -11.31 -21.02 -11.25
N THR A 1084 -10.98 -19.75 -11.04
CA THR A 1084 -11.93 -18.65 -10.89
C THR A 1084 -12.50 -18.32 -12.27
N CYS A 1085 -13.80 -18.07 -12.37
CA CYS A 1085 -14.49 -17.96 -13.65
C CYS A 1085 -14.87 -16.52 -13.99
N ALA A 1086 -14.98 -16.21 -15.28
CA ALA A 1086 -15.51 -14.91 -15.74
C ALA A 1086 -17.03 -14.95 -15.95
N ASP A 1087 -17.58 -16.14 -16.21
CA ASP A 1087 -18.99 -16.36 -16.50
C ASP A 1087 -19.60 -17.36 -15.50
N TYR A 1088 -20.77 -17.02 -14.94
CA TYR A 1088 -21.45 -17.83 -13.94
C TYR A 1088 -22.87 -18.25 -14.37
N GLU A 1089 -23.22 -19.49 -14.06
CA GLU A 1089 -24.57 -20.03 -14.16
C GLU A 1089 -25.15 -20.11 -12.76
N ASN A 1090 -26.24 -19.37 -12.50
CA ASN A 1090 -26.86 -19.44 -11.18
C ASN A 1090 -27.84 -20.61 -11.05
N LEU A 1091 -27.70 -21.33 -9.93
CA LEU A 1091 -28.36 -22.58 -9.62
C LEU A 1091 -29.69 -22.38 -8.90
N GLY A 1092 -29.97 -21.14 -8.47
CA GLY A 1092 -31.17 -20.73 -7.74
C GLY A 1092 -30.91 -20.41 -6.27
N ALA A 1093 -31.97 -20.03 -5.56
CA ALA A 1093 -31.92 -19.79 -4.11
C ALA A 1093 -32.06 -21.11 -3.33
N VAL A 1094 -31.31 -21.24 -2.24
CA VAL A 1094 -31.22 -22.46 -1.41
C VAL A 1094 -32.55 -22.77 -0.70
N ASN A 1095 -33.35 -21.74 -0.38
CA ASN A 1095 -34.71 -21.83 0.18
C ASN A 1095 -35.49 -20.51 -0.05
N ASP A 1096 -36.83 -20.52 0.03
CA ASP A 1096 -37.72 -19.34 -0.07
C ASP A 1096 -37.53 -18.33 1.10
N THR A 1097 -36.62 -18.61 2.04
CA THR A 1097 -36.39 -17.83 3.28
C THR A 1097 -34.95 -17.39 3.52
N SER A 1098 -33.98 -17.78 2.70
CA SER A 1098 -32.57 -17.41 2.84
C SER A 1098 -32.14 -16.51 1.67
N ASP A 1099 -31.54 -15.36 1.94
CA ASP A 1099 -31.03 -14.40 0.94
C ASP A 1099 -29.74 -14.87 0.23
N VAL A 1100 -29.39 -16.15 0.34
CA VAL A 1100 -28.17 -16.75 -0.23
C VAL A 1100 -28.45 -17.40 -1.58
N GLN A 1101 -27.64 -17.07 -2.58
CA GLN A 1101 -27.76 -17.56 -3.95
C GLN A 1101 -26.56 -18.43 -4.32
N GLU A 1102 -26.79 -19.59 -4.95
CA GLU A 1102 -25.70 -20.46 -5.40
C GLU A 1102 -25.39 -20.24 -6.89
N THR A 1103 -24.11 -20.09 -7.21
CA THR A 1103 -23.59 -19.96 -8.59
C THR A 1103 -22.52 -21.01 -8.84
N ARG A 1104 -22.41 -21.44 -10.09
CA ARG A 1104 -21.28 -22.25 -10.56
C ARG A 1104 -20.67 -21.64 -11.81
N CYS A 1105 -19.44 -21.99 -12.08
CA CYS A 1105 -18.76 -21.66 -13.33
C CYS A 1105 -19.51 -22.12 -14.60
N ALA A 1106 -19.74 -21.19 -15.53
CA ALA A 1106 -20.35 -21.43 -16.83
C ALA A 1106 -19.28 -21.54 -17.94
N GLY A 1107 -18.40 -22.54 -17.84
CA GLY A 1107 -17.36 -22.81 -18.85
C GLY A 1107 -15.93 -22.70 -18.32
N THR A 1108 -14.98 -22.45 -19.21
CA THR A 1108 -13.52 -22.43 -18.93
C THR A 1108 -12.88 -21.06 -19.15
N ASN A 1109 -13.67 -19.98 -19.26
CA ASN A 1109 -13.13 -18.62 -19.38
C ASN A 1109 -12.98 -18.04 -17.97
N GLY A 1110 -11.75 -17.67 -17.58
CA GLY A 1110 -11.40 -17.14 -16.26
C GLY A 1110 -9.91 -17.32 -15.94
N THR A 1111 -9.41 -16.67 -14.91
CA THR A 1111 -8.02 -16.77 -14.44
C THR A 1111 -7.86 -18.09 -13.68
N ALA A 1112 -6.87 -18.91 -14.05
CA ALA A 1112 -6.58 -20.12 -13.28
C ALA A 1112 -5.85 -19.68 -12.01
N ASN A 1113 -6.47 -19.91 -10.84
CA ASN A 1113 -5.72 -19.89 -9.60
C ASN A 1113 -5.09 -21.28 -9.50
N GLN A 1114 -3.93 -21.45 -10.13
CA GLN A 1114 -3.22 -22.72 -10.05
C GLN A 1114 -2.61 -22.83 -8.66
N THR A 1115 -3.41 -23.26 -7.69
CA THR A 1115 -2.89 -24.01 -6.56
C THR A 1115 -2.48 -25.36 -7.15
N THR A 1116 -1.25 -25.46 -7.69
CA THR A 1116 -0.66 -26.76 -8.01
C THR A 1116 -0.24 -27.38 -6.68
N HIS A 1117 -0.93 -28.43 -6.29
CA HIS A 1117 -0.52 -29.23 -5.13
C HIS A 1117 0.67 -30.08 -5.57
N ASP A 1118 1.87 -29.61 -5.23
CA ASP A 1118 3.07 -30.41 -5.33
C ASP A 1118 3.02 -31.46 -4.22
N SER A 1119 3.46 -32.68 -4.51
CA SER A 1119 3.07 -33.91 -3.82
C SER A 1119 3.33 -33.99 -2.32
N GLU A 1120 4.13 -33.11 -1.73
CA GLU A 1120 4.81 -33.40 -0.47
C GLU A 1120 4.08 -32.95 0.80
N THR A 1121 3.06 -32.07 0.75
CA THR A 1121 2.49 -31.50 2.01
C THR A 1121 0.96 -31.32 2.11
N GLN A 1122 0.17 -31.49 1.05
CA GLN A 1122 -1.23 -31.00 1.01
C GLN A 1122 -2.34 -32.07 0.86
N HIS A 1123 -2.01 -33.36 0.99
CA HIS A 1123 -3.03 -34.41 1.11
C HIS A 1123 -2.67 -35.40 2.22
N LYS A 1124 -3.67 -36.13 2.73
CA LYS A 1124 -3.50 -37.14 3.77
C LYS A 1124 -4.09 -38.46 3.31
N ILE A 1125 -3.32 -39.52 3.51
CA ILE A 1125 -3.67 -40.88 3.11
C ILE A 1125 -4.04 -41.68 4.35
N TYR A 1126 -5.19 -42.35 4.29
CA TYR A 1126 -5.73 -43.18 5.36
C TYR A 1126 -5.90 -44.61 4.87
N THR A 1127 -5.39 -45.55 5.65
CA THR A 1127 -5.43 -46.99 5.39
C THR A 1127 -6.32 -47.70 6.41
N ASN A 1128 -6.46 -49.01 6.26
CA ASN A 1128 -7.34 -49.80 7.12
C ASN A 1128 -6.92 -49.74 8.60
N GLY A 1129 -7.82 -49.27 9.46
CA GLY A 1129 -7.61 -49.15 10.91
C GLY A 1129 -7.26 -47.74 11.39
N ASP A 1130 -7.00 -46.81 10.48
CA ASP A 1130 -6.73 -45.41 10.83
C ASP A 1130 -8.01 -44.71 11.33
N ASP A 1131 -7.81 -43.73 12.21
CA ASP A 1131 -8.91 -42.90 12.73
C ASP A 1131 -9.48 -42.03 11.59
N VAL A 1132 -10.81 -41.94 11.51
CA VAL A 1132 -11.48 -41.05 10.55
C VAL A 1132 -11.21 -39.61 10.99
N PRO A 1133 -10.73 -38.73 10.11
CA PRO A 1133 -10.37 -37.38 10.50
C PRO A 1133 -11.62 -36.58 10.93
N GLU A 1134 -11.55 -35.98 12.12
CA GLU A 1134 -12.42 -34.87 12.51
C GLU A 1134 -11.91 -33.62 11.81
N LEU A 1135 -12.43 -33.33 10.60
CA LEU A 1135 -12.16 -32.06 9.95
C LEU A 1135 -12.95 -30.96 10.69
N ASP A 1136 -12.29 -29.87 11.08
CA ASP A 1136 -12.95 -28.67 11.62
C ASP A 1136 -13.69 -27.98 10.47
N ALA A 1137 -14.86 -28.54 10.16
CA ALA A 1137 -15.61 -28.15 9.00
C ALA A 1137 -16.35 -26.82 9.22
N SER A 1138 -16.04 -26.03 10.24
CA SER A 1138 -16.74 -24.75 10.53
C SER A 1138 -16.84 -23.76 9.35
N ALA A 1139 -16.18 -24.03 8.22
CA ALA A 1139 -16.34 -23.41 6.90
C ALA A 1139 -17.61 -23.77 6.09
N TRP A 1140 -18.56 -24.63 6.51
CA TRP A 1140 -19.82 -24.82 5.73
C TRP A 1140 -20.86 -23.71 6.00
N TYR A 1141 -20.81 -22.66 5.19
CA TYR A 1141 -21.65 -21.46 5.27
C TYR A 1141 -23.14 -21.61 4.87
N VAL A 1142 -23.73 -22.79 5.04
CA VAL A 1142 -25.20 -22.97 4.91
C VAL A 1142 -25.74 -23.74 6.11
N GLU A 1143 -25.87 -23.03 7.23
CA GLU A 1143 -26.49 -23.49 8.50
C GLU A 1143 -27.90 -24.12 8.39
N GLU A 1144 -28.53 -24.19 7.20
CA GLU A 1144 -29.89 -24.74 7.06
C GLU A 1144 -30.08 -25.84 6.01
N ARG A 1145 -29.09 -26.19 5.18
CA ARG A 1145 -29.27 -27.28 4.17
C ARG A 1145 -28.39 -28.49 4.37
N TYR A 1146 -27.23 -28.36 5.00
CA TYR A 1146 -26.30 -29.44 5.27
C TYR A 1146 -25.72 -29.20 6.68
N ASP A 1147 -26.32 -29.81 7.70
CA ASP A 1147 -25.62 -30.01 8.98
C ASP A 1147 -24.36 -30.84 8.66
N GLU A 1148 -23.16 -30.37 9.05
CA GLU A 1148 -21.94 -31.15 9.31
C GLU A 1148 -21.65 -32.32 8.33
N THR A 1149 -21.41 -32.06 7.04
CA THR A 1149 -20.95 -33.14 6.15
C THR A 1149 -19.49 -33.50 6.45
N THR A 1150 -19.27 -34.52 7.28
CA THR A 1150 -17.95 -35.04 7.65
C THR A 1150 -17.38 -36.00 6.60
N VAL A 1151 -16.07 -36.30 6.68
CA VAL A 1151 -15.45 -37.36 5.86
C VAL A 1151 -16.16 -38.71 6.07
N GLU A 1152 -16.59 -38.99 7.30
CA GLU A 1152 -17.41 -40.17 7.62
C GLU A 1152 -18.70 -40.21 6.79
N GLU A 1153 -19.44 -39.11 6.73
CA GLU A 1153 -20.70 -39.05 5.97
C GLU A 1153 -20.51 -39.20 4.45
N ILE A 1154 -19.44 -38.61 3.90
CA ILE A 1154 -19.10 -38.72 2.46
C ILE A 1154 -18.77 -40.17 2.11
N VAL A 1155 -17.95 -40.83 2.93
CA VAL A 1155 -17.53 -42.22 2.70
C VAL A 1155 -18.69 -43.19 2.95
N GLU A 1156 -19.51 -43.00 3.99
CA GLU A 1156 -20.69 -43.82 4.25
C GLU A 1156 -21.76 -43.71 3.15
N ALA A 1157 -21.88 -42.54 2.51
CA ALA A 1157 -22.78 -42.35 1.38
C ALA A 1157 -22.34 -43.14 0.14
N TYR A 1158 -21.04 -43.40 0.00
CA TYR A 1158 -20.48 -44.27 -1.03
C TYR A 1158 -20.62 -45.75 -0.66
N ASP A 1159 -20.00 -46.17 0.44
CA ASP A 1159 -20.13 -47.52 1.00
C ASP A 1159 -20.04 -47.50 2.54
N PRO A 1160 -21.15 -47.78 3.25
CA PRO A 1160 -21.18 -47.75 4.72
C PRO A 1160 -20.42 -48.91 5.38
N SER A 1161 -19.77 -49.79 4.62
CA SER A 1161 -18.88 -50.82 5.16
C SER A 1161 -17.42 -50.40 5.26
N ILE A 1162 -17.05 -49.25 4.68
CA ILE A 1162 -15.70 -48.68 4.70
C ILE A 1162 -15.40 -47.97 6.03
N THR A 1163 -16.39 -47.63 6.84
CA THR A 1163 -16.22 -47.08 8.19
C THR A 1163 -16.74 -48.04 9.25
N ASN A 1164 -16.19 -47.98 10.47
CA ASN A 1164 -16.68 -48.75 11.61
C ASN A 1164 -16.60 -47.92 12.90
N GLY A 1165 -17.52 -46.97 13.04
CA GLY A 1165 -17.38 -45.89 14.03
C GLY A 1165 -16.24 -44.96 13.61
N ASP A 1166 -15.46 -44.50 14.57
CA ASP A 1166 -14.44 -43.45 14.37
C ASP A 1166 -13.17 -43.93 13.61
N THR A 1167 -13.18 -45.10 12.95
CA THR A 1167 -12.03 -45.67 12.21
C THR A 1167 -12.43 -46.21 10.84
N PHE A 1168 -11.52 -46.14 9.87
CA PHE A 1168 -11.67 -46.80 8.57
C PHE A 1168 -11.54 -48.32 8.66
N SER A 1169 -12.37 -49.03 7.90
CA SER A 1169 -12.46 -50.48 7.76
C SER A 1169 -12.32 -50.85 6.28
N LEU A 1170 -11.14 -50.60 5.71
CA LEU A 1170 -10.82 -50.75 4.30
C LEU A 1170 -10.37 -52.19 3.94
N PRO A 1171 -10.66 -52.68 2.72
CA PRO A 1171 -10.03 -53.88 2.18
C PRO A 1171 -8.51 -53.82 2.15
N GLU A 1172 -7.87 -54.99 2.11
CA GLU A 1172 -6.42 -55.12 2.01
C GLU A 1172 -5.97 -54.54 0.65
N ASN A 1173 -5.11 -53.52 0.69
CA ASN A 1173 -4.60 -52.71 -0.44
C ASN A 1173 -5.42 -51.46 -0.84
N ASP A 1174 -6.46 -51.09 -0.09
CA ASP A 1174 -7.23 -49.88 -0.37
C ASP A 1174 -6.82 -48.71 0.53
N ALA A 1175 -7.06 -47.48 0.05
CA ALA A 1175 -6.81 -46.25 0.80
C ALA A 1175 -7.90 -45.19 0.57
N ILE A 1176 -8.11 -44.31 1.56
CA ILE A 1176 -8.86 -43.06 1.43
C ILE A 1176 -7.86 -41.92 1.37
N VAL A 1177 -8.05 -41.00 0.42
CA VAL A 1177 -7.19 -39.83 0.24
C VAL A 1177 -8.01 -38.58 0.43
N VAL A 1178 -7.58 -37.72 1.36
CA VAL A 1178 -8.18 -36.41 1.62
C VAL A 1178 -7.20 -35.34 1.16
N VAL A 1179 -7.56 -34.60 0.12
CA VAL A 1179 -6.75 -33.50 -0.42
C VAL A 1179 -7.26 -32.19 0.18
N GLU A 1180 -6.35 -31.42 0.74
CA GLU A 1180 -6.57 -30.07 1.27
C GLU A 1180 -6.36 -29.05 0.16
N VAL A 1181 -7.33 -28.16 -0.05
CA VAL A 1181 -7.33 -27.17 -1.12
C VAL A 1181 -7.35 -25.78 -0.49
N ASP A 1182 -6.27 -25.02 -0.69
CA ASP A 1182 -6.18 -23.63 -0.24
C ASP A 1182 -7.03 -22.73 -1.15
N ASP A 1183 -7.97 -22.00 -0.56
CA ASP A 1183 -8.90 -21.13 -1.28
C ASP A 1183 -8.40 -19.67 -1.41
N GLY A 1184 -7.31 -19.33 -0.73
CA GLY A 1184 -6.60 -18.05 -0.81
C GLY A 1184 -7.26 -16.85 -0.10
N ASP A 1185 -8.50 -16.96 0.38
CA ASP A 1185 -9.26 -15.78 0.87
C ASP A 1185 -10.02 -16.00 2.19
N SER A 1186 -10.36 -17.24 2.58
CA SER A 1186 -11.20 -17.48 3.78
C SER A 1186 -10.42 -17.84 5.04
N GLY A 1187 -9.12 -18.15 4.91
CA GLY A 1187 -8.29 -18.63 6.02
C GLY A 1187 -8.68 -20.03 6.55
N THR A 1188 -9.55 -20.75 5.85
CA THR A 1188 -9.96 -22.12 6.16
C THR A 1188 -9.81 -23.03 4.94
N PRO A 1189 -9.23 -24.23 5.07
CA PRO A 1189 -9.01 -25.11 3.93
C PRO A 1189 -10.29 -25.79 3.43
N ASP A 1190 -10.47 -25.83 2.10
CA ASP A 1190 -11.46 -26.67 1.41
C ASP A 1190 -10.93 -28.10 1.26
N PHE A 1191 -11.80 -29.09 1.02
CA PHE A 1191 -11.37 -30.49 0.91
C PHE A 1191 -12.00 -31.28 -0.24
N MET A 1192 -11.24 -32.25 -0.75
CA MET A 1192 -11.68 -33.27 -1.69
C MET A 1192 -11.38 -34.67 -1.14
N VAL A 1193 -12.33 -35.60 -1.26
CA VAL A 1193 -12.20 -36.98 -0.76
C VAL A 1193 -12.24 -37.98 -1.92
N LEU A 1194 -11.20 -38.81 -2.00
CA LEU A 1194 -10.98 -39.83 -3.02
C LEU A 1194 -10.85 -41.22 -2.35
N TYR A 1195 -11.25 -42.26 -3.08
CA TYR A 1195 -11.07 -43.66 -2.69
C TYR A 1195 -10.22 -44.37 -3.73
N PHE A 1196 -9.14 -45.01 -3.27
CA PHE A 1196 -8.20 -45.77 -4.07
C PHE A 1196 -8.40 -47.26 -3.82
N ASP A 1197 -8.78 -48.01 -4.86
CA ASP A 1197 -8.98 -49.47 -4.85
C ASP A 1197 -7.88 -50.13 -5.69
N ALA A 1198 -6.98 -50.86 -5.02
CA ALA A 1198 -5.95 -51.65 -5.71
C ALA A 1198 -6.41 -53.10 -5.86
N SER A 1199 -7.15 -53.36 -6.94
CA SER A 1199 -7.70 -54.69 -7.17
C SER A 1199 -6.62 -55.73 -7.54
N THR A 1200 -6.63 -56.88 -6.87
CA THR A 1200 -5.88 -58.07 -7.32
C THR A 1200 -6.65 -58.78 -8.45
N TYR A 1201 -6.08 -58.86 -9.64
CA TYR A 1201 -6.66 -59.61 -10.77
C TYR A 1201 -7.02 -61.08 -10.41
N ASP A 1202 -8.31 -61.43 -10.40
CA ASP A 1202 -8.80 -62.82 -10.52
C ASP A 1202 -9.16 -63.10 -12.00
N PRO A 1203 -8.41 -63.96 -12.71
CA PRO A 1203 -8.66 -64.25 -14.12
C PRO A 1203 -9.98 -64.99 -14.42
N ASP A 1204 -10.78 -65.40 -13.44
CA ASP A 1204 -11.86 -66.37 -13.65
C ASP A 1204 -13.32 -65.85 -13.64
N GLU A 1205 -13.58 -64.54 -13.60
CA GLU A 1205 -14.97 -64.02 -13.72
C GLU A 1205 -15.15 -62.96 -14.83
N ASP A 1206 -15.17 -63.39 -16.10
CA ASP A 1206 -16.26 -63.05 -17.03
C ASP A 1206 -16.02 -63.60 -18.45
N ASP A 1207 -16.46 -64.84 -18.69
CA ASP A 1207 -16.81 -65.29 -20.03
C ASP A 1207 -17.90 -66.38 -19.94
N ALA A 1208 -19.12 -65.96 -19.61
CA ALA A 1208 -20.28 -66.83 -19.78
C ALA A 1208 -20.89 -66.64 -21.18
N PRO A 1209 -20.91 -67.70 -22.01
CA PRO A 1209 -22.06 -67.92 -22.85
C PRO A 1209 -22.70 -69.27 -22.52
N ASP A 1210 -24.00 -69.21 -22.26
CA ASP A 1210 -24.90 -70.36 -22.17
C ASP A 1210 -24.62 -71.44 -23.25
N GLY A 1211 -24.51 -72.70 -22.84
CA GLY A 1211 -24.98 -73.83 -23.65
C GLY A 1211 -24.07 -75.07 -23.76
N ASP A 1212 -24.46 -76.12 -23.03
CA ASP A 1212 -24.41 -77.55 -23.36
C ASP A 1212 -23.11 -78.16 -23.95
N GLU A 1213 -22.38 -78.95 -23.14
CA GLU A 1213 -22.25 -80.41 -23.24
C GLU A 1213 -21.01 -80.89 -22.45
N ALA A 1214 -21.20 -81.84 -21.53
CA ALA A 1214 -20.12 -82.59 -20.88
C ALA A 1214 -19.39 -83.47 -21.90
N PRO A 1215 -18.08 -83.72 -21.73
CA PRO A 1215 -17.73 -85.04 -21.18
C PRO A 1215 -16.46 -85.11 -20.30
N ASP A 1216 -16.41 -86.20 -19.54
CA ASP A 1216 -15.26 -86.81 -18.89
C ASP A 1216 -14.00 -86.87 -19.79
N ASP A 1217 -12.79 -86.65 -19.25
CA ASP A 1217 -11.75 -87.69 -19.16
C ASP A 1217 -10.47 -87.19 -18.44
N ASP A 1218 -9.77 -88.16 -17.86
CA ASP A 1218 -8.49 -88.10 -17.18
C ASP A 1218 -7.32 -87.53 -18.03
N ASP A 1219 -6.17 -87.39 -17.35
CA ASP A 1219 -4.78 -87.37 -17.85
C ASP A 1219 -4.04 -86.02 -17.96
N THR A 1220 -3.19 -85.82 -16.94
CA THR A 1220 -1.76 -85.49 -17.03
C THR A 1220 -1.26 -84.55 -18.14
N GLY A 1221 -0.52 -83.53 -17.70
CA GLY A 1221 0.68 -83.11 -18.42
C GLY A 1221 0.88 -81.61 -18.49
N SER A 1222 1.71 -81.11 -17.57
CA SER A 1222 2.60 -79.98 -17.80
C SER A 1222 3.01 -79.83 -19.27
N THR A 1223 2.87 -78.63 -19.84
CA THR A 1223 4.02 -77.80 -20.22
C THR A 1223 3.58 -76.38 -20.59
N ASP A 1224 4.20 -75.42 -19.90
CA ASP A 1224 4.71 -74.14 -20.40
C ASP A 1224 3.71 -73.04 -20.77
N GLY A 1225 3.46 -72.17 -19.80
CA GLY A 1225 3.03 -70.79 -19.95
C GLY A 1225 3.76 -69.99 -18.87
N THR A 1226 4.75 -69.23 -19.32
CA THR A 1226 5.54 -68.23 -18.58
C THR A 1226 4.76 -67.55 -17.47
N ARG A 1227 5.06 -67.90 -16.22
CA ARG A 1227 4.80 -67.02 -15.08
C ARG A 1227 5.94 -66.02 -15.05
N ASN A 1228 5.63 -64.74 -15.18
CA ASN A 1228 6.62 -63.67 -15.17
C ASN A 1228 7.53 -63.83 -13.96
N GLY A 1229 8.83 -63.90 -14.26
CA GLY A 1229 9.88 -64.01 -13.28
C GLY A 1229 10.31 -62.62 -12.80
N TYR A 1230 10.77 -62.62 -11.56
CA TYR A 1230 11.58 -61.61 -10.89
C TYR A 1230 12.50 -60.78 -11.79
N VAL A 1231 12.67 -59.50 -11.44
CA VAL A 1231 13.95 -58.78 -11.53
C VAL A 1231 14.17 -58.00 -10.23
N ILE A 1232 15.33 -58.22 -9.63
CA ILE A 1232 16.01 -57.36 -8.65
C ILE A 1232 17.00 -56.49 -9.46
N ASP A 1233 17.27 -55.26 -8.99
CA ASP A 1233 18.53 -54.50 -9.08
C ASP A 1233 18.51 -53.17 -9.89
N VAL A 1234 18.54 -52.07 -9.11
CA VAL A 1234 19.36 -50.83 -9.14
C VAL A 1234 19.55 -50.03 -10.44
N GLY A 1235 19.32 -48.72 -10.33
CA GLY A 1235 20.02 -47.70 -11.11
C GLY A 1235 19.41 -46.30 -11.05
N SER A 1236 19.92 -45.48 -10.14
CA SER A 1236 19.98 -44.03 -10.35
C SER A 1236 20.58 -43.74 -11.72
N LYS A 1237 19.92 -42.88 -12.48
CA LYS A 1237 20.47 -42.26 -13.68
C LYS A 1237 20.45 -40.75 -13.49
N ASP A 1238 21.63 -40.22 -13.21
CA ASP A 1238 22.01 -38.88 -13.65
C ASP A 1238 21.99 -38.74 -15.18
N VAL A 1239 21.62 -37.55 -15.66
CA VAL A 1239 22.41 -36.62 -16.51
C VAL A 1239 21.46 -35.66 -17.26
N ASN A 1240 21.26 -34.48 -16.67
CA ASN A 1240 21.45 -33.11 -17.17
C ASN A 1240 21.43 -32.85 -18.71
N VAL A 1241 20.62 -31.87 -19.15
CA VAL A 1241 21.09 -30.74 -19.99
C VAL A 1241 20.27 -29.47 -19.72
N SER A 1242 20.83 -28.53 -18.95
CA SER A 1242 20.53 -27.10 -19.11
C SER A 1242 20.97 -26.62 -20.51
N SER A 1243 20.15 -25.86 -21.24
CA SER A 1243 20.62 -24.64 -21.96
C SER A 1243 19.49 -23.93 -22.71
N SER A 1244 19.30 -22.66 -22.34
CA SER A 1244 18.77 -21.52 -23.10
C SER A 1244 18.72 -21.59 -24.65
N ASP A 1245 17.64 -20.98 -25.18
CA ASP A 1245 17.46 -20.22 -26.44
C ASP A 1245 16.54 -20.84 -27.54
N PRO A 1246 15.62 -20.05 -28.16
CA PRO A 1246 14.41 -20.50 -28.82
C PRO A 1246 14.61 -20.77 -30.31
N ARG A 1247 13.75 -21.62 -30.90
CA ARG A 1247 13.28 -21.51 -32.30
C ARG A 1247 12.23 -22.57 -32.65
N VAL A 1248 10.99 -22.09 -32.71
CA VAL A 1248 9.90 -22.36 -33.68
C VAL A 1248 10.16 -23.46 -34.72
N LEU A 1249 9.29 -24.49 -34.78
CA LEU A 1249 8.29 -24.68 -35.86
C LEU A 1249 7.64 -26.08 -35.86
N SER A 1250 6.33 -26.07 -35.59
CA SER A 1250 5.25 -26.79 -36.30
C SER A 1250 5.38 -28.29 -36.57
N GLY A 1251 4.48 -29.07 -35.97
CA GLY A 1251 4.06 -30.36 -36.50
C GLY A 1251 3.34 -30.26 -37.84
N ASN A 1252 3.50 -31.26 -38.70
CA ASN A 1252 2.50 -32.32 -38.98
C ASN A 1252 2.80 -33.04 -40.32
N PRO A 1253 2.19 -34.19 -40.65
CA PRO A 1253 2.93 -35.39 -41.03
C PRO A 1253 2.59 -35.85 -42.46
N SER A 1254 3.21 -36.95 -42.91
CA SER A 1254 2.50 -38.12 -43.48
C SER A 1254 3.41 -39.01 -44.34
N LEU A 1255 3.27 -40.31 -44.09
CA LEU A 1255 3.74 -41.42 -44.90
C LEU A 1255 2.86 -41.59 -46.15
N GLY A 1256 3.47 -41.91 -47.30
CA GLY A 1256 2.71 -42.31 -48.50
C GLY A 1256 3.50 -42.48 -49.79
N SER A 1257 4.34 -43.52 -49.86
CA SER A 1257 4.88 -44.18 -51.09
C SER A 1257 3.87 -44.21 -52.26
N PRO A 1258 4.26 -44.28 -53.58
CA PRO A 1258 5.16 -45.33 -54.10
C PRO A 1258 6.02 -45.04 -55.38
N THR A 1259 6.96 -45.98 -55.59
CA THR A 1259 7.71 -46.41 -56.80
C THR A 1259 7.13 -46.02 -58.18
N SER A 1260 7.85 -45.75 -59.29
CA SER A 1260 9.09 -46.33 -59.85
C SER A 1260 9.60 -45.52 -61.09
N SER A 1261 10.92 -45.41 -61.22
CA SER A 1261 11.83 -45.35 -62.39
C SER A 1261 11.41 -44.81 -63.79
N SER A 1262 12.32 -43.97 -64.31
CA SER A 1262 12.94 -43.90 -65.66
C SER A 1262 12.52 -42.82 -66.68
N ASP A 1263 13.57 -42.08 -67.09
CA ASP A 1263 13.94 -41.52 -68.40
C ASP A 1263 13.48 -40.13 -68.92
N ASP A 1264 14.54 -39.41 -69.36
CA ASP A 1264 14.72 -38.42 -70.43
C ASP A 1264 14.38 -36.91 -70.26
N SER A 1265 15.43 -36.15 -69.90
CA SER A 1265 16.12 -35.04 -70.63
C SER A 1265 15.46 -34.37 -71.88
N PRO A 1266 15.97 -33.21 -72.38
CA PRO A 1266 15.79 -31.83 -71.87
C PRO A 1266 15.46 -30.80 -72.99
N SER A 1267 15.11 -29.54 -72.68
CA SER A 1267 15.38 -28.39 -73.58
C SER A 1267 15.30 -27.00 -72.90
N TRP A 1268 16.23 -26.13 -73.28
CA TRP A 1268 16.40 -24.67 -72.98
C TRP A 1268 15.54 -23.77 -73.93
N PRO A 1269 15.66 -22.40 -73.92
CA PRO A 1269 15.28 -21.30 -72.98
C PRO A 1269 14.42 -20.23 -73.77
N PRO A 1270 14.48 -18.86 -73.64
CA PRO A 1270 14.79 -17.84 -72.59
C PRO A 1270 13.73 -16.65 -72.49
N ARG A 1271 14.06 -15.57 -71.72
CA ARG A 1271 13.55 -14.14 -71.73
C ARG A 1271 12.23 -13.83 -70.97
N SER A 1272 11.99 -12.69 -70.28
CA SER A 1272 12.60 -11.33 -70.19
C SER A 1272 11.93 -10.44 -69.09
N THR A 1273 12.69 -9.47 -68.52
CA THR A 1273 12.33 -8.04 -68.13
C THR A 1273 11.21 -7.77 -67.09
N GLN A 1274 11.22 -6.78 -66.18
CA GLN A 1274 12.08 -5.63 -65.76
C GLN A 1274 11.43 -4.87 -64.57
N TYR A 1275 12.24 -4.30 -63.65
CA TYR A 1275 12.16 -3.00 -62.88
C TYR A 1275 10.89 -2.62 -62.05
N VAL A 1276 10.92 -1.92 -60.88
CA VAL A 1276 11.64 -0.71 -60.40
C VAL A 1276 11.63 -0.61 -58.83
N ASN A 1277 12.75 -0.09 -58.25
CA ASN A 1277 13.01 0.75 -57.03
C ASN A 1277 11.85 1.23 -56.11
N ALA A 1278 12.02 1.66 -54.85
CA ALA A 1278 13.06 1.77 -53.78
C ALA A 1278 12.30 2.32 -52.52
N ARG A 1279 12.59 1.95 -51.26
CA ARG A 1279 13.46 2.65 -50.26
C ARG A 1279 13.59 4.17 -50.46
N ASP A 1280 13.44 5.03 -49.46
CA ASP A 1280 13.57 4.87 -48.00
C ASP A 1280 12.25 5.01 -47.23
#